data_AF-A0A6C0AKL6-F1
#
_entry.id   AF-A0A6C0AKL6-F1
#
_cell.length_a   1.000
_cell.length_b   1.000
_cell.length_c   1.000
_cell.angle_alpha   90.00
_cell.angle_beta   90.00
_cell.angle_gamma   90.00
#
_symmetry.space_group_name_H-M   'P 1'
#
loop_
_entity.id
_entity.type
_entity.pdbx_description
1 polymer ?
#
loop_
_entity_poly.entity_id
_entity_poly.type
_entity_poly.pdbx_seq_one_letter_code
_entity_poly.pdbx_strand_id
1 'polypeptide(L)'
;MSKTVPVAGTGSSVTFFEDDSLETVRQHIAVAVNSHPDRLFIEVHVQLPEKYYEDPRKWDALFMRMSIDGLRLDRDLFKYYLEHSRHGTGVKEAKYSREDWNARPVALDALYKPGAGFSEWWVFGVAGDRSIVLPRPPKELAFTSTRIPIGNMQLLFESLYSDVGEFRATEVNAEMTPAVKRVYFPLFREDTPSRLTDSAIRSLRTNAEQLTKLLALSVPEPRHPVILRAKWYLPLVETSFTAPRARFEQMFYGLTLSKDTPYVGFFTSKQEKTRHKFYVKDPSNKVPSIDVAMWKAWTTTTLPQRRLPTLLLYRGSSRSSFDRIAITPRDIQFTIVRGKESKKSLDDIRTDLYEWFKTLDGVTPFVELRDLDESRWELQDMSILGAYAKEVTEFDMRRFPCLQTVFSSQDDTFRLLRADRLAENFTPLQVQAFQALQEADMPSAQTLIEIGISPDDAEAMFRTFTNLGDDLDLDRVLKGFPTLRFSNKEVILSAVTNVDRALKYASILRHVLTAPEDDVAVNAVCPRRVEAVEASAAAAPQPVAVHAGEFAVDGDFLAELGLGAPEAAEVEAQPEAPTGAPKKRVRIADKNKSTYNYFNRRLQEFDPDTFDSTIYPSKCDKNKQVVVLTPEDEARIPPEYNPRNYPETEKQAKVKDANKDQEGIDDYNVHIIPLTNREGIATCPQYWCIKDELPLREDQLVDGACPVCKGKVRTGKDEDITEFSVMKRDQTSVFPNYIGTLKDKQIPCCYKVEQPFKKVMAPGSEKSDDSYILSSTKTPAMRMGYLPEGLAASLGIPIAYDKSIKKSRLDAGKADFFRVGLGRPSKTIPHFLKSKEAVPDPKDAPKNVMLCSFARSWTEMGEGVTQVDRIVAGIQHAYSEGRLTILDELEYVTSVVRCNVIRVDTATSTVKCGFWSEQLSPRERTIVLLDDDILAHVARGTDKAKGFAKYTYTINIRDPLFPKKMLVTMTTLHTRACASDRPRMSDALQELRSKGHTFQVILDPFDRVQAVFVPRVVILPVQPEPYEQLPGVQARSGYADIRPEELPTRQSERSFLDQTTHKGFKWVEDLQDVNDMFVESLLASEFRAPFQPEVAPHMVAKEVLSTMQRNPERDLTDGSPNAEDARLADSISYASEVFDFLMFSLSKDIQKDEYEQLRQGIATRGKTLYKQLDAWLKKEAHWDATQGPRPFINKVRTPCGQFQQKDACNTSSLCGWKAGKCKIKVDASVDRAQVLRRLTKTLVENDKQRALVLDERLSPFFSTVLYMEMPHELITTTV
;
A
#
# COMPACT_ATOMS: atom_id res chain seq x y z
N MET A 1 15.85 33.68 18.04
CA MET A 1 16.69 34.87 18.33
C MET A 1 16.58 35.18 19.82
N SER A 2 17.42 36.05 20.41
CA SER A 2 17.23 36.47 21.82
C SER A 2 16.12 37.52 21.92
N LYS A 3 15.17 37.32 22.82
CA LYS A 3 14.12 38.29 23.16
C LYS A 3 14.37 38.85 24.55
N THR A 4 14.18 40.16 24.69
CA THR A 4 14.21 40.86 25.98
C THR A 4 12.82 41.40 26.28
N VAL A 5 12.22 40.95 27.38
CA VAL A 5 10.84 41.27 27.76
C VAL A 5 10.84 41.89 29.16
N PRO A 6 10.18 43.03 29.39
CA PRO A 6 10.08 43.65 30.71
C PRO A 6 9.20 42.83 31.67
N VAL A 7 9.52 42.90 32.97
CA VAL A 7 8.70 42.33 34.05
C VAL A 7 7.99 43.45 34.79
N ALA A 8 6.68 43.54 34.57
CA ALA A 8 5.79 44.55 35.12
C ALA A 8 5.96 44.70 36.64
N GLY A 9 6.12 45.94 37.10
CA GLY A 9 6.21 46.28 38.53
C GLY A 9 7.58 46.06 39.18
N THR A 10 8.58 45.54 38.48
CA THR A 10 9.92 45.27 39.04
C THR A 10 11.03 46.18 38.50
N GLY A 11 10.78 46.90 37.39
CA GLY A 11 11.81 47.70 36.69
C GLY A 11 12.90 46.86 36.02
N SER A 12 12.80 45.52 36.07
CA SER A 12 13.75 44.58 35.48
C SER A 12 13.24 44.03 34.14
N SER A 13 14.16 43.58 33.29
CA SER A 13 13.83 42.88 32.04
C SER A 13 14.53 41.53 32.00
N VAL A 14 13.89 40.57 31.35
CA VAL A 14 14.37 39.20 31.24
C VAL A 14 14.77 38.96 29.80
N THR A 15 15.99 38.46 29.59
CA THR A 15 16.49 38.08 28.27
C THR A 15 16.62 36.57 28.19
N PHE A 16 16.04 35.98 27.15
CA PHE A 16 16.00 34.54 26.88
C PHE A 16 15.94 34.33 25.36
N PHE A 17 16.06 33.09 24.91
CA PHE A 17 15.94 32.75 23.50
C PHE A 17 14.52 32.26 23.17
N GLU A 18 14.01 32.57 21.98
CA GLU A 18 12.67 32.14 21.54
C GLU A 18 12.46 30.63 21.55
N ASP A 19 13.54 29.87 21.39
CA ASP A 19 13.58 28.42 21.43
C ASP A 19 14.02 27.86 22.79
N ASP A 20 13.99 28.68 23.85
CA ASP A 20 14.05 28.17 25.23
C ASP A 20 12.72 27.51 25.59
N SER A 21 12.79 26.46 26.42
CA SER A 21 11.58 25.91 27.02
C SER A 21 10.96 26.93 27.97
N LEU A 22 9.65 26.83 28.14
CA LEU A 22 8.93 27.69 29.08
C LEU A 22 9.48 27.55 30.50
N GLU A 23 9.97 26.38 30.90
CA GLU A 23 10.63 26.19 32.19
C GLU A 23 11.90 27.06 32.34
N THR A 24 12.75 27.10 31.31
CA THR A 24 13.95 27.96 31.30
C THR A 24 13.56 29.44 31.39
N VAL A 25 12.51 29.86 30.68
CA VAL A 25 11.98 31.23 30.77
C VAL A 25 11.45 31.54 32.17
N ARG A 26 10.73 30.62 32.83
CA ARG A 26 10.29 30.77 34.24
C ARG A 26 11.46 30.96 35.19
N GLN A 27 12.54 30.19 35.00
CA GLN A 27 13.75 30.32 35.82
C GLN A 27 14.40 31.69 35.63
N HIS A 28 14.49 32.21 34.41
CA HIS A 28 14.98 33.56 34.15
C HIS A 28 14.10 34.65 34.80
N ILE A 29 12.77 34.49 34.77
CA ILE A 29 11.84 35.39 35.48
C ILE A 29 12.04 35.30 37.00
N ALA A 30 12.17 34.09 37.54
CA ALA A 30 12.40 33.87 38.96
C ALA A 30 13.69 34.51 39.46
N VAL A 31 14.76 34.48 38.65
CA VAL A 31 16.02 35.18 38.94
C VAL A 31 15.83 36.70 38.95
N ALA A 32 15.03 37.27 38.03
CA ALA A 32 14.76 38.70 37.99
C ALA A 32 13.94 39.19 39.19
N VAL A 33 13.03 38.35 39.70
CA VAL A 33 12.16 38.64 40.86
C VAL A 33 12.81 38.19 42.18
N ASN A 34 13.97 37.51 42.14
CA ASN A 34 14.67 36.95 43.29
C ASN A 34 13.81 35.97 44.13
N SER A 35 13.10 35.06 43.46
CA SER A 35 12.26 34.02 44.08
C SER A 35 12.49 32.64 43.42
N HIS A 36 11.72 31.63 43.81
CA HIS A 36 11.70 30.31 43.17
C HIS A 36 10.57 30.24 42.12
N PRO A 37 10.78 29.64 40.92
CA PRO A 37 9.77 29.63 39.85
C PRO A 37 8.41 29.04 40.28
N ASP A 38 8.41 28.05 41.17
CA ASP A 38 7.19 27.41 41.68
C ASP A 38 6.46 28.23 42.77
N ARG A 39 7.10 29.28 43.31
CA ARG A 39 6.47 30.26 44.21
C ARG A 39 5.83 31.43 43.47
N LEU A 40 5.94 31.45 42.13
CA LEU A 40 5.48 32.54 41.29
C LEU A 40 4.27 32.13 40.45
N PHE A 41 3.24 32.96 40.46
CA PHE A 41 2.17 32.95 39.49
C PHE A 41 2.52 33.96 38.40
N ILE A 42 2.73 33.48 37.18
CA ILE A 42 3.23 34.28 36.06
C ILE A 42 2.12 34.45 35.03
N GLU A 43 1.83 35.70 34.69
CA GLU A 43 0.98 36.07 33.56
C GLU A 43 1.84 36.69 32.45
N VAL A 44 1.41 36.51 31.22
CA VAL A 44 2.06 37.02 30.01
C VAL A 44 1.09 37.88 29.21
N HIS A 45 1.55 39.04 28.76
CA HIS A 45 0.77 39.96 27.95
C HIS A 45 1.00 39.66 26.47
N VAL A 46 0.05 38.96 25.85
CA VAL A 46 0.14 38.44 24.47
C VAL A 46 -0.51 39.41 23.51
N GLN A 47 0.14 39.69 22.39
CA GLN A 47 -0.45 40.45 21.28
C GLN A 47 -1.20 39.50 20.33
N LEU A 48 -2.47 39.79 20.06
CA LEU A 48 -3.37 38.96 19.26
C LEU A 48 -3.83 39.71 18.00
N PRO A 49 -4.00 38.99 16.87
CA PRO A 49 -4.49 39.58 15.63
C PRO A 49 -5.97 39.96 15.75
N GLU A 50 -6.41 40.93 14.94
CA GLU A 50 -7.80 41.44 14.92
C GLU A 50 -8.85 40.32 14.83
N LYS A 51 -8.60 39.32 13.99
CA LYS A 51 -9.54 38.23 13.68
C LYS A 51 -9.47 37.05 14.67
N TYR A 52 -8.71 37.17 15.77
CA TYR A 52 -8.46 36.04 16.67
C TYR A 52 -9.73 35.38 17.21
N TYR A 53 -10.75 36.17 17.58
CA TYR A 53 -12.03 35.68 18.09
C TYR A 53 -13.11 35.50 17.01
N GLU A 54 -12.79 35.71 15.73
CA GLU A 54 -13.69 35.31 14.65
C GLU A 54 -13.84 33.78 14.60
N ASP A 55 -12.83 33.03 15.06
CA ASP A 55 -12.87 31.59 15.27
C ASP A 55 -13.86 31.23 16.41
N PRO A 56 -14.92 30.45 16.12
CA PRO A 56 -15.89 30.01 17.13
C PRO A 56 -15.26 29.26 18.32
N ARG A 57 -14.19 28.48 18.12
CA ARG A 57 -13.52 27.74 19.20
C ARG A 57 -12.86 28.69 20.18
N LYS A 58 -12.15 29.70 19.69
CA LYS A 58 -11.47 30.70 20.52
C LYS A 58 -12.48 31.59 21.25
N TRP A 59 -13.60 31.89 20.60
CA TRP A 59 -14.71 32.62 21.21
C TRP A 59 -15.41 31.83 22.33
N ASP A 60 -15.74 30.56 22.07
CA ASP A 60 -16.31 29.68 23.08
C ASP A 60 -15.31 29.36 24.20
N ALA A 61 -14.02 29.23 23.87
CA ALA A 61 -12.97 29.08 24.86
C ALA A 61 -12.86 30.31 25.77
N LEU A 62 -13.01 31.53 25.24
CA LEU A 62 -13.07 32.73 26.07
C LEU A 62 -14.23 32.67 27.08
N PHE A 63 -15.41 32.17 26.68
CA PHE A 63 -16.51 31.92 27.60
C PHE A 63 -16.11 30.94 28.71
N MET A 64 -15.50 29.82 28.34
CA MET A 64 -15.05 28.79 29.29
C MET A 64 -13.95 29.29 30.23
N ARG A 65 -13.11 30.24 29.79
CA ARG A 65 -12.07 30.90 30.61
C ARG A 65 -12.66 31.80 31.69
N MET A 66 -13.91 32.24 31.55
CA MET A 66 -14.61 33.16 32.46
C MET A 66 -15.82 32.51 33.16
N SER A 67 -15.99 31.19 33.01
CA SER A 67 -17.11 30.42 33.55
C SER A 67 -16.61 29.27 34.41
N ILE A 68 -16.95 29.28 35.70
CA ILE A 68 -16.57 28.22 36.66
C ILE A 68 -17.42 26.97 36.41
N ASP A 69 -18.73 27.12 36.15
CA ASP A 69 -19.67 26.02 35.93
C ASP A 69 -19.68 25.50 34.47
N GLY A 70 -19.17 26.29 33.51
CA GLY A 70 -19.22 26.01 32.08
C GLY A 70 -20.59 26.22 31.42
N LEU A 71 -21.57 26.76 32.15
CA LEU A 71 -22.94 27.00 31.69
C LEU A 71 -23.26 28.50 31.59
N ARG A 72 -22.74 29.31 32.52
CA ARG A 72 -22.98 30.76 32.59
C ARG A 72 -21.69 31.51 32.89
N LEU A 73 -21.61 32.77 32.43
CA LEU A 73 -20.51 33.65 32.81
C LEU A 73 -20.62 34.10 34.26
N ASP A 74 -19.52 34.00 34.98
CA ASP A 74 -19.37 34.58 36.31
C ASP A 74 -19.13 36.08 36.18
N ARG A 75 -20.05 36.88 36.74
CA ARG A 75 -20.03 38.35 36.59
C ARG A 75 -18.70 38.95 37.07
N ASP A 76 -18.15 38.43 38.17
CA ASP A 76 -16.94 38.97 38.78
C ASP A 76 -15.69 38.63 37.94
N LEU A 77 -15.64 37.46 37.31
CA LEU A 77 -14.56 37.08 36.39
C LEU A 77 -14.66 37.86 35.08
N PHE A 78 -15.87 38.03 34.54
CA PHE A 78 -16.08 38.82 33.33
C PHE A 78 -15.73 40.30 33.53
N LYS A 79 -16.09 40.86 34.69
CA LYS A 79 -15.69 42.21 35.07
C LYS A 79 -14.16 42.33 35.17
N TYR A 80 -13.51 41.37 35.83
CA TYR A 80 -12.05 41.36 35.93
C TYR A 80 -11.38 41.29 34.55
N TYR A 81 -11.91 40.44 33.65
CA TYR A 81 -11.42 40.34 32.29
C TYR A 81 -11.48 41.68 31.55
N LEU A 82 -12.60 42.40 31.62
CA LEU A 82 -12.78 43.69 30.94
C LEU A 82 -11.95 44.84 31.54
N GLU A 83 -11.66 44.80 32.84
CA GLU A 83 -10.91 45.85 33.53
C GLU A 83 -9.39 45.62 33.50
N HIS A 84 -8.94 44.37 33.60
CA HIS A 84 -7.53 44.03 33.86
C HIS A 84 -6.89 43.17 32.77
N SER A 85 -7.61 42.16 32.24
CA SER A 85 -7.05 41.28 31.20
C SER A 85 -7.11 41.90 29.81
N ARG A 86 -8.21 42.58 29.48
CA ARG A 86 -8.47 43.26 28.19
C ARG A 86 -9.19 44.59 28.43
N HIS A 87 -8.41 45.60 28.80
CA HIS A 87 -8.90 46.94 29.12
C HIS A 87 -9.25 47.75 27.86
N GLY A 88 -10.08 48.79 28.02
CA GLY A 88 -10.36 49.77 26.95
C GLY A 88 -11.40 49.37 25.90
N THR A 89 -12.15 48.29 26.11
CA THR A 89 -13.13 47.75 25.14
C THR A 89 -14.49 48.45 25.14
N GLY A 90 -14.83 49.19 26.20
CA GLY A 90 -16.11 49.89 26.35
C GLY A 90 -17.33 48.98 26.61
N VAL A 91 -17.13 47.67 26.72
CA VAL A 91 -18.17 46.67 27.03
C VAL A 91 -18.47 46.67 28.53
N LYS A 92 -19.74 46.49 28.90
CA LYS A 92 -20.19 46.37 30.30
C LYS A 92 -20.43 44.92 30.68
N GLU A 93 -20.23 44.60 31.95
CA GLU A 93 -20.46 43.26 32.48
C GLU A 93 -21.97 42.90 32.47
N ALA A 94 -22.28 41.71 31.96
CA ALA A 94 -23.63 41.16 31.93
C ALA A 94 -23.58 39.64 32.12
N LYS A 95 -24.75 39.02 32.38
CA LYS A 95 -24.87 37.56 32.46
C LYS A 95 -25.25 37.03 31.09
N TYR A 96 -24.37 36.21 30.50
CA TYR A 96 -24.68 35.47 29.29
C TYR A 96 -24.68 33.97 29.59
N SER A 97 -25.63 33.24 29.01
CA SER A 97 -25.50 31.80 28.86
C SER A 97 -24.52 31.47 27.73
N ARG A 98 -24.07 30.22 27.66
CA ARG A 98 -23.19 29.77 26.56
C ARG A 98 -23.85 29.92 25.18
N GLU A 99 -25.16 29.70 25.10
CA GLU A 99 -25.93 29.88 23.86
C GLU A 99 -25.99 31.36 23.47
N ASP A 100 -26.31 32.25 24.42
CA ASP A 100 -26.35 33.70 24.18
C ASP A 100 -24.98 34.24 23.78
N TRP A 101 -23.90 33.74 24.38
CA TRP A 101 -22.52 34.12 24.05
C TRP A 101 -22.15 33.72 22.62
N ASN A 102 -22.45 32.48 22.23
CA ASN A 102 -22.15 31.97 20.90
C ASN A 102 -23.08 32.54 19.81
N ALA A 103 -24.22 33.12 20.18
CA ALA A 103 -25.06 33.92 19.29
C ALA A 103 -24.43 35.27 18.89
N ARG A 104 -23.28 35.65 19.46
CA ARG A 104 -22.51 36.88 19.18
C ARG A 104 -23.38 38.14 19.23
N PRO A 105 -23.88 38.51 20.42
CA PRO A 105 -24.75 39.68 20.57
C PRO A 105 -23.98 40.96 20.26
N VAL A 106 -24.68 41.94 19.67
CA VAL A 106 -24.11 43.23 19.21
C VAL A 106 -23.38 43.98 20.33
N ALA A 107 -23.81 43.79 21.59
CA ALA A 107 -23.17 44.38 22.76
C ALA A 107 -21.70 43.94 22.97
N LEU A 108 -21.29 42.82 22.36
CA LEU A 108 -19.95 42.25 22.47
C LEU A 108 -19.10 42.46 21.20
N ASP A 109 -19.56 43.24 20.22
CA ASP A 109 -18.86 43.49 18.95
C ASP A 109 -17.42 43.92 19.16
N ALA A 110 -17.16 44.81 20.12
CA ALA A 110 -15.83 45.29 20.45
C ALA A 110 -14.88 44.19 20.96
N LEU A 111 -15.39 43.03 21.42
CA LEU A 111 -14.58 41.90 21.87
C LEU A 111 -14.22 40.96 20.72
N TYR A 112 -15.16 40.59 19.87
CA TYR A 112 -14.92 39.61 18.80
C TYR A 112 -14.60 40.24 17.43
N LYS A 113 -14.89 41.54 17.24
CA LYS A 113 -14.52 42.36 16.07
C LYS A 113 -13.95 43.73 16.51
N PRO A 114 -12.74 43.75 17.07
CA PRO A 114 -12.13 44.97 17.60
C PRO A 114 -11.65 45.99 16.54
N GLY A 115 -11.57 45.62 15.26
CA GLY A 115 -11.12 46.50 14.17
C GLY A 115 -9.60 46.72 14.08
N ALA A 116 -8.83 46.21 15.04
CA ALA A 116 -7.36 46.19 15.05
C ALA A 116 -6.84 45.05 15.93
N GLY A 117 -5.53 44.75 15.86
CA GLY A 117 -4.87 43.85 16.81
C GLY A 117 -4.96 44.38 18.25
N PHE A 118 -5.07 43.48 19.22
CA PHE A 118 -5.28 43.81 20.63
C PHE A 118 -4.41 42.95 21.54
N SER A 119 -4.29 43.31 22.81
CA SER A 119 -3.45 42.59 23.77
C SER A 119 -4.26 42.01 24.93
N GLU A 120 -3.83 40.86 25.45
CA GLU A 120 -4.49 40.18 26.57
C GLU A 120 -3.50 39.55 27.55
N TRP A 121 -3.88 39.51 28.83
CA TRP A 121 -3.15 38.76 29.87
C TRP A 121 -3.59 37.31 29.94
N TRP A 122 -2.65 36.38 29.72
CA TRP A 122 -2.85 34.94 29.84
C TRP A 122 -1.94 34.34 30.92
N VAL A 123 -2.33 33.18 31.45
CA VAL A 123 -1.50 32.40 32.36
C VAL A 123 -0.32 31.83 31.59
N PHE A 124 0.89 32.04 32.09
CA PHE A 124 2.11 31.62 31.40
C PHE A 124 2.23 30.10 31.31
N GLY A 125 2.59 29.61 30.14
CA GLY A 125 2.72 28.20 29.80
C GLY A 125 1.42 27.45 29.56
N VAL A 126 0.27 28.14 29.62
CA VAL A 126 -1.05 27.57 29.33
C VAL A 126 -1.49 28.04 27.96
N ALA A 127 -1.98 27.12 27.13
CA ALA A 127 -2.54 27.46 25.82
C ALA A 127 -3.71 28.45 25.97
N GLY A 128 -3.84 29.36 25.01
CA GLY A 128 -4.80 30.47 25.09
C GLY A 128 -6.26 30.03 25.25
N ASP A 129 -6.63 28.83 24.78
CA ASP A 129 -7.95 28.22 24.94
C ASP A 129 -8.22 27.71 26.36
N ARG A 130 -7.17 27.35 27.11
CA ARG A 130 -7.24 26.82 28.49
C ARG A 130 -6.82 27.84 29.55
N SER A 131 -6.35 29.02 29.15
CA SER A 131 -5.87 30.06 30.05
C SER A 131 -7.02 30.76 30.78
N ILE A 132 -7.47 30.18 31.89
CA ILE A 132 -8.54 30.74 32.74
C ILE A 132 -8.20 32.16 33.22
N VAL A 133 -9.22 33.02 33.27
CA VAL A 133 -9.11 34.36 33.85
C VAL A 133 -9.12 34.25 35.37
N LEU A 134 -7.99 34.54 35.99
CA LEU A 134 -7.82 34.50 37.44
C LEU A 134 -7.76 35.92 38.02
N PRO A 135 -8.67 36.29 38.95
CA PRO A 135 -8.73 37.63 39.51
C PRO A 135 -7.53 37.96 40.40
N ARG A 136 -7.19 39.25 40.45
CA ARG A 136 -6.16 39.80 41.34
C ARG A 136 -6.79 40.86 42.28
N PRO A 137 -6.44 40.88 43.57
CA PRO A 137 -5.57 39.92 44.29
C PRO A 137 -6.15 38.50 44.32
N PRO A 138 -5.32 37.45 44.50
CA PRO A 138 -5.77 36.06 44.46
C PRO A 138 -6.92 35.80 45.44
N LYS A 139 -7.99 35.20 44.93
CA LYS A 139 -9.20 34.85 45.69
C LYS A 139 -9.50 33.37 45.54
N GLU A 140 -10.22 32.83 46.51
CA GLU A 140 -10.66 31.44 46.50
C GLU A 140 -11.70 31.21 45.40
N LEU A 141 -11.43 30.24 44.53
CA LEU A 141 -12.28 29.87 43.40
C LEU A 141 -12.46 28.35 43.38
N ALA A 142 -13.71 27.90 43.23
CA ALA A 142 -14.07 26.49 43.27
C ALA A 142 -13.92 25.82 41.89
N PHE A 143 -12.69 25.58 41.45
CA PHE A 143 -12.42 24.82 40.22
C PHE A 143 -12.33 23.31 40.48
N THR A 144 -12.78 22.51 39.52
CA THR A 144 -12.45 21.07 39.48
C THR A 144 -10.96 20.88 39.18
N SER A 145 -10.36 19.78 39.64
CA SER A 145 -8.94 19.49 39.42
C SER A 145 -8.51 19.55 37.95
N THR A 146 -9.39 19.14 37.04
CA THR A 146 -9.19 19.16 35.58
C THR A 146 -9.17 20.55 34.95
N ARG A 147 -9.73 21.56 35.63
CA ARG A 147 -9.80 22.94 35.15
C ARG A 147 -8.67 23.81 35.70
N ILE A 148 -7.84 23.31 36.62
CA ILE A 148 -6.71 24.09 37.13
C ILE A 148 -5.74 24.34 35.96
N PRO A 149 -5.38 25.60 35.66
CA PRO A 149 -4.54 25.94 34.52
C PRO A 149 -3.07 25.59 34.83
N ILE A 150 -2.70 24.33 34.63
CA ILE A 150 -1.32 23.85 34.75
C ILE A 150 -0.64 24.02 33.39
N GLY A 151 0.41 24.84 33.35
CA GLY A 151 1.16 25.09 32.11
C GLY A 151 2.03 23.90 31.68
N ASN A 152 2.16 23.70 30.38
CA ASN A 152 3.10 22.72 29.83
C ASN A 152 4.49 23.35 29.69
N MET A 153 5.31 23.17 30.72
CA MET A 153 6.63 23.83 30.81
C MET A 153 7.68 23.28 29.84
N GLN A 154 7.36 22.19 29.13
CA GLN A 154 8.26 21.53 28.18
C GLN A 154 8.12 22.02 26.74
N LEU A 155 7.12 22.86 26.44
CA LEU A 155 6.99 23.52 25.15
C LEU A 155 8.03 24.64 25.01
N LEU A 156 8.41 24.96 23.79
CA LEU A 156 9.21 26.14 23.48
C LEU A 156 8.36 27.40 23.64
N PHE A 157 9.01 28.50 24.00
CA PHE A 157 8.34 29.79 24.16
C PHE A 157 7.61 30.22 22.88
N GLU A 158 8.27 30.11 21.74
CA GLU A 158 7.70 30.49 20.44
C GLU A 158 6.51 29.64 19.98
N SER A 159 6.38 28.41 20.48
CA SER A 159 5.32 27.48 20.08
C SER A 159 3.98 27.88 20.67
N LEU A 160 4.00 28.64 21.76
CA LEU A 160 2.82 29.21 22.40
C LEU A 160 2.69 30.71 22.17
N TYR A 161 3.81 31.43 22.03
CA TYR A 161 3.84 32.89 22.03
C TYR A 161 4.64 33.44 20.84
N SER A 162 3.99 34.18 19.95
CA SER A 162 4.65 34.90 18.85
C SER A 162 5.18 36.26 19.32
N ASP A 163 4.29 37.13 19.81
CA ASP A 163 4.59 38.49 20.26
C ASP A 163 4.09 38.74 21.68
N VAL A 164 5.03 39.11 22.56
CA VAL A 164 4.79 39.33 23.99
C VAL A 164 5.27 40.73 24.37
N GLY A 165 4.40 41.49 25.02
CA GLY A 165 4.71 42.83 25.49
C GLY A 165 5.44 42.84 26.84
N GLU A 166 4.93 42.10 27.82
CA GLU A 166 5.47 42.09 29.19
C GLU A 166 5.07 40.84 29.97
N PHE A 167 5.84 40.52 31.01
CA PHE A 167 5.50 39.51 32.01
C PHE A 167 5.05 40.15 33.31
N ARG A 168 4.26 39.43 34.08
CA ARG A 168 3.83 39.83 35.41
C ARG A 168 3.94 38.64 36.34
N ALA A 169 4.76 38.78 37.38
CA ALA A 169 4.96 37.74 38.38
C ALA A 169 4.35 38.16 39.73
N THR A 170 3.56 37.28 40.33
CA THR A 170 3.01 37.46 41.68
C THR A 170 3.54 36.36 42.59
N GLU A 171 4.15 36.71 43.72
CA GLU A 171 4.69 35.73 44.67
C GLU A 171 3.62 35.21 45.63
N VAL A 172 3.80 33.97 46.10
CA VAL A 172 2.92 33.35 47.10
C VAL A 172 2.99 34.10 48.44
N ASN A 173 1.84 34.46 49.00
CA ASN A 173 1.77 35.05 50.35
C ASN A 173 1.49 33.92 51.38
N ALA A 174 2.17 33.98 52.53
CA ALA A 174 1.97 33.05 53.64
C ALA A 174 0.52 33.01 54.15
N GLU A 175 -0.21 34.13 54.06
CA GLU A 175 -1.60 34.28 54.52
C GLU A 175 -2.65 33.66 53.58
N MET A 176 -2.26 33.14 52.40
CA MET A 176 -3.21 32.55 51.44
C MET A 176 -3.74 31.18 51.89
N THR A 177 -5.04 30.95 51.68
CA THR A 177 -5.67 29.65 51.98
C THR A 177 -5.11 28.53 51.07
N PRO A 178 -5.14 27.26 51.53
CA PRO A 178 -4.67 26.13 50.70
C PRO A 178 -5.40 26.01 49.35
N ALA A 179 -6.68 26.40 49.30
CA ALA A 179 -7.47 26.42 48.07
C ALA A 179 -6.94 27.44 47.05
N VAL A 180 -6.54 28.64 47.50
CA VAL A 180 -5.91 29.66 46.65
C VAL A 180 -4.54 29.19 46.16
N LYS A 181 -3.72 28.60 47.05
CA LYS A 181 -2.40 28.06 46.69
C LYS A 181 -2.52 26.98 45.60
N ARG A 182 -3.50 26.09 45.71
CA ARG A 182 -3.76 25.03 44.72
C ARG A 182 -4.09 25.54 43.31
N VAL A 183 -4.82 26.65 43.19
CA VAL A 183 -5.28 27.18 41.90
C VAL A 183 -4.21 28.06 41.23
N TYR A 184 -3.58 28.97 41.99
CA TYR A 184 -2.63 29.94 41.44
C TYR A 184 -1.19 29.42 41.42
N PHE A 185 -0.84 28.50 42.32
CA PHE A 185 0.51 27.96 42.49
C PHE A 185 0.50 26.42 42.49
N PRO A 186 0.04 25.78 41.41
CA PRO A 186 -0.18 24.33 41.38
C PRO A 186 1.10 23.49 41.56
N LEU A 187 2.28 24.08 41.32
CA LEU A 187 3.58 23.43 41.48
C LEU A 187 4.23 23.69 42.85
N PHE A 188 3.65 24.58 43.67
CA PHE A 188 4.18 24.91 44.99
C PHE A 188 3.97 23.76 45.98
N ARG A 189 5.04 23.41 46.69
CA ARG A 189 5.03 22.48 47.82
C ARG A 189 5.62 23.16 49.06
N GLU A 190 5.31 22.68 50.26
CA GLU A 190 5.80 23.29 51.50
C GLU A 190 7.34 23.23 51.64
N ASP A 191 7.97 22.24 51.01
CA ASP A 191 9.42 22.06 50.91
C ASP A 191 10.08 22.88 49.78
N THR A 192 9.30 23.62 48.98
CA THR A 192 9.84 24.42 47.87
C THR A 192 10.76 25.53 48.40
N PRO A 193 12.03 25.64 47.95
CA PRO A 193 12.97 26.67 48.38
C PRO A 193 12.44 28.09 48.16
N SER A 194 12.91 29.07 48.92
CA SER A 194 12.54 30.49 48.74
C SER A 194 13.12 31.10 47.46
N ARG A 195 14.30 30.65 47.04
CA ARG A 195 15.00 31.07 45.83
C ARG A 195 15.72 29.90 45.18
N LEU A 196 16.02 30.03 43.89
CA LEU A 196 16.91 29.10 43.19
C LEU A 196 18.29 29.05 43.86
N THR A 197 18.96 27.90 43.81
CA THR A 197 20.32 27.75 44.36
C THR A 197 21.32 28.59 43.54
N ASP A 198 22.37 29.09 44.19
CA ASP A 198 23.43 29.85 43.51
C ASP A 198 24.15 29.02 42.43
N SER A 199 24.13 27.69 42.56
CA SER A 199 24.59 26.76 41.53
C SER A 199 23.71 26.79 40.28
N ALA A 200 22.38 26.65 40.45
CA ALA A 200 21.43 26.69 39.34
C ALA A 200 21.44 28.03 38.60
N ILE A 201 21.53 29.15 39.34
CA ILE A 201 21.62 30.50 38.75
C ILE A 201 22.90 30.65 37.90
N ARG A 202 24.04 30.15 38.40
CA ARG A 202 25.30 30.17 37.64
C ARG A 202 25.24 29.28 36.40
N SER A 203 24.67 28.08 36.51
CA SER A 203 24.48 27.17 35.37
C SER A 203 23.60 27.80 34.29
N LEU A 204 22.45 28.37 34.67
CA LEU A 204 21.54 29.08 33.77
C LEU A 204 22.24 30.21 32.99
N ARG A 205 23.00 31.07 33.69
CA ARG A 205 23.77 32.16 33.07
C ARG A 205 24.87 31.65 32.15
N THR A 206 25.62 30.65 32.60
CA THR A 206 26.72 30.06 31.82
C THR A 206 26.19 29.43 30.52
N ASN A 207 25.07 28.72 30.59
CA ASN A 207 24.43 28.11 29.42
C ASN A 207 23.94 29.17 28.42
N ALA A 208 23.31 30.24 28.91
CA ALA A 208 22.85 31.35 28.07
C ALA A 208 24.02 32.09 27.40
N GLU A 209 25.10 32.36 28.14
CA GLU A 209 26.31 33.00 27.60
C GLU A 209 27.01 32.11 26.56
N GLN A 210 27.11 30.80 26.83
CA GLN A 210 27.69 29.83 25.91
C GLN A 210 26.88 29.74 24.61
N LEU A 211 25.55 29.68 24.70
CA LEU A 211 24.68 29.68 23.52
C LEU A 211 24.80 30.99 22.74
N THR A 212 24.90 32.13 23.42
CA THR A 212 25.15 33.43 22.77
C THR A 212 26.45 33.42 21.96
N LYS A 213 27.53 32.88 22.54
CA LYS A 213 28.82 32.74 21.86
C LYS A 213 28.75 31.77 20.67
N LEU A 214 28.03 30.65 20.80
CA LEU A 214 27.82 29.69 19.71
C LEU A 214 27.04 30.28 18.54
N LEU A 215 25.97 31.04 18.82
CA LEU A 215 25.13 31.67 17.79
C LEU A 215 25.81 32.85 17.08
N ALA A 216 26.87 33.42 17.68
CA ALA A 216 27.68 34.49 17.12
C ALA A 216 28.80 33.98 16.17
N LEU A 217 29.03 32.67 16.10
CA LEU A 217 30.00 32.09 15.16
C LEU A 217 29.57 32.29 13.72
N SER A 218 30.51 32.69 12.85
CA SER A 218 30.29 32.82 11.41
C SER A 218 30.31 31.44 10.74
N VAL A 219 29.14 30.83 10.60
CA VAL A 219 28.99 29.48 10.04
C VAL A 219 28.70 29.47 8.54
N PRO A 220 29.18 28.47 7.77
CA PRO A 220 28.85 28.33 6.36
C PRO A 220 27.38 27.94 6.16
N GLU A 221 26.64 28.68 5.35
CA GLU A 221 25.25 28.36 5.02
C GLU A 221 25.13 27.30 3.90
N PRO A 222 24.10 26.45 3.93
CA PRO A 222 23.83 25.48 2.88
C PRO A 222 23.34 26.16 1.58
N ARG A 223 23.72 25.60 0.43
CA ARG A 223 23.16 25.89 -0.89
C ARG A 223 21.72 25.39 -0.91
N HIS A 224 20.77 26.33 -0.80
CA HIS A 224 19.30 26.19 -0.84
C HIS A 224 18.71 24.92 -0.20
N PRO A 225 17.96 25.02 0.91
CA PRO A 225 17.35 23.86 1.54
C PRO A 225 16.28 23.24 0.63
N VAL A 226 16.37 21.93 0.41
CA VAL A 226 15.37 21.17 -0.35
C VAL A 226 14.41 20.50 0.64
N ILE A 227 13.12 20.77 0.53
CA ILE A 227 12.09 20.11 1.33
C ILE A 227 11.89 18.69 0.78
N LEU A 228 12.25 17.68 1.56
CA LEU A 228 12.06 16.27 1.21
C LEU A 228 10.65 15.79 1.59
N ARG A 229 10.15 16.26 2.72
CA ARG A 229 8.82 15.89 3.23
C ARG A 229 8.22 17.05 4.01
N ALA A 230 6.91 17.26 3.87
CA ALA A 230 6.15 18.16 4.72
C ALA A 230 4.76 17.61 4.97
N LYS A 231 4.23 17.82 6.18
CA LYS A 231 2.92 17.38 6.60
C LYS A 231 2.16 18.50 7.30
N TRP A 232 1.03 18.90 6.70
CA TRP A 232 0.10 19.83 7.31
C TRP A 232 -1.12 19.10 7.88
N TYR A 233 -1.62 19.63 8.98
CA TYR A 233 -2.83 19.21 9.67
C TYR A 233 -3.84 20.35 9.65
N LEU A 234 -5.07 20.03 9.27
CA LEU A 234 -6.16 20.97 9.19
C LEU A 234 -7.37 20.40 9.92
N PRO A 235 -7.67 20.85 11.16
CA PRO A 235 -8.82 20.36 11.90
C PRO A 235 -10.12 20.94 11.34
N LEU A 236 -11.13 20.09 11.16
CA LEU A 236 -12.47 20.50 10.74
C LEU A 236 -13.27 20.98 11.98
N VAL A 237 -13.72 22.23 11.97
CA VAL A 237 -14.47 22.85 13.08
C VAL A 237 -15.94 22.97 12.71
N GLU A 238 -16.21 23.67 11.62
CA GLU A 238 -17.57 24.00 11.19
C GLU A 238 -18.18 22.83 10.41
N THR A 239 -17.33 22.08 9.71
CA THR A 239 -17.71 20.89 8.97
C THR A 239 -18.00 19.72 9.91
N SER A 240 -19.25 19.23 9.92
CA SER A 240 -19.63 18.03 10.65
C SER A 240 -20.26 16.98 9.73
N PHE A 241 -19.77 15.74 9.82
CA PHE A 241 -20.29 14.63 9.00
C PHE A 241 -21.28 13.79 9.79
N THR A 242 -22.55 13.80 9.37
CA THR A 242 -23.58 12.89 9.88
C THR A 242 -23.41 11.50 9.25
N ALA A 243 -23.29 10.44 10.05
CA ALA A 243 -22.99 9.07 9.60
C ALA A 243 -21.71 8.98 8.71
N PRO A 244 -20.51 9.19 9.29
CA PRO A 244 -19.28 9.34 8.52
C PRO A 244 -18.96 8.20 7.54
N ARG A 245 -19.24 6.95 7.90
CA ARG A 245 -18.99 5.80 7.02
C ARG A 245 -19.76 5.90 5.71
N ALA A 246 -21.06 6.21 5.79
CA ALA A 246 -21.92 6.35 4.61
C ALA A 246 -21.58 7.61 3.80
N ARG A 247 -21.22 8.72 4.46
CA ARG A 247 -20.82 9.96 3.77
C ARG A 247 -19.50 9.81 3.03
N PHE A 248 -18.52 9.16 3.64
CA PHE A 248 -17.22 8.95 3.02
C PHE A 248 -17.32 7.94 1.88
N GLU A 249 -18.21 6.95 2.00
CA GLU A 249 -18.55 6.06 0.89
C GLU A 249 -19.23 6.82 -0.27
N GLN A 250 -20.16 7.73 0.02
CA GLN A 250 -20.75 8.61 -0.99
C GLN A 250 -19.71 9.49 -1.68
N MET A 251 -18.79 10.09 -0.92
CA MET A 251 -17.69 10.89 -1.46
C MET A 251 -16.72 10.04 -2.29
N PHE A 252 -16.41 8.81 -1.87
CA PHE A 252 -15.55 7.89 -2.62
C PHE A 252 -16.11 7.61 -4.02
N TYR A 253 -17.41 7.27 -4.10
CA TYR A 253 -18.04 7.03 -5.39
C TYR A 253 -18.28 8.32 -6.19
N GLY A 254 -18.58 9.43 -5.51
CA GLY A 254 -18.85 10.73 -6.13
C GLY A 254 -17.61 11.48 -6.63
N LEU A 255 -16.41 11.21 -6.10
CA LEU A 255 -15.17 11.86 -6.51
C LEU A 255 -14.79 11.49 -7.94
N THR A 256 -14.63 12.51 -8.80
CA THR A 256 -14.15 12.26 -10.17
C THR A 256 -12.64 12.06 -10.21
N LEU A 257 -12.22 11.13 -11.07
CA LEU A 257 -10.81 10.87 -11.31
C LEU A 257 -10.32 11.55 -12.59
N SER A 258 -9.07 12.03 -12.56
CA SER A 258 -8.41 12.72 -13.67
C SER A 258 -6.93 12.34 -13.72
N LYS A 259 -6.17 12.89 -14.68
CA LYS A 259 -4.70 12.74 -14.66
C LYS A 259 -4.08 13.41 -13.43
N ASP A 260 -4.69 14.49 -12.94
CA ASP A 260 -4.19 15.26 -11.80
C ASP A 260 -4.59 14.63 -10.45
N THR A 261 -5.71 13.92 -10.43
CA THR A 261 -6.17 13.09 -9.31
C THR A 261 -6.34 11.64 -9.79
N PRO A 262 -5.23 10.89 -9.98
CA PRO A 262 -5.26 9.59 -10.62
C PRO A 262 -5.75 8.45 -9.71
N TYR A 263 -5.81 8.66 -8.40
CA TYR A 263 -6.20 7.64 -7.43
C TYR A 263 -6.98 8.21 -6.24
N VAL A 264 -8.02 7.49 -5.84
CA VAL A 264 -8.77 7.67 -4.58
C VAL A 264 -8.93 6.31 -3.89
N GLY A 265 -8.71 6.26 -2.58
CA GLY A 265 -8.89 5.08 -1.75
C GLY A 265 -9.83 5.35 -0.59
N PHE A 266 -10.74 4.42 -0.30
CA PHE A 266 -11.56 4.44 0.90
C PHE A 266 -11.05 3.41 1.90
N PHE A 267 -10.40 3.92 2.94
CA PHE A 267 -9.81 3.15 4.02
C PHE A 267 -10.68 3.23 5.28
N THR A 268 -10.93 2.10 5.92
CA THR A 268 -11.70 2.04 7.18
C THR A 268 -10.86 1.47 8.32
N SER A 269 -10.15 0.36 8.06
CA SER A 269 -9.20 -0.24 8.98
C SER A 269 -8.21 -1.14 8.25
N LYS A 270 -7.08 -1.48 8.89
CA LYS A 270 -6.12 -2.48 8.36
C LYS A 270 -6.69 -3.91 8.28
N GLN A 271 -7.78 -4.20 8.99
CA GLN A 271 -8.41 -5.52 9.01
C GLN A 271 -9.48 -5.66 7.92
N GLU A 272 -10.02 -4.54 7.43
CA GLU A 272 -11.00 -4.51 6.34
C GLU A 272 -10.30 -4.26 5.00
N LYS A 273 -10.86 -4.80 3.91
CA LYS A 273 -10.34 -4.52 2.57
C LYS A 273 -10.56 -3.04 2.23
N THR A 274 -9.49 -2.37 1.83
CA THR A 274 -9.55 -1.00 1.31
C THR A 274 -10.16 -1.04 -0.09
N ARG A 275 -11.00 -0.06 -0.41
CA ARG A 275 -11.54 0.10 -1.77
C ARG A 275 -10.70 1.11 -2.52
N HIS A 276 -10.37 0.79 -3.76
CA HIS A 276 -9.46 1.55 -4.59
C HIS A 276 -10.17 2.00 -5.86
N LYS A 277 -9.94 3.24 -6.26
CA LYS A 277 -10.48 3.86 -7.47
C LYS A 277 -9.31 4.44 -8.26
N PHE A 278 -9.07 3.92 -9.47
CA PHE A 278 -7.96 4.35 -10.34
C PHE A 278 -8.46 5.03 -11.61
N TYR A 279 -7.75 6.06 -12.06
CA TYR A 279 -8.02 6.73 -13.34
C TYR A 279 -7.44 5.90 -14.48
N VAL A 280 -8.26 5.65 -15.50
CA VAL A 280 -7.91 4.89 -16.70
C VAL A 280 -8.00 5.79 -17.92
N LYS A 281 -6.93 5.84 -18.74
CA LYS A 281 -6.93 6.61 -19.99
C LYS A 281 -7.82 5.97 -21.06
N ASP A 282 -7.71 4.65 -21.23
CA ASP A 282 -8.45 3.87 -22.22
C ASP A 282 -9.52 2.98 -21.54
N PRO A 283 -10.82 3.32 -21.66
CA PRO A 283 -11.91 2.57 -21.05
C PRO A 283 -11.99 1.08 -21.43
N SER A 284 -11.46 0.69 -22.59
CA SER A 284 -11.55 -0.68 -23.09
C SER A 284 -10.58 -1.62 -22.39
N ASN A 285 -9.37 -1.16 -22.07
CA ASN A 285 -8.32 -1.99 -21.48
C ASN A 285 -8.27 -1.91 -19.94
N LYS A 286 -8.94 -0.93 -19.33
CA LYS A 286 -9.04 -0.75 -17.86
C LYS A 286 -7.70 -0.73 -17.11
N VAL A 287 -6.61 -0.36 -17.78
CA VAL A 287 -5.28 -0.25 -17.15
C VAL A 287 -5.15 1.09 -16.40
N PRO A 288 -4.79 1.09 -15.10
CA PRO A 288 -4.53 2.31 -14.35
C PRO A 288 -3.48 3.20 -15.04
N SER A 289 -3.76 4.50 -15.08
CA SER A 289 -2.81 5.51 -15.61
C SER A 289 -1.56 5.67 -14.74
N ILE A 290 -1.66 5.28 -13.47
CA ILE A 290 -0.59 5.29 -12.49
C ILE A 290 0.04 3.91 -12.38
N ASP A 291 1.36 3.84 -12.25
CA ASP A 291 2.05 2.57 -12.03
C ASP A 291 1.67 2.01 -10.65
N VAL A 292 1.06 0.82 -10.67
CA VAL A 292 0.58 0.11 -9.48
C VAL A 292 1.72 -0.22 -8.51
N ALA A 293 2.92 -0.56 -9.01
CA ALA A 293 4.06 -0.85 -8.14
C ALA A 293 4.59 0.41 -7.44
N MET A 294 4.53 1.56 -8.13
CA MET A 294 4.87 2.86 -7.57
C MET A 294 3.87 3.28 -6.49
N TRP A 295 2.57 3.21 -6.81
CA TRP A 295 1.49 3.49 -5.86
C TRP A 295 1.53 2.57 -4.62
N LYS A 296 1.88 1.29 -4.79
CA LYS A 296 2.00 0.34 -3.69
C LYS A 296 3.12 0.73 -2.71
N ALA A 297 4.25 1.26 -3.21
CA ALA A 297 5.31 1.79 -2.36
C ALA A 297 4.83 3.00 -1.53
N TRP A 298 4.08 3.92 -2.14
CA TRP A 298 3.50 5.06 -1.43
C TRP A 298 2.51 4.61 -0.36
N THR A 299 1.57 3.73 -0.70
CA THR A 299 0.54 3.30 0.26
C THR A 299 1.08 2.47 1.42
N THR A 300 2.06 1.60 1.18
CA THR A 300 2.73 0.83 2.24
C THR A 300 3.37 1.74 3.27
N THR A 301 4.03 2.81 2.81
CA THR A 301 4.61 3.79 3.72
C THR A 301 3.52 4.61 4.36
N THR A 302 2.59 5.22 3.63
CA THR A 302 1.68 6.27 4.14
C THR A 302 0.32 5.82 4.70
N LEU A 303 0.05 4.52 4.87
CA LEU A 303 -1.26 4.04 5.31
C LEU A 303 -1.64 4.52 6.74
N PRO A 304 -2.90 4.95 6.98
CA PRO A 304 -3.35 5.28 8.33
C PRO A 304 -3.32 4.08 9.29
N GLN A 305 -2.97 4.32 10.55
CA GLN A 305 -2.97 3.29 11.61
C GLN A 305 -4.31 3.20 12.36
N ARG A 306 -5.07 4.30 12.38
CA ARG A 306 -6.32 4.43 13.16
C ARG A 306 -7.50 3.79 12.43
N ARG A 307 -8.45 3.23 13.19
CA ARG A 307 -9.70 2.66 12.67
C ARG A 307 -10.76 3.74 12.44
N LEU A 308 -10.50 4.65 11.52
CA LEU A 308 -11.40 5.74 11.15
C LEU A 308 -11.64 5.72 9.63
N PRO A 309 -12.90 5.91 9.17
CA PRO A 309 -13.18 6.10 7.75
C PRO A 309 -12.34 7.25 7.21
N THR A 310 -11.49 6.98 6.23
CA THR A 310 -10.49 7.91 5.70
C THR A 310 -10.50 7.82 4.18
N LEU A 311 -10.64 8.96 3.52
CA LEU A 311 -10.42 9.07 2.07
C LEU A 311 -8.95 9.40 1.82
N LEU A 312 -8.30 8.61 0.98
CA LEU A 312 -6.88 8.75 0.64
C LEU A 312 -6.75 9.09 -0.83
N LEU A 313 -6.17 10.23 -1.15
CA LEU A 313 -5.89 10.65 -2.52
C LEU A 313 -4.39 10.69 -2.73
N TYR A 314 -3.92 10.23 -3.89
CA TYR A 314 -2.50 10.22 -4.24
C TYR A 314 -2.29 10.73 -5.67
N ARG A 315 -1.23 11.51 -5.87
CA ARG A 315 -0.69 11.88 -7.19
C ARG A 315 0.84 11.93 -7.12
N GLY A 316 1.54 11.60 -8.20
CA GLY A 316 3.01 11.61 -8.18
C GLY A 316 3.63 11.15 -9.49
N SER A 317 4.94 11.36 -9.60
CA SER A 317 5.73 11.02 -10.80
C SER A 317 6.76 9.92 -10.57
N SER A 318 7.12 9.63 -9.32
CA SER A 318 8.10 8.60 -8.96
C SER A 318 7.84 8.02 -7.55
N ARG A 319 8.50 6.90 -7.21
CA ARG A 319 8.40 6.28 -5.88
C ARG A 319 8.74 7.25 -4.74
N SER A 320 9.67 8.16 -4.97
CA SER A 320 10.18 9.14 -4.01
C SER A 320 9.60 10.57 -4.20
N SER A 321 8.63 10.76 -5.09
CA SER A 321 7.98 12.07 -5.32
C SER A 321 6.48 11.93 -5.54
N PHE A 322 5.71 12.22 -4.48
CA PHE A 322 4.24 12.14 -4.51
C PHE A 322 3.60 13.10 -3.49
N ASP A 323 2.32 13.42 -3.75
CA ASP A 323 1.42 14.14 -2.86
C ASP A 323 0.34 13.20 -2.35
N ARG A 324 -0.10 13.46 -1.13
CA ARG A 324 -1.17 12.74 -0.48
C ARG A 324 -2.10 13.70 0.24
N ILE A 325 -3.40 13.50 0.06
CA ILE A 325 -4.46 14.08 0.90
C ILE A 325 -5.14 12.94 1.65
N ALA A 326 -5.24 13.05 2.96
CA ALA A 326 -6.00 12.14 3.80
C ALA A 326 -7.10 12.91 4.53
N ILE A 327 -8.36 12.64 4.20
CA ILE A 327 -9.52 13.28 4.82
C ILE A 327 -10.10 12.29 5.82
N THR A 328 -10.35 12.75 7.04
CA THR A 328 -11.05 12.02 8.10
C THR A 328 -12.29 12.81 8.53
N PRO A 329 -13.17 12.25 9.38
CA PRO A 329 -14.36 12.98 9.83
C PRO A 329 -14.04 14.17 10.75
N ARG A 330 -12.79 14.31 11.18
CA ARG A 330 -12.34 15.33 12.14
C ARG A 330 -11.30 16.30 11.56
N ASP A 331 -10.57 15.87 10.53
CA ASP A 331 -9.42 16.60 10.01
C ASP A 331 -9.07 16.24 8.57
N ILE A 332 -8.26 17.08 7.95
CA ILE A 332 -7.63 16.86 6.65
C ILE A 332 -6.11 16.93 6.86
N GLN A 333 -5.39 15.95 6.34
CA GLN A 333 -3.93 15.89 6.38
C GLN A 333 -3.39 15.99 4.96
N PHE A 334 -2.52 16.96 4.74
CA PHE A 334 -1.78 17.11 3.48
C PHE A 334 -0.36 16.62 3.72
N THR A 335 0.14 15.71 2.89
CA THR A 335 1.50 15.18 2.99
C THR A 335 2.16 15.22 1.62
N ILE A 336 3.38 15.74 1.58
CA ILE A 336 4.19 15.79 0.36
C ILE A 336 5.50 15.07 0.61
N VAL A 337 5.97 14.36 -0.41
CA VAL A 337 7.28 13.73 -0.48
C VAL A 337 7.92 14.13 -1.80
N ARG A 338 9.20 14.52 -1.78
CA ARG A 338 9.97 15.02 -2.92
C ARG A 338 11.37 14.44 -2.93
N GLY A 339 11.93 14.32 -4.14
CA GLY A 339 13.36 14.02 -4.33
C GLY A 339 14.26 15.26 -4.23
N LYS A 340 15.58 15.06 -4.38
CA LYS A 340 16.62 16.10 -4.23
C LYS A 340 16.53 17.25 -5.25
N GLU A 341 15.81 17.06 -6.35
CA GLU A 341 15.69 17.99 -7.48
C GLU A 341 14.72 19.17 -7.22
N SER A 342 13.91 19.11 -6.16
CA SER A 342 12.84 20.09 -5.90
C SER A 342 13.39 21.45 -5.47
N LYS A 343 12.84 22.53 -6.05
CA LYS A 343 13.17 23.93 -5.72
C LYS A 343 11.98 24.75 -5.21
N LYS A 344 10.81 24.13 -5.03
CA LYS A 344 9.62 24.85 -4.56
C LYS A 344 9.76 25.23 -3.09
N SER A 345 9.32 26.44 -2.74
CA SER A 345 9.26 26.87 -1.34
C SER A 345 8.10 26.19 -0.58
N LEU A 346 8.10 26.31 0.75
CA LEU A 346 7.05 25.73 1.59
C LEU A 346 5.66 26.33 1.28
N ASP A 347 5.61 27.64 1.03
CA ASP A 347 4.37 28.34 0.70
C ASP A 347 3.85 27.97 -0.69
N ASP A 348 4.73 27.85 -1.69
CA ASP A 348 4.33 27.39 -3.04
C ASP A 348 3.70 25.99 -3.00
N ILE A 349 4.25 25.10 -2.18
CA ILE A 349 3.73 23.74 -2.00
C ILE A 349 2.37 23.78 -1.31
N ARG A 350 2.19 24.64 -0.30
CA ARG A 350 0.91 24.82 0.40
C ARG A 350 -0.17 25.31 -0.56
N THR A 351 0.13 26.30 -1.40
CA THR A 351 -0.81 26.83 -2.39
C THR A 351 -1.17 25.79 -3.45
N ASP A 352 -0.20 25.02 -3.97
CA ASP A 352 -0.44 23.93 -4.93
C ASP A 352 -1.38 22.84 -4.36
N LEU A 353 -1.19 22.47 -3.09
CA LEU A 353 -2.08 21.53 -2.40
C LEU A 353 -3.49 22.08 -2.20
N TYR A 354 -3.60 23.36 -1.88
CA TYR A 354 -4.89 24.03 -1.72
C TYR A 354 -5.65 24.13 -3.05
N GLU A 355 -4.96 24.47 -4.14
CA GLU A 355 -5.52 24.45 -5.49
C GLU A 355 -5.96 23.04 -5.89
N TRP A 356 -5.14 22.01 -5.60
CA TRP A 356 -5.50 20.63 -5.84
C TRP A 356 -6.75 20.23 -5.06
N PHE A 357 -6.85 20.58 -3.78
CA PHE A 357 -8.03 20.29 -2.96
C PHE A 357 -9.31 20.90 -3.54
N LYS A 358 -9.24 22.11 -4.10
CA LYS A 358 -10.38 22.76 -4.76
C LYS A 358 -10.89 22.01 -6.00
N THR A 359 -10.06 21.19 -6.64
CA THR A 359 -10.49 20.37 -7.78
C THR A 359 -11.36 19.18 -7.38
N LEU A 360 -11.44 18.86 -6.08
CA LEU A 360 -12.15 17.68 -5.56
C LEU A 360 -13.67 17.94 -5.48
N ASP A 361 -14.37 17.73 -6.60
CA ASP A 361 -15.80 17.97 -6.75
C ASP A 361 -16.69 17.14 -5.81
N GLY A 362 -16.26 15.93 -5.46
CA GLY A 362 -16.97 15.05 -4.53
C GLY A 362 -16.76 15.37 -3.04
N VAL A 363 -15.81 16.26 -2.69
CA VAL A 363 -15.46 16.58 -1.29
C VAL A 363 -15.75 18.04 -0.95
N THR A 364 -15.40 18.96 -1.85
CA THR A 364 -15.58 20.42 -1.65
C THR A 364 -17.00 20.83 -1.24
N PRO A 365 -18.11 20.21 -1.71
CA PRO A 365 -19.46 20.59 -1.27
C PRO A 365 -19.77 20.21 0.19
N PHE A 366 -18.97 19.33 0.78
CA PHE A 366 -19.17 18.85 2.14
C PHE A 366 -18.26 19.51 3.16
N VAL A 367 -17.35 20.41 2.74
CA VAL A 367 -16.39 21.08 3.61
C VAL A 367 -16.63 22.58 3.54
N GLU A 368 -16.80 23.21 4.70
CA GLU A 368 -16.98 24.66 4.79
C GLU A 368 -15.70 25.40 4.42
N LEU A 369 -15.81 26.45 3.58
CA LEU A 369 -14.64 27.20 3.08
C LEU A 369 -13.82 27.85 4.20
N ARG A 370 -14.45 28.18 5.32
CA ARG A 370 -13.78 28.72 6.52
C ARG A 370 -12.89 27.70 7.22
N ASP A 371 -13.16 26.41 7.06
CA ASP A 371 -12.29 25.35 7.55
C ASP A 371 -11.01 25.20 6.73
N LEU A 372 -10.98 25.71 5.49
CA LEU A 372 -9.85 25.61 4.56
C LEU A 372 -8.94 26.84 4.55
N ASP A 373 -9.20 27.85 5.39
CA ASP A 373 -8.41 29.08 5.45
C ASP A 373 -6.93 28.79 5.76
N GLU A 374 -6.02 29.47 5.06
CA GLU A 374 -4.58 29.25 5.14
C GLU A 374 -4.03 29.47 6.56
N SER A 375 -4.66 30.38 7.32
CA SER A 375 -4.30 30.68 8.71
C SER A 375 -4.45 29.49 9.66
N ARG A 376 -5.17 28.44 9.24
CA ARG A 376 -5.50 27.25 10.04
C ARG A 376 -4.65 26.03 9.74
N TRP A 377 -3.73 26.12 8.78
CA TRP A 377 -2.87 25.01 8.40
C TRP A 377 -1.71 24.88 9.39
N GLU A 378 -1.71 23.82 10.18
CA GLU A 378 -0.67 23.56 11.16
C GLU A 378 0.40 22.62 10.57
N LEU A 379 1.65 23.07 10.50
CA LEU A 379 2.77 22.23 10.08
C LEU A 379 3.16 21.28 11.22
N GLN A 380 2.96 19.99 11.04
CA GLN A 380 3.20 18.97 12.06
C GLN A 380 4.60 18.36 11.96
N ASP A 381 5.08 18.12 10.75
CA ASP A 381 6.34 17.41 10.49
C ASP A 381 6.92 17.86 9.16
N MET A 382 8.23 18.07 9.13
CA MET A 382 8.99 18.43 7.94
C MET A 382 10.37 17.79 7.96
N SER A 383 10.83 17.38 6.79
CA SER A 383 12.19 16.90 6.57
C SER A 383 12.85 17.69 5.44
N ILE A 384 14.11 18.07 5.65
CA ILE A 384 14.84 19.01 4.81
C ILE A 384 16.24 18.49 4.54
N LEU A 385 16.72 18.69 3.32
CA LEU A 385 18.09 18.46 2.90
C LEU A 385 18.83 19.79 2.78
N GLY A 386 19.91 19.97 3.54
CA GLY A 386 20.85 21.07 3.38
C GLY A 386 22.12 20.60 2.70
N ALA A 387 22.43 21.12 1.50
CA ALA A 387 23.67 20.80 0.78
C ALA A 387 24.73 21.87 1.05
N TYR A 388 25.95 21.51 1.42
CA TYR A 388 27.04 22.46 1.68
C TYR A 388 28.13 22.37 0.62
N ALA A 389 28.88 23.46 0.44
CA ALA A 389 29.92 23.53 -0.59
C ALA A 389 31.17 22.69 -0.25
N LYS A 390 31.60 22.69 1.02
CA LYS A 390 32.80 21.99 1.50
C LYS A 390 32.46 20.52 1.79
N GLU A 391 33.38 19.59 1.53
CA GLU A 391 33.24 18.18 1.94
C GLU A 391 33.77 17.96 3.35
N VAL A 392 33.15 17.05 4.10
CA VAL A 392 33.62 16.61 5.42
C VAL A 392 33.69 15.09 5.42
N THR A 393 34.79 14.55 5.93
CA THR A 393 35.05 13.10 6.03
C THR A 393 35.05 12.58 7.47
N GLU A 394 35.41 13.42 8.45
CA GLU A 394 35.50 13.04 9.86
C GLU A 394 34.98 14.16 10.78
N PHE A 395 34.30 13.78 11.86
CA PHE A 395 33.93 14.68 12.95
C PHE A 395 34.83 14.48 14.16
N ASP A 396 35.32 15.59 14.73
CA ASP A 396 36.10 15.58 15.97
C ASP A 396 35.20 15.69 17.20
N MET A 397 34.87 14.53 17.79
CA MET A 397 34.02 14.45 18.98
C MET A 397 34.66 15.07 20.23
N ARG A 398 35.95 15.43 20.21
CA ARG A 398 36.62 16.08 21.37
C ARG A 398 36.08 17.47 21.68
N ARG A 399 35.37 18.09 20.73
CA ARG A 399 34.67 19.38 20.91
C ARG A 399 33.19 19.21 21.25
N PHE A 400 32.64 18.00 21.13
CA PHE A 400 31.23 17.71 21.40
C PHE A 400 30.76 18.06 22.83
N PRO A 401 31.57 17.95 23.91
CA PRO A 401 31.16 18.38 25.24
C PRO A 401 30.68 19.84 25.32
N CYS A 402 31.20 20.72 24.46
CA CYS A 402 30.74 22.11 24.35
C CYS A 402 29.32 22.24 23.77
N LEU A 403 28.84 21.20 23.07
CA LEU A 403 27.56 21.18 22.37
C LEU A 403 26.51 20.34 23.07
N GLN A 404 26.86 19.65 24.17
CA GLN A 404 25.96 18.74 24.89
C GLN A 404 24.69 19.44 25.38
N THR A 405 24.74 20.72 25.74
CA THR A 405 23.56 21.50 26.17
C THR A 405 22.53 21.71 25.07
N VAL A 406 22.92 21.58 23.80
CA VAL A 406 22.06 21.81 22.62
C VAL A 406 21.78 20.52 21.85
N PHE A 407 22.73 19.58 21.82
CA PHE A 407 22.66 18.36 21.05
C PHE A 407 22.97 17.11 21.88
N SER A 408 22.30 16.00 21.54
CA SER A 408 22.74 14.65 21.90
C SER A 408 23.19 13.87 20.66
N SER A 409 24.00 12.83 20.86
CA SER A 409 24.58 12.01 19.78
C SER A 409 24.34 10.53 20.07
N GLN A 410 23.82 9.77 19.10
CA GLN A 410 23.63 8.32 19.18
C GLN A 410 23.71 7.72 17.78
N ASP A 411 24.49 6.64 17.58
CA ASP A 411 24.58 5.88 16.33
C ASP A 411 24.65 6.75 15.06
N ASP A 412 25.66 7.62 14.99
CA ASP A 412 25.91 8.59 13.89
C ASP A 412 24.78 9.61 13.62
N THR A 413 23.79 9.68 14.52
CA THR A 413 22.65 10.59 14.44
C THR A 413 22.71 11.61 15.58
N PHE A 414 22.68 12.90 15.24
CA PHE A 414 22.60 13.96 16.24
C PHE A 414 21.14 14.36 16.47
N ARG A 415 20.76 14.67 17.70
CA ARG A 415 19.39 15.11 18.05
C ARG A 415 19.44 16.52 18.63
N LEU A 416 18.54 17.39 18.20
CA LEU A 416 18.42 18.76 18.72
C LEU A 416 17.52 18.75 19.96
N LEU A 417 18.07 19.10 21.13
CA LEU A 417 17.35 19.04 22.40
C LEU A 417 16.43 20.25 22.65
N ARG A 418 16.59 21.31 21.86
CA ARG A 418 15.80 22.56 21.86
C ARG A 418 14.61 22.45 20.89
N ALA A 419 13.66 21.59 21.22
CA ALA A 419 12.45 21.32 20.45
C ALA A 419 11.24 21.05 21.37
N ASP A 420 10.03 21.19 20.83
CA ASP A 420 8.78 20.89 21.55
C ASP A 420 8.69 19.41 21.94
N ARG A 421 8.29 19.15 23.19
CA ARG A 421 8.25 17.78 23.74
C ARG A 421 6.81 17.31 23.94
N LEU A 422 6.50 16.14 23.40
CA LEU A 422 5.22 15.46 23.59
C LEU A 422 5.26 14.37 24.68
N ALA A 423 6.45 13.97 25.14
CA ALA A 423 6.60 13.02 26.23
C ALA A 423 6.42 13.76 27.57
N GLU A 424 5.23 13.65 28.15
CA GLU A 424 4.97 14.04 29.53
C GLU A 424 5.99 13.32 30.43
N ASN A 425 6.77 14.09 31.22
CA ASN A 425 7.52 13.69 32.42
C ASN A 425 9.07 13.75 32.42
N PHE A 426 9.77 14.14 31.33
CA PHE A 426 11.26 14.26 31.36
C PHE A 426 11.82 15.61 30.89
N THR A 427 12.68 16.22 31.71
CA THR A 427 13.43 17.45 31.40
C THR A 427 14.64 17.18 30.48
N PRO A 428 15.21 18.19 29.78
CA PRO A 428 16.39 17.99 28.93
C PRO A 428 17.58 17.42 29.69
N LEU A 429 17.76 17.91 30.91
CA LEU A 429 18.79 17.47 31.82
C LEU A 429 18.57 16.03 32.27
N GLN A 430 17.33 15.62 32.50
CA GLN A 430 16.98 14.24 32.82
C GLN A 430 17.24 13.28 31.66
N VAL A 431 16.94 13.70 30.42
CA VAL A 431 17.25 12.87 29.22
C VAL A 431 18.75 12.70 29.05
N GLN A 432 19.54 13.78 29.19
CA GLN A 432 21.00 13.70 29.15
C GLN A 432 21.57 12.85 30.28
N ALA A 433 21.06 13.03 31.50
CA ALA A 433 21.45 12.23 32.65
C ALA A 433 21.17 10.74 32.43
N PHE A 434 19.99 10.40 31.90
CA PHE A 434 19.64 9.02 31.61
C PHE A 434 20.48 8.42 30.49
N GLN A 435 20.77 9.17 29.42
CA GLN A 435 21.67 8.74 28.35
C GLN A 435 23.09 8.51 28.87
N ALA A 436 23.62 9.43 29.68
CA ALA A 436 24.95 9.29 30.29
C ALA A 436 25.04 8.09 31.24
N LEU A 437 23.95 7.76 31.95
CA LEU A 437 23.87 6.57 32.79
C LEU A 437 23.80 5.28 31.96
N GLN A 438 23.11 5.27 30.82
CA GLN A 438 23.07 4.10 29.93
C GLN A 438 24.41 3.84 29.22
N GLU A 439 25.14 4.91 28.88
CA GLU A 439 26.45 4.81 28.22
C GLU A 439 27.58 4.42 29.19
N ALA A 440 27.38 4.54 30.50
CA ALA A 440 28.39 4.24 31.50
C ALA A 440 28.42 2.75 31.89
N ASP A 441 29.62 2.16 31.94
CA ASP A 441 29.84 0.77 32.37
C ASP A 441 29.27 0.48 33.77
N MET A 442 29.34 1.48 34.67
CA MET A 442 28.78 1.44 36.02
C MET A 442 27.98 2.73 36.27
N PRO A 443 26.65 2.70 36.05
CA PRO A 443 25.82 3.88 36.27
C PRO A 443 25.88 4.31 37.74
N SER A 444 26.33 5.54 38.00
CA SER A 444 26.44 6.09 39.34
C SER A 444 26.13 7.58 39.35
N ALA A 445 25.85 8.15 40.53
CA ALA A 445 25.72 9.59 40.69
C ALA A 445 27.01 10.34 40.26
N GLN A 446 28.17 9.68 40.32
CA GLN A 446 29.45 10.26 39.91
C GLN A 446 29.49 10.57 38.40
N THR A 447 28.91 9.70 37.57
CA THR A 447 28.77 9.89 36.11
C THR A 447 27.98 11.16 35.78
N LEU A 448 26.98 11.49 36.60
CA LEU A 448 26.16 12.70 36.44
C LEU A 448 26.91 13.97 36.87
N ILE A 449 27.81 13.86 37.84
CA ILE A 449 28.66 14.99 38.27
C ILE A 449 29.65 15.36 37.16
N GLU A 450 30.17 14.39 36.41
CA GLU A 450 31.10 14.61 35.31
C GLU A 450 30.51 15.37 34.12
N ILE A 451 29.19 15.26 33.91
CA ILE A 451 28.44 16.04 32.91
C ILE A 451 27.97 17.40 33.45
N GLY A 452 28.41 17.80 34.65
CA GLY A 452 28.18 19.13 35.22
C GLY A 452 26.92 19.27 36.06
N ILE A 453 26.30 18.17 36.50
CA ILE A 453 25.17 18.18 37.44
C ILE A 453 25.71 18.35 38.86
N SER A 454 24.98 19.08 39.72
CA SER A 454 25.39 19.25 41.12
C SER A 454 25.36 17.91 41.87
N PRO A 455 26.18 17.71 42.92
CA PRO A 455 26.23 16.43 43.64
C PRO A 455 24.87 16.01 44.20
N ASP A 456 24.13 16.97 44.75
CA ASP A 456 22.82 16.73 45.36
C ASP A 456 21.76 16.38 44.30
N ASP A 457 21.78 17.08 43.16
CA ASP A 457 20.86 16.82 42.04
C ASP A 457 21.18 15.50 41.33
N ALA A 458 22.48 15.17 41.21
CA ALA A 458 22.96 13.93 40.61
C ALA A 458 22.47 12.71 41.41
N GLU A 459 22.53 12.75 42.74
CA GLU A 459 22.06 11.66 43.57
C GLU A 459 20.53 11.53 43.54
N ALA A 460 19.80 12.64 43.51
CA ALA A 460 18.34 12.65 43.38
C ALA A 460 17.88 12.09 42.02
N MET A 461 18.53 12.51 40.91
CA MET A 461 18.22 12.00 39.57
C MET A 461 18.58 10.53 39.43
N PHE A 462 19.75 10.12 39.92
CA PHE A 462 20.17 8.73 39.91
C PHE A 462 19.14 7.84 40.63
N ARG A 463 18.72 8.20 41.86
CA ARG A 463 17.65 7.48 42.58
C ARG A 463 16.34 7.44 41.81
N THR A 464 15.99 8.54 41.14
CA THR A 464 14.75 8.61 40.35
C THR A 464 14.78 7.63 39.18
N PHE A 465 15.91 7.55 38.44
CA PHE A 465 16.06 6.63 37.31
C PHE A 465 16.19 5.17 37.75
N THR A 466 16.89 4.89 38.86
CA THR A 466 16.95 3.54 39.44
C THR A 466 15.57 3.05 39.87
N ASN A 467 14.71 3.94 40.36
CA ASN A 467 13.33 3.61 40.73
C ASN A 467 12.39 3.42 39.53
N LEU A 468 12.68 4.06 38.39
CA LEU A 468 11.91 3.93 37.14
C LEU A 468 12.23 2.64 36.37
N GLY A 469 13.40 2.03 36.59
CA GLY A 469 13.76 0.71 36.06
C GLY A 469 13.72 0.59 34.52
N ASP A 470 13.46 -0.62 34.02
CA ASP A 470 13.34 -0.97 32.58
C ASP A 470 12.01 -0.50 31.94
N ASP A 471 11.09 0.08 32.71
CA ASP A 471 9.78 0.56 32.21
C ASP A 471 9.91 1.86 31.39
N LEU A 472 11.10 2.46 31.34
CA LEU A 472 11.36 3.68 30.60
C LEU A 472 11.81 3.41 29.15
N ASP A 473 10.85 3.46 28.23
CA ASP A 473 11.12 3.41 26.80
C ASP A 473 11.77 4.73 26.31
N LEU A 474 13.10 4.72 26.21
CA LEU A 474 13.91 5.84 25.73
C LEU A 474 13.49 6.29 24.32
N ASP A 475 13.13 5.36 23.44
CA ASP A 475 12.74 5.69 22.08
C ASP A 475 11.43 6.46 22.07
N ARG A 476 10.48 6.11 22.94
CA ARG A 476 9.24 6.89 23.10
C ARG A 476 9.50 8.30 23.63
N VAL A 477 10.40 8.47 24.59
CA VAL A 477 10.80 9.78 25.12
C VAL A 477 11.51 10.62 24.05
N LEU A 478 12.33 9.98 23.22
CA LEU A 478 13.16 10.66 22.25
C LEU A 478 12.54 10.85 20.86
N LYS A 479 11.40 10.21 20.57
CA LYS A 479 10.70 10.25 19.25
C LYS A 479 10.26 11.66 18.82
N GLY A 480 10.21 12.62 19.74
CA GLY A 480 9.82 14.00 19.48
C GLY A 480 10.97 14.95 19.09
N PHE A 481 12.24 14.54 19.20
CA PHE A 481 13.35 15.46 18.93
C PHE A 481 13.74 15.47 17.44
N PRO A 482 13.99 16.66 16.87
CA PRO A 482 14.53 16.77 15.52
C PRO A 482 15.87 16.05 15.40
N THR A 483 16.03 15.29 14.32
CA THR A 483 17.24 14.51 14.07
C THR A 483 18.05 15.11 12.92
N LEU A 484 19.37 15.07 13.05
CA LEU A 484 20.35 15.53 12.07
C LEU A 484 21.25 14.36 11.68
N ARG A 485 21.29 14.05 10.39
CA ARG A 485 22.19 13.05 9.80
C ARG A 485 23.07 13.70 8.76
N PHE A 486 24.39 13.55 8.91
CA PHE A 486 25.36 14.15 8.01
C PHE A 486 25.90 13.12 7.00
N SER A 487 26.01 13.56 5.76
CA SER A 487 26.78 12.95 4.68
C SER A 487 27.98 13.85 4.34
N ASN A 488 28.81 13.46 3.36
CA ASN A 488 30.00 14.22 2.96
C ASN A 488 29.72 15.71 2.64
N LYS A 489 28.62 15.99 1.91
CA LYS A 489 28.18 17.35 1.58
C LYS A 489 26.85 17.74 2.18
N GLU A 490 26.01 16.78 2.52
CA GLU A 490 24.59 17.00 2.78
C GLU A 490 24.27 16.77 4.26
N VAL A 491 23.26 17.48 4.78
CA VAL A 491 22.63 17.17 6.07
C VAL A 491 21.16 16.91 5.83
N ILE A 492 20.62 15.83 6.40
CA ILE A 492 19.18 15.60 6.47
C ILE A 492 18.71 15.96 7.87
N LEU A 493 17.75 16.86 7.92
CA LEU A 493 17.02 17.26 9.12
C LEU A 493 15.63 16.66 9.06
N SER A 494 15.18 15.98 10.11
CA SER A 494 13.83 15.39 10.20
C SER A 494 13.10 15.86 11.46
N ALA A 495 11.76 15.83 11.44
CA ALA A 495 10.89 16.31 12.52
C ALA A 495 11.11 17.79 12.87
N VAL A 496 11.28 18.64 11.86
CA VAL A 496 11.52 20.09 12.03
C VAL A 496 10.22 20.87 11.87
N THR A 497 10.04 21.92 12.66
CA THR A 497 8.96 22.91 12.51
C THR A 497 9.46 24.26 11.97
N ASN A 498 10.69 24.66 12.32
CA ASN A 498 11.34 25.89 11.84
C ASN A 498 12.60 25.60 11.01
N VAL A 499 12.53 25.87 9.69
CA VAL A 499 13.58 25.59 8.71
C VAL A 499 14.88 26.32 9.05
N ASP A 500 14.82 27.64 9.16
CA ASP A 500 15.99 28.51 9.24
C ASP A 500 16.79 28.23 10.51
N ARG A 501 16.11 27.99 11.62
CA ARG A 501 16.75 27.68 12.89
C ARG A 501 17.42 26.31 12.88
N ALA A 502 16.72 25.30 12.39
CA ALA A 502 17.25 23.94 12.36
C ALA A 502 18.50 23.87 11.46
N LEU A 503 18.50 24.59 10.33
CA LEU A 503 19.67 24.72 9.45
C LEU A 503 20.81 25.50 10.12
N LYS A 504 20.51 26.57 10.86
CA LYS A 504 21.53 27.32 11.62
C LYS A 504 22.21 26.43 12.65
N TYR A 505 21.44 25.66 13.42
CA TYR A 505 21.98 24.70 14.39
C TYR A 505 22.78 23.58 13.71
N ALA A 506 22.30 23.04 12.58
CA ALA A 506 23.04 22.05 11.80
C ALA A 506 24.39 22.60 11.32
N SER A 507 24.41 23.87 10.88
CA SER A 507 25.61 24.56 10.41
C SER A 507 26.62 24.80 11.54
N ILE A 508 26.14 25.16 12.75
CA ILE A 508 26.98 25.30 13.96
C ILE A 508 27.58 23.94 14.35
N LEU A 509 26.76 22.90 14.45
CA LEU A 509 27.22 21.55 14.79
C LEU A 509 28.30 21.08 13.81
N ARG A 510 28.05 21.25 12.50
CA ARG A 510 29.00 20.93 11.45
C ARG A 510 30.28 21.76 11.56
N HIS A 511 30.18 23.07 11.76
CA HIS A 511 31.35 23.95 11.80
C HIS A 511 32.23 23.66 13.02
N VAL A 512 31.65 23.51 14.21
CA VAL A 512 32.40 23.24 15.45
C VAL A 512 33.11 21.88 15.40
N LEU A 513 32.46 20.83 14.86
CA LEU A 513 33.06 19.49 14.79
C LEU A 513 34.07 19.31 13.66
N THR A 514 34.18 20.28 12.73
CA THR A 514 35.06 20.21 11.54
C THR A 514 36.08 21.34 11.46
N ALA A 515 36.09 22.23 12.45
CA ALA A 515 37.02 23.35 12.51
C ALA A 515 38.47 22.84 12.63
N PRO A 516 39.40 23.37 11.80
CA PRO A 516 40.82 23.04 11.89
C PRO A 516 41.41 23.48 13.24
N GLU A 517 42.55 22.89 13.62
CA GLU A 517 43.19 23.15 14.93
C GLU A 517 43.53 24.64 15.16
N ASP A 518 43.77 25.41 14.09
CA ASP A 518 44.15 26.82 14.15
C ASP A 518 42.97 27.82 14.14
N ASP A 519 41.72 27.33 14.15
CA ASP A 519 40.56 28.23 14.14
C ASP A 519 40.37 28.92 15.50
N VAL A 520 40.91 30.14 15.61
CA VAL A 520 40.91 30.96 16.83
C VAL A 520 39.48 31.22 17.33
N ALA A 521 38.51 31.42 16.42
CA ALA A 521 37.14 31.73 16.79
C ALA A 521 36.43 30.52 17.42
N VAL A 522 36.59 29.33 16.84
CA VAL A 522 35.99 28.10 17.38
C VAL A 522 36.72 27.65 18.65
N ASN A 523 38.04 27.78 18.71
CA ASN A 523 38.82 27.43 19.92
C ASN A 523 38.51 28.32 21.12
N ALA A 524 38.21 29.61 20.90
CA ALA A 524 37.81 30.52 21.97
C ALA A 524 36.44 30.18 22.59
N VAL A 525 35.54 29.57 21.81
CA VAL A 525 34.19 29.21 22.24
C VAL A 525 34.11 27.75 22.73
N CYS A 526 34.68 26.82 21.97
CA CYS A 526 34.67 25.39 22.25
C CYS A 526 36.10 24.80 22.18
N PRO A 527 36.86 24.86 23.29
CA PRO A 527 38.20 24.29 23.35
C PRO A 527 38.14 22.76 23.29
N ARG A 528 39.16 22.17 22.67
CA ARG A 528 39.29 20.71 22.55
C ARG A 528 39.79 20.13 23.89
N ARG A 529 39.10 19.13 24.44
CA ARG A 529 39.57 18.45 25.67
C ARG A 529 40.81 17.57 25.39
N VAL A 530 41.74 17.53 26.34
CA VAL A 530 42.94 16.66 26.33
C VAL A 530 42.56 15.27 26.83
N GLU A 531 43.15 14.20 26.27
CA GLU A 531 42.89 12.80 26.66
C GLU A 531 43.28 12.57 28.14
N ALA A 532 42.30 12.34 29.01
CA ALA A 532 42.52 11.72 30.31
C ALA A 532 42.40 10.20 30.13
N VAL A 533 43.48 9.48 30.41
CA VAL A 533 43.56 8.03 30.33
C VAL A 533 43.07 7.45 31.66
N GLU A 534 41.85 6.94 31.70
CA GLU A 534 41.46 5.97 32.73
C GLU A 534 40.94 4.70 32.06
N ALA A 535 41.58 3.59 32.43
CA ALA A 535 41.33 2.26 31.91
C ALA A 535 40.21 1.61 32.74
N SER A 536 39.09 1.28 32.09
CA SER A 536 38.08 0.35 32.58
C SER A 536 37.92 -0.76 31.54
N ALA A 537 37.85 -2.01 32.01
CA ALA A 537 37.97 -3.23 31.23
C ALA A 537 36.67 -3.58 30.50
N ALA A 538 36.82 -4.02 29.25
CA ALA A 538 35.73 -4.33 28.33
C ALA A 538 34.90 -5.57 28.74
N ALA A 539 33.57 -5.41 28.76
CA ALA A 539 32.58 -6.48 28.64
C ALA A 539 31.58 -6.12 27.53
N ALA A 540 31.16 -7.12 26.74
CA ALA A 540 30.32 -6.93 25.56
C ALA A 540 28.83 -6.68 25.91
N PRO A 541 28.15 -5.68 25.31
CA PRO A 541 26.71 -5.52 25.44
C PRO A 541 25.93 -6.52 24.56
N GLN A 542 24.80 -7.03 25.07
CA GLN A 542 23.86 -7.86 24.31
C GLN A 542 22.96 -6.99 23.41
N PRO A 543 22.57 -7.44 22.21
CA PRO A 543 21.59 -6.76 21.38
C PRO A 543 20.17 -6.99 21.93
N VAL A 544 19.49 -5.92 22.34
CA VAL A 544 18.06 -5.90 22.64
C VAL A 544 17.27 -5.73 21.33
N ALA A 545 16.30 -6.61 21.09
CA ALA A 545 15.43 -6.59 19.93
C ALA A 545 14.44 -5.40 19.99
N VAL A 546 14.41 -4.57 18.94
CA VAL A 546 13.51 -3.42 18.84
C VAL A 546 12.21 -3.82 18.14
N HIS A 547 11.08 -3.60 18.79
CA HIS A 547 9.76 -3.66 18.19
C HIS A 547 9.47 -2.38 17.38
N ALA A 548 9.25 -2.53 16.07
CA ALA A 548 8.98 -1.42 15.15
C ALA A 548 7.62 -0.75 15.41
N GLY A 549 7.63 0.54 15.73
CA GLY A 549 6.44 1.37 15.94
C GLY A 549 6.53 2.78 15.34
N GLU A 550 5.86 2.96 14.19
CA GLU A 550 5.50 4.21 13.48
C GLU A 550 6.62 5.05 12.80
N PHE A 551 6.54 5.10 11.46
CA PHE A 551 7.15 6.05 10.49
C PHE A 551 8.54 6.59 10.85
N ALA A 552 9.52 5.70 10.79
CA ALA A 552 10.87 6.11 10.42
C ALA A 552 10.89 6.48 8.92
N VAL A 553 11.74 7.44 8.56
CA VAL A 553 12.13 7.64 7.15
C VAL A 553 12.61 6.28 6.64
N ASP A 554 11.98 5.80 5.58
CA ASP A 554 12.19 4.46 5.03
C ASP A 554 13.68 4.16 4.86
N GLY A 555 14.12 2.99 5.30
CA GLY A 555 15.49 2.51 5.10
C GLY A 555 15.86 2.45 3.62
N ASP A 556 14.88 2.18 2.75
CA ASP A 556 15.05 2.17 1.30
C ASP A 556 15.18 3.59 0.72
N PHE A 557 14.42 4.56 1.22
CA PHE A 557 14.57 5.97 0.84
C PHE A 557 15.90 6.55 1.34
N LEU A 558 16.31 6.21 2.57
CA LEU A 558 17.63 6.58 3.10
C LEU A 558 18.75 5.89 2.32
N ALA A 559 18.60 4.62 1.92
CA ALA A 559 19.56 3.90 1.09
C ALA A 559 19.65 4.51 -0.33
N GLU A 560 18.53 4.91 -0.94
CA GLU A 560 18.47 5.64 -2.21
C GLU A 560 19.14 7.02 -2.10
N LEU A 561 19.05 7.66 -0.93
CA LEU A 561 19.78 8.89 -0.61
C LEU A 561 21.24 8.66 -0.16
N GLY A 562 21.67 7.40 0.02
CA GLY A 562 23.03 6.99 0.39
C GLY A 562 23.36 7.02 1.90
N LEU A 563 22.36 6.85 2.76
CA LEU A 563 22.38 7.01 4.22
C LEU A 563 21.73 5.83 4.98
N GLY A 564 21.63 4.66 4.36
CA GLY A 564 21.16 3.44 5.03
C GLY A 564 22.16 2.94 6.07
N ALA A 565 21.67 2.43 7.21
CA ALA A 565 22.52 1.76 8.18
C ALA A 565 23.02 0.42 7.60
N PRO A 566 24.29 0.03 7.83
CA PRO A 566 24.75 -1.29 7.42
C PRO A 566 23.98 -2.37 8.18
N GLU A 567 23.49 -3.37 7.45
CA GLU A 567 22.88 -4.58 8.02
C GLU A 567 23.93 -5.30 8.88
N ALA A 568 23.57 -5.59 10.13
CA ALA A 568 24.45 -6.26 11.08
C ALA A 568 24.74 -7.70 10.60
N ALA A 569 25.95 -7.92 10.07
CA ALA A 569 26.50 -9.24 9.82
C ALA A 569 27.38 -9.64 11.02
N GLU A 570 27.15 -10.85 11.55
CA GLU A 570 27.97 -11.49 12.57
C GLU A 570 29.42 -11.63 12.09
N VAL A 571 30.38 -11.17 12.90
CA VAL A 571 31.82 -11.34 12.65
C VAL A 571 32.44 -12.13 13.80
N GLU A 572 32.98 -13.31 13.51
CA GLU A 572 33.87 -14.05 14.40
C GLU A 572 35.23 -13.35 14.50
N ALA A 573 35.73 -13.22 15.73
CA ALA A 573 37.01 -12.61 16.04
C ALA A 573 38.16 -13.64 16.06
N GLN A 574 39.32 -13.26 15.52
CA GLN A 574 40.63 -13.73 16.00
C GLN A 574 41.66 -12.59 16.01
N PRO A 575 42.69 -12.65 16.89
CA PRO A 575 43.39 -11.48 17.39
C PRO A 575 44.82 -11.34 16.85
N GLU A 576 45.24 -10.12 16.51
CA GLU A 576 46.64 -9.69 16.62
C GLU A 576 46.72 -8.22 17.03
N ALA A 577 47.68 -7.91 17.90
CA ALA A 577 48.10 -6.57 18.33
C ALA A 577 49.65 -6.56 18.34
N PRO A 578 50.36 -5.41 18.48
CA PRO A 578 49.90 -4.02 18.56
C PRO A 578 50.71 -3.02 17.69
N THR A 579 50.20 -1.79 17.52
CA THR A 579 50.77 -0.54 18.08
C THR A 579 50.30 0.70 17.30
N GLY A 580 49.61 1.61 18.00
CA GLY A 580 49.17 2.91 17.49
C GLY A 580 47.83 3.31 18.11
N ALA A 581 47.85 4.22 19.08
CA ALA A 581 46.67 4.68 19.82
C ALA A 581 45.58 5.25 18.89
N PRO A 582 44.30 4.80 18.98
CA PRO A 582 43.23 5.34 18.15
C PRO A 582 42.68 6.64 18.73
N LYS A 583 42.73 7.72 17.95
CA LYS A 583 41.98 8.96 18.22
C LYS A 583 40.48 8.62 18.12
N LYS A 584 39.65 8.91 19.14
CA LYS A 584 38.17 8.85 19.04
C LYS A 584 37.70 9.86 17.96
N ARG A 585 37.56 9.40 16.73
CA ARG A 585 37.02 10.16 15.58
C ARG A 585 35.82 9.40 15.03
N VAL A 586 34.72 10.10 14.78
CA VAL A 586 33.56 9.51 14.08
C VAL A 586 33.79 9.74 12.59
N ARG A 587 33.87 8.65 11.83
CA ARG A 587 34.01 8.70 10.36
C ARG A 587 32.64 8.93 9.76
N ILE A 588 32.53 9.96 8.92
CA ILE A 588 31.34 10.19 8.11
C ILE A 588 31.33 9.13 7.00
N ALA A 589 30.16 8.66 6.59
CA ALA A 589 30.00 7.61 5.57
C ALA A 589 30.70 8.01 4.25
N ASP A 590 31.96 7.58 4.09
CA ASP A 590 32.81 7.91 2.94
C ASP A 590 32.27 7.25 1.66
N LYS A 591 31.83 8.09 0.71
CA LYS A 591 31.47 7.64 -0.65
C LYS A 591 32.63 6.96 -1.41
N ASN A 592 33.89 7.19 -1.01
CA ASN A 592 35.08 6.77 -1.77
C ASN A 592 35.64 5.38 -1.40
N LYS A 593 35.08 4.68 -0.40
CA LYS A 593 35.55 3.32 -0.05
C LYS A 593 34.80 2.24 -0.83
N SER A 594 33.55 2.53 -1.21
CA SER A 594 32.68 1.57 -1.89
C SER A 594 32.96 1.51 -3.39
N THR A 595 33.59 0.42 -3.84
CA THR A 595 33.65 0.05 -5.26
C THR A 595 32.44 -0.78 -5.69
N TYR A 596 31.38 -0.86 -4.87
CA TYR A 596 30.26 -1.78 -5.06
C TYR A 596 29.56 -1.63 -6.42
N ASN A 597 29.44 -0.39 -6.93
CA ASN A 597 28.76 -0.09 -8.21
C ASN A 597 29.69 0.38 -9.34
N TYR A 598 31.03 0.24 -9.21
CA TYR A 598 31.98 0.82 -10.17
C TYR A 598 31.79 0.32 -11.62
N PHE A 599 31.74 -1.00 -11.83
CA PHE A 599 31.59 -1.57 -13.17
C PHE A 599 30.17 -1.36 -13.75
N ASN A 600 29.14 -1.39 -12.90
CA ASN A 600 27.77 -1.07 -13.31
C ASN A 600 27.64 0.39 -13.79
N ARG A 601 28.28 1.34 -13.10
CA ARG A 601 28.28 2.75 -13.51
C ARG A 601 28.95 2.93 -14.88
N ARG A 602 30.04 2.22 -15.16
CA ARG A 602 30.71 2.28 -16.48
C ARG A 602 29.82 1.70 -17.60
N LEU A 603 29.04 0.65 -17.29
CA LEU A 603 28.04 0.09 -18.20
C LEU A 603 26.86 1.06 -18.44
N GLN A 604 26.44 1.80 -17.41
CA GLN A 604 25.42 2.85 -17.53
C GLN A 604 25.90 4.05 -18.35
N GLU A 605 27.15 4.46 -18.20
CA GLU A 605 27.75 5.53 -19.01
C GLU A 605 27.81 5.12 -20.50
N PHE A 606 28.00 3.83 -20.79
CA PHE A 606 28.00 3.29 -22.15
C PHE A 606 26.59 3.11 -22.76
N ASP A 607 25.65 2.51 -22.02
CA ASP A 607 24.26 2.30 -22.44
C ASP A 607 23.28 2.53 -21.26
N PRO A 608 22.83 3.79 -21.03
CA PRO A 608 21.97 4.15 -19.91
C PRO A 608 20.54 3.60 -20.05
N ASP A 609 20.11 3.25 -21.26
CA ASP A 609 18.76 2.72 -21.50
C ASP A 609 18.65 1.27 -21.02
N THR A 610 19.71 0.48 -21.19
CA THR A 610 19.73 -0.96 -20.92
C THR A 610 20.08 -1.29 -19.47
N PHE A 611 21.04 -0.60 -18.85
CA PHE A 611 21.57 -0.95 -17.53
C PHE A 611 21.01 -0.06 -16.41
N ASP A 612 20.38 -0.67 -15.40
CA ASP A 612 19.83 0.03 -14.20
C ASP A 612 20.69 -0.27 -12.95
N SER A 613 20.65 0.64 -11.99
CA SER A 613 21.39 0.61 -10.71
C SER A 613 21.10 -0.60 -9.82
N THR A 614 19.95 -1.25 -9.99
CA THR A 614 19.46 -2.33 -9.09
C THR A 614 19.37 -3.71 -9.74
N ILE A 615 19.01 -3.79 -11.03
CA ILE A 615 18.65 -5.07 -11.67
C ILE A 615 19.88 -5.81 -12.24
N TYR A 616 20.90 -5.10 -12.72
CA TYR A 616 22.09 -5.75 -13.26
C TYR A 616 23.01 -6.33 -12.16
N PRO A 617 23.31 -5.62 -11.07
CA PRO A 617 24.13 -6.16 -9.96
C PRO A 617 23.50 -7.37 -9.27
N SER A 618 22.17 -7.48 -9.26
CA SER A 618 21.47 -8.66 -8.73
C SER A 618 21.54 -9.88 -9.66
N LYS A 619 21.77 -9.69 -10.97
CA LYS A 619 21.89 -10.77 -11.97
C LYS A 619 23.34 -11.18 -12.24
N CYS A 620 24.30 -10.25 -12.16
CA CYS A 620 25.73 -10.51 -12.38
C CYS A 620 26.54 -9.88 -11.25
N ASP A 621 27.15 -10.74 -10.42
CA ASP A 621 27.94 -10.34 -9.25
C ASP A 621 29.16 -9.50 -9.65
N LYS A 622 29.56 -8.53 -8.83
CA LYS A 622 30.56 -7.50 -9.13
C LYS A 622 31.87 -8.06 -9.71
N ASN A 623 32.39 -9.14 -9.11
CA ASN A 623 33.64 -9.76 -9.55
C ASN A 623 33.55 -10.47 -10.91
N LYS A 624 32.33 -10.63 -11.42
CA LYS A 624 31.99 -11.25 -12.71
C LYS A 624 31.33 -10.27 -13.70
N GLN A 625 31.14 -8.99 -13.33
CA GLN A 625 30.65 -7.97 -14.25
C GLN A 625 31.70 -7.67 -15.32
N VAL A 626 31.29 -7.61 -16.58
CA VAL A 626 32.23 -7.35 -17.69
C VAL A 626 32.76 -5.92 -17.63
N VAL A 627 33.92 -5.71 -18.25
CA VAL A 627 34.46 -4.38 -18.54
C VAL A 627 34.22 -4.07 -20.01
N VAL A 628 33.62 -2.91 -20.29
CA VAL A 628 33.44 -2.41 -21.66
C VAL A 628 34.58 -1.46 -21.99
N LEU A 629 35.23 -1.71 -23.12
CA LEU A 629 36.23 -0.84 -23.72
C LEU A 629 35.67 -0.24 -25.00
N THR A 630 35.69 1.08 -25.09
CA THR A 630 35.33 1.83 -26.30
C THR A 630 36.53 1.90 -27.25
N PRO A 631 36.35 2.26 -28.54
CA PRO A 631 37.46 2.47 -29.47
C PRO A 631 38.47 3.52 -28.99
N GLU A 632 38.00 4.54 -28.26
CA GLU A 632 38.86 5.57 -27.64
C GLU A 632 39.68 5.00 -26.48
N ASP A 633 39.08 4.12 -25.66
CA ASP A 633 39.80 3.39 -24.61
C ASP A 633 40.84 2.43 -25.20
N GLU A 634 40.50 1.72 -26.28
CA GLU A 634 41.41 0.80 -26.97
C GLU A 634 42.64 1.53 -27.55
N ALA A 635 42.49 2.79 -27.99
CA ALA A 635 43.60 3.62 -28.46
C ALA A 635 44.49 4.16 -27.32
N ARG A 636 43.93 4.30 -26.10
CA ARG A 636 44.66 4.76 -24.91
C ARG A 636 45.45 3.65 -24.23
N ILE A 637 44.99 2.40 -24.33
CA ILE A 637 45.64 1.23 -23.73
C ILE A 637 46.86 0.82 -24.58
N PRO A 638 48.07 0.64 -23.99
CA PRO A 638 49.23 0.18 -24.74
C PRO A 638 48.95 -1.18 -25.43
N PRO A 639 49.49 -1.43 -26.63
CA PRO A 639 49.14 -2.63 -27.43
C PRO A 639 49.36 -3.96 -26.70
N GLU A 640 50.31 -4.00 -25.76
CA GLU A 640 50.68 -5.17 -24.95
C GLU A 640 49.61 -5.56 -23.91
N TYR A 641 48.76 -4.62 -23.50
CA TYR A 641 47.68 -4.83 -22.52
C TYR A 641 46.29 -4.83 -23.16
N ASN A 642 46.20 -4.65 -24.49
CA ASN A 642 44.92 -4.67 -25.18
C ASN A 642 44.42 -6.12 -25.36
N PRO A 643 43.20 -6.47 -24.89
CA PRO A 643 42.63 -7.80 -25.01
C PRO A 643 42.53 -8.36 -26.45
N ARG A 644 42.52 -7.50 -27.47
CA ARG A 644 42.52 -7.93 -28.89
C ARG A 644 43.84 -8.61 -29.30
N ASN A 645 44.95 -8.27 -28.66
CA ASN A 645 46.29 -8.72 -29.02
C ASN A 645 46.78 -9.91 -28.18
N TYR A 646 45.89 -10.55 -27.40
CA TYR A 646 46.27 -11.70 -26.59
C TYR A 646 46.62 -12.92 -27.48
N PRO A 647 47.72 -13.65 -27.18
CA PRO A 647 48.14 -14.79 -27.99
C PRO A 647 47.14 -15.97 -27.86
N GLU A 648 46.78 -16.58 -28.99
CA GLU A 648 46.00 -17.82 -29.04
C GLU A 648 46.80 -18.97 -28.40
N THR A 649 46.38 -19.46 -27.23
CA THR A 649 47.02 -20.63 -26.62
C THR A 649 46.58 -21.95 -27.26
N GLU A 650 47.53 -22.85 -27.52
CA GLU A 650 47.47 -24.13 -28.26
C GLU A 650 46.39 -25.17 -27.86
N LYS A 651 45.52 -24.92 -26.86
CA LYS A 651 44.46 -25.88 -26.46
C LYS A 651 43.20 -25.82 -27.33
N GLN A 652 43.16 -24.95 -28.34
CA GLN A 652 42.03 -24.79 -29.28
C GLN A 652 42.11 -25.70 -30.53
N ALA A 653 43.16 -26.52 -30.66
CA ALA A 653 43.35 -27.41 -31.81
C ALA A 653 42.55 -28.73 -31.80
N LYS A 654 41.65 -28.98 -30.83
CA LYS A 654 40.89 -30.25 -30.72
C LYS A 654 39.37 -30.14 -30.83
N VAL A 655 38.84 -29.02 -31.33
CA VAL A 655 37.44 -28.91 -31.75
C VAL A 655 37.38 -28.46 -33.21
N LYS A 656 38.06 -29.21 -34.07
CA LYS A 656 37.71 -29.29 -35.49
C LYS A 656 37.15 -30.70 -35.71
N ASP A 657 36.03 -30.74 -36.43
CA ASP A 657 35.32 -31.93 -36.95
C ASP A 657 34.04 -32.36 -36.20
N ALA A 658 32.97 -31.60 -36.42
CA ALA A 658 31.68 -32.13 -36.87
C ALA A 658 30.79 -30.93 -37.25
N ASN A 659 30.35 -30.87 -38.52
CA ASN A 659 29.58 -29.80 -39.17
C ASN A 659 30.44 -28.75 -39.89
N LYS A 660 31.10 -29.18 -40.96
CA LYS A 660 31.21 -28.35 -42.17
C LYS A 660 29.82 -28.28 -42.79
N ASP A 661 29.23 -27.10 -42.81
CA ASP A 661 28.35 -26.57 -43.87
C ASP A 661 27.75 -25.25 -43.37
N GLN A 662 28.57 -24.20 -43.33
CA GLN A 662 28.15 -22.80 -43.44
C GLN A 662 29.39 -21.91 -43.55
N GLU A 663 29.58 -21.37 -44.75
CA GLU A 663 30.62 -20.38 -45.05
C GLU A 663 30.26 -19.03 -44.42
N GLY A 664 31.28 -18.38 -43.83
CA GLY A 664 31.28 -16.96 -43.48
C GLY A 664 30.88 -16.65 -42.04
N ILE A 665 31.86 -16.51 -41.16
CA ILE A 665 32.01 -15.45 -40.13
C ILE A 665 33.41 -15.64 -39.52
N ASP A 666 34.19 -14.56 -39.55
CA ASP A 666 35.62 -14.49 -39.29
C ASP A 666 36.00 -14.55 -37.79
N ASP A 667 37.22 -15.04 -37.51
CA ASP A 667 38.09 -14.83 -36.34
C ASP A 667 37.44 -14.30 -35.04
N TYR A 668 37.06 -15.19 -34.11
CA TYR A 668 36.64 -14.80 -32.75
C TYR A 668 37.73 -15.12 -31.72
N ASN A 669 38.38 -14.08 -31.21
CA ASN A 669 39.21 -14.18 -30.01
C ASN A 669 38.30 -14.44 -28.80
N VAL A 670 38.48 -15.60 -28.15
CA VAL A 670 37.59 -16.15 -27.11
C VAL A 670 37.50 -15.27 -25.84
N HIS A 671 38.39 -14.29 -25.69
CA HIS A 671 38.43 -13.36 -24.55
C HIS A 671 37.62 -12.06 -24.74
N ILE A 672 36.97 -11.88 -25.88
CA ILE A 672 36.20 -10.65 -26.19
C ILE A 672 34.83 -10.97 -26.81
N ILE A 673 33.86 -10.09 -26.56
CA ILE A 673 32.57 -10.06 -27.28
C ILE A 673 32.36 -8.67 -27.88
N PRO A 674 32.10 -8.54 -29.19
CA PRO A 674 31.69 -7.28 -29.80
C PRO A 674 30.25 -6.94 -29.37
N LEU A 675 30.04 -5.71 -28.91
CA LEU A 675 28.71 -5.25 -28.49
C LEU A 675 27.85 -4.85 -29.70
N THR A 676 26.60 -5.32 -29.73
CA THR A 676 25.70 -5.24 -30.90
C THR A 676 25.13 -3.84 -31.18
N ASN A 677 25.10 -2.94 -30.19
CA ASN A 677 24.39 -1.66 -30.31
C ASN A 677 25.31 -0.43 -30.52
N ARG A 678 26.61 -0.53 -30.21
CA ARG A 678 27.63 0.53 -30.39
C ARG A 678 29.02 -0.10 -30.51
N GLU A 679 29.90 0.45 -31.36
CA GLU A 679 31.28 -0.01 -31.54
C GLU A 679 32.02 -0.04 -30.20
N GLY A 680 32.34 -1.24 -29.69
CA GLY A 680 33.02 -1.46 -28.42
C GLY A 680 33.10 -2.95 -28.07
N ILE A 681 34.05 -3.33 -27.23
CA ILE A 681 34.27 -4.73 -26.82
C ILE A 681 33.98 -4.93 -25.33
N ALA A 682 33.41 -6.08 -24.98
CA ALA A 682 33.28 -6.55 -23.61
C ALA A 682 34.36 -7.59 -23.30
N THR A 683 35.08 -7.41 -22.18
CA THR A 683 36.16 -8.30 -21.74
C THR A 683 36.10 -8.59 -20.23
N CYS A 684 36.78 -9.67 -19.80
CA CYS A 684 36.79 -10.18 -18.43
C CYS A 684 38.22 -10.29 -17.87
N PRO A 685 38.82 -9.19 -17.39
CA PRO A 685 40.19 -9.22 -16.87
C PRO A 685 40.24 -9.79 -15.44
N GLN A 686 41.38 -10.42 -15.11
CA GLN A 686 41.65 -10.97 -13.76
C GLN A 686 42.01 -9.88 -12.74
N TYR A 687 42.63 -8.78 -13.21
CA TYR A 687 42.97 -7.59 -12.43
C TYR A 687 42.53 -6.33 -13.18
N TRP A 688 42.10 -5.29 -12.46
CA TRP A 688 41.70 -4.01 -13.05
C TRP A 688 42.33 -2.83 -12.29
N CYS A 689 43.08 -1.99 -12.99
CA CYS A 689 43.59 -0.74 -12.44
C CYS A 689 42.51 0.35 -12.54
N ILE A 690 42.01 0.87 -11.40
CA ILE A 690 40.98 1.93 -11.38
C ILE A 690 41.54 3.25 -11.91
N LYS A 691 42.81 3.55 -11.58
CA LYS A 691 43.44 4.85 -11.86
C LYS A 691 43.78 5.03 -13.33
N ASP A 692 44.30 3.98 -13.96
CA ASP A 692 44.72 4.00 -15.37
C ASP A 692 43.69 3.34 -16.28
N GLU A 693 42.64 2.74 -15.72
CA GLU A 693 41.58 2.01 -16.43
C GLU A 693 42.15 0.90 -17.35
N LEU A 694 43.08 0.12 -16.80
CA LEU A 694 43.82 -0.92 -17.52
C LEU A 694 43.33 -2.32 -17.14
N PRO A 695 42.99 -3.18 -18.12
CA PRO A 695 42.83 -4.61 -17.89
C PRO A 695 44.22 -5.26 -17.71
N LEU A 696 44.38 -6.05 -16.67
CA LEU A 696 45.65 -6.72 -16.35
C LEU A 696 45.44 -8.22 -16.08
N ARG A 697 46.42 -9.03 -16.45
CA ARG A 697 46.54 -10.43 -16.08
C ARG A 697 47.57 -10.63 -14.97
N GLU A 698 47.56 -11.80 -14.33
CA GLU A 698 48.50 -12.13 -13.25
C GLU A 698 49.97 -12.05 -13.69
N ASP A 699 50.28 -12.42 -14.94
CA ASP A 699 51.61 -12.36 -15.56
C ASP A 699 52.10 -10.94 -15.88
N GLN A 700 51.20 -9.95 -15.84
CA GLN A 700 51.47 -8.56 -16.22
C GLN A 700 51.66 -7.62 -15.02
N LEU A 701 51.54 -8.14 -13.79
CA LEU A 701 51.80 -7.38 -12.57
C LEU A 701 53.29 -7.40 -12.24
N VAL A 702 53.87 -6.23 -11.93
CA VAL A 702 55.26 -6.10 -11.47
C VAL A 702 55.24 -5.94 -9.95
N ASP A 703 55.82 -6.88 -9.21
CA ASP A 703 55.85 -6.91 -7.73
C ASP A 703 54.48 -6.76 -7.05
N GLY A 704 53.41 -7.28 -7.66
CA GLY A 704 52.04 -7.16 -7.11
C GLY A 704 51.45 -5.75 -7.22
N ALA A 705 51.94 -4.93 -8.14
CA ALA A 705 51.46 -3.58 -8.43
C ALA A 705 51.21 -3.36 -9.93
N CYS A 706 50.42 -2.33 -10.26
CA CYS A 706 50.16 -1.92 -11.64
C CYS A 706 51.47 -1.46 -12.32
N PRO A 707 51.79 -1.92 -13.54
CA PRO A 707 53.02 -1.53 -14.24
C PRO A 707 53.09 -0.04 -14.60
N VAL A 708 51.95 0.65 -14.70
CA VAL A 708 51.86 2.06 -15.11
C VAL A 708 51.82 3.00 -13.90
N CYS A 709 50.79 2.92 -13.04
CA CYS A 709 50.70 3.80 -11.85
C CYS A 709 51.43 3.30 -10.59
N LYS A 710 52.01 2.10 -10.58
CA LYS A 710 52.65 1.46 -9.42
C LYS A 710 51.74 1.25 -8.19
N GLY A 711 50.42 1.37 -8.34
CA GLY A 711 49.48 1.12 -7.24
C GLY A 711 49.35 -0.37 -6.92
N LYS A 712 49.22 -0.71 -5.63
CA LYS A 712 49.21 -2.09 -5.14
C LYS A 712 47.85 -2.78 -5.32
N VAL A 713 47.83 -4.11 -5.28
CA VAL A 713 46.60 -4.92 -5.31
C VAL A 713 45.87 -4.84 -3.98
N ARG A 714 44.56 -4.58 -4.03
CA ARG A 714 43.66 -4.53 -2.86
C ARG A 714 43.45 -5.92 -2.24
N THR A 715 43.59 -6.03 -0.93
CA THR A 715 43.35 -7.25 -0.14
C THR A 715 42.11 -7.16 0.75
N GLY A 716 41.72 -5.96 1.19
CA GLY A 716 40.56 -5.70 2.07
C GLY A 716 39.51 -4.73 1.50
N LYS A 717 38.31 -4.71 2.09
CA LYS A 717 37.18 -3.85 1.65
C LYS A 717 37.35 -2.37 2.06
N ASP A 718 38.21 -2.07 3.05
CA ASP A 718 38.37 -0.74 3.64
C ASP A 718 39.67 -0.01 3.25
N GLU A 719 40.43 -0.54 2.30
CA GLU A 719 41.70 0.03 1.81
C GLU A 719 41.48 1.20 0.84
N ASP A 720 42.31 2.24 0.91
CA ASP A 720 42.24 3.47 0.10
C ASP A 720 42.50 3.19 -1.40
N ILE A 721 41.62 3.68 -2.26
CA ILE A 721 41.66 3.49 -3.73
C ILE A 721 42.90 4.18 -4.36
N THR A 722 43.47 5.20 -3.71
CA THR A 722 44.62 5.94 -4.24
C THR A 722 45.95 5.21 -4.09
N GLU A 723 46.11 4.46 -2.99
CA GLU A 723 47.31 3.65 -2.70
C GLU A 723 47.18 2.22 -3.25
N PHE A 724 45.98 1.64 -3.14
CA PHE A 724 45.65 0.31 -3.65
C PHE A 724 44.72 0.42 -4.87
N SER A 725 45.28 0.85 -6.00
CA SER A 725 44.50 1.17 -7.21
C SER A 725 44.09 -0.07 -8.02
N VAL A 726 44.63 -1.25 -7.74
CA VAL A 726 44.37 -2.49 -8.51
C VAL A 726 43.36 -3.38 -7.80
N MET A 727 42.21 -3.62 -8.43
CA MET A 727 41.19 -4.55 -7.96
C MET A 727 41.47 -5.97 -8.42
N LYS A 728 41.54 -6.91 -7.46
CA LYS A 728 41.55 -8.35 -7.74
C LYS A 728 40.14 -8.84 -8.07
N ARG A 729 39.95 -9.44 -9.24
CA ARG A 729 38.65 -9.99 -9.71
C ARG A 729 38.62 -11.51 -9.58
N ASP A 730 37.54 -12.16 -10.00
CA ASP A 730 37.43 -13.62 -10.00
C ASP A 730 38.44 -14.22 -10.98
N GLN A 731 39.51 -14.81 -10.44
CA GLN A 731 40.63 -15.37 -11.20
C GLN A 731 40.22 -16.51 -12.14
N THR A 732 39.04 -17.11 -11.90
CA THR A 732 38.56 -18.27 -12.64
C THR A 732 37.59 -17.92 -13.77
N SER A 733 37.05 -16.70 -13.82
CA SER A 733 35.99 -16.30 -14.76
C SER A 733 36.51 -15.32 -15.82
N VAL A 734 37.23 -15.83 -16.83
CA VAL A 734 37.94 -15.04 -17.84
C VAL A 734 37.25 -14.93 -19.21
N PHE A 735 36.08 -15.56 -19.37
CA PHE A 735 35.35 -15.60 -20.64
C PHE A 735 34.05 -14.77 -20.58
N PRO A 736 33.92 -13.67 -21.34
CA PRO A 736 32.66 -12.92 -21.42
C PRO A 736 31.57 -13.72 -22.16
N ASN A 737 30.31 -13.66 -21.72
CA ASN A 737 29.11 -14.19 -22.43
C ASN A 737 27.81 -13.53 -21.95
N TYR A 738 26.68 -13.72 -22.62
CA TYR A 738 25.38 -13.14 -22.26
C TYR A 738 24.59 -14.03 -21.27
N ILE A 739 24.08 -13.45 -20.17
CA ILE A 739 23.40 -14.18 -19.08
C ILE A 739 21.87 -14.15 -19.16
N GLY A 740 21.29 -13.28 -19.99
CA GLY A 740 19.84 -13.14 -20.17
C GLY A 740 19.46 -11.83 -20.84
N THR A 741 18.19 -11.44 -20.76
CA THR A 741 17.68 -10.16 -21.27
C THR A 741 17.26 -9.20 -20.15
N LEU A 742 17.49 -7.90 -20.37
CA LEU A 742 17.01 -6.80 -19.57
C LEU A 742 16.42 -5.75 -20.54
N LYS A 743 15.13 -5.41 -20.38
CA LYS A 743 14.38 -4.57 -21.34
C LYS A 743 14.57 -5.03 -22.81
N ASP A 744 14.40 -6.33 -23.05
CA ASP A 744 14.55 -7.00 -24.35
C ASP A 744 15.96 -6.98 -24.99
N LYS A 745 16.98 -6.48 -24.29
CA LYS A 745 18.38 -6.49 -24.74
C LYS A 745 19.24 -7.48 -23.95
N GLN A 746 20.20 -8.13 -24.61
CA GLN A 746 21.06 -9.14 -23.99
C GLN A 746 22.12 -8.49 -23.07
N ILE A 747 22.30 -9.01 -21.86
CA ILE A 747 23.24 -8.47 -20.86
C ILE A 747 24.50 -9.35 -20.69
N PRO A 748 25.73 -8.80 -20.84
CA PRO A 748 26.98 -9.54 -20.75
C PRO A 748 27.45 -9.79 -19.29
N CYS A 749 28.10 -10.93 -19.01
CA CYS A 749 28.66 -11.35 -17.72
C CYS A 749 29.86 -12.32 -17.92
N CYS A 750 30.75 -12.48 -16.94
CA CYS A 750 31.95 -13.32 -17.03
C CYS A 750 31.72 -14.77 -16.55
N TYR A 751 32.27 -15.73 -17.27
CA TYR A 751 32.13 -17.18 -17.06
C TYR A 751 33.49 -17.89 -16.95
N LYS A 752 33.48 -19.06 -16.30
CA LYS A 752 34.67 -19.90 -16.08
C LYS A 752 35.07 -20.78 -17.25
N VAL A 753 34.12 -21.12 -18.11
CA VAL A 753 34.30 -21.99 -19.26
C VAL A 753 33.58 -21.32 -20.43
N GLU A 754 34.18 -21.38 -21.62
CA GLU A 754 33.57 -20.93 -22.86
C GLU A 754 32.20 -21.62 -23.04
N GLN A 755 31.11 -20.84 -23.09
CA GLN A 755 29.77 -21.37 -23.34
C GLN A 755 29.34 -21.05 -24.77
N PRO A 756 28.85 -22.04 -25.55
CA PRO A 756 28.35 -21.77 -26.89
C PRO A 756 27.09 -20.89 -26.83
N PHE A 757 27.01 -19.91 -27.73
CA PHE A 757 25.92 -18.94 -27.84
C PHE A 757 24.57 -19.67 -27.97
N LYS A 758 23.77 -19.71 -26.90
CA LYS A 758 22.40 -20.25 -26.92
C LYS A 758 21.41 -19.08 -26.95
N LYS A 759 20.69 -18.91 -28.06
CA LYS A 759 19.43 -18.15 -28.10
C LYS A 759 18.45 -18.82 -27.11
N VAL A 760 18.19 -18.20 -25.97
CA VAL A 760 17.29 -18.78 -24.95
C VAL A 760 15.87 -18.28 -25.13
N MET A 761 14.97 -19.22 -25.42
CA MET A 761 13.53 -19.15 -25.14
C MET A 761 13.26 -19.42 -23.65
N ALA A 762 12.34 -18.64 -23.08
CA ALA A 762 11.53 -18.84 -21.85
C ALA A 762 12.24 -18.89 -20.46
N PRO A 763 11.61 -18.33 -19.40
CA PRO A 763 12.26 -18.00 -18.13
C PRO A 763 12.41 -19.20 -17.18
N GLY A 764 13.59 -19.32 -16.58
CA GLY A 764 13.96 -20.39 -15.64
C GLY A 764 13.78 -20.01 -14.16
N SER A 765 13.30 -20.98 -13.40
CA SER A 765 13.05 -21.01 -11.96
C SER A 765 14.28 -20.69 -11.08
N GLU A 766 14.03 -20.05 -9.94
CA GLU A 766 14.97 -19.76 -8.84
C GLU A 766 15.74 -21.00 -8.37
N LYS A 767 17.06 -20.89 -8.21
CA LYS A 767 17.94 -21.94 -7.68
C LYS A 767 18.15 -21.78 -6.17
N SER A 768 17.34 -22.46 -5.36
CA SER A 768 17.71 -22.83 -3.98
C SER A 768 18.12 -24.31 -3.95
N ASP A 769 19.09 -24.70 -3.11
CA ASP A 769 19.71 -26.04 -3.08
C ASP A 769 18.67 -27.19 -3.03
N ASP A 770 18.58 -28.00 -4.11
CA ASP A 770 17.65 -29.12 -4.37
C ASP A 770 17.62 -30.24 -3.32
N SER A 771 18.45 -30.12 -2.29
CA SER A 771 18.61 -31.16 -1.28
C SER A 771 17.87 -30.90 0.04
N TYR A 772 17.32 -29.69 0.26
CA TYR A 772 16.54 -29.37 1.46
C TYR A 772 15.05 -29.68 1.30
N ILE A 773 14.49 -30.28 2.35
CA ILE A 773 13.06 -30.57 2.50
C ILE A 773 12.37 -29.34 3.10
N LEU A 774 11.32 -28.86 2.43
CA LEU A 774 10.64 -27.61 2.78
C LEU A 774 9.51 -27.85 3.78
N SER A 775 9.41 -26.97 4.79
CA SER A 775 8.27 -26.91 5.71
C SER A 775 7.08 -26.12 5.14
N SER A 776 7.27 -25.35 4.07
CA SER A 776 6.24 -24.51 3.44
C SER A 776 5.10 -25.31 2.81
N THR A 777 3.87 -24.80 2.92
CA THR A 777 2.66 -25.40 2.33
C THR A 777 2.64 -25.43 0.82
N LYS A 778 3.37 -24.53 0.14
CA LYS A 778 3.61 -24.58 -1.30
C LYS A 778 5.00 -25.14 -1.56
N THR A 779 5.10 -26.25 -2.30
CA THR A 779 6.39 -26.83 -2.70
C THR A 779 6.65 -26.54 -4.19
N PRO A 780 7.83 -25.99 -4.55
CA PRO A 780 8.18 -25.77 -5.96
C PRO A 780 8.29 -27.10 -6.72
N ALA A 781 8.27 -27.04 -8.06
CA ALA A 781 8.32 -28.21 -8.93
C ALA A 781 9.46 -29.18 -8.54
N MET A 782 9.14 -30.47 -8.39
CA MET A 782 10.07 -31.55 -8.00
C MET A 782 10.70 -31.44 -6.60
N ARG A 783 10.35 -30.41 -5.81
CA ARG A 783 10.87 -30.21 -4.44
C ARG A 783 10.08 -31.01 -3.42
N MET A 784 10.78 -31.53 -2.41
CA MET A 784 10.19 -32.31 -1.33
C MET A 784 9.75 -31.42 -0.17
N GLY A 785 8.59 -31.71 0.40
CA GLY A 785 8.14 -31.19 1.68
C GLY A 785 7.70 -32.30 2.63
N TYR A 786 7.61 -31.97 3.91
CA TYR A 786 7.17 -32.91 4.95
C TYR A 786 5.70 -33.29 4.80
N LEU A 787 5.37 -34.58 4.99
CA LEU A 787 3.99 -35.04 5.11
C LEU A 787 3.53 -34.88 6.58
N PRO A 788 2.34 -34.31 6.84
CA PRO A 788 1.82 -34.21 8.20
C PRO A 788 1.64 -35.59 8.86
N GLU A 789 2.07 -35.76 10.11
CA GLU A 789 2.01 -37.04 10.83
C GLU A 789 0.58 -37.58 10.97
N GLY A 790 -0.39 -36.71 11.23
CA GLY A 790 -1.81 -37.08 11.32
C GLY A 790 -2.37 -37.64 10.00
N LEU A 791 -1.93 -37.07 8.87
CA LEU A 791 -2.32 -37.53 7.52
C LEU A 791 -1.63 -38.85 7.18
N ALA A 792 -0.35 -39.00 7.53
CA ALA A 792 0.37 -40.25 7.34
C ALA A 792 -0.24 -41.41 8.12
N ALA A 793 -0.63 -41.15 9.37
CA ALA A 793 -1.28 -42.12 10.24
C ALA A 793 -2.66 -42.54 9.71
N SER A 794 -3.48 -41.59 9.25
CA SER A 794 -4.81 -41.88 8.69
C SER A 794 -4.75 -42.67 7.39
N LEU A 795 -3.72 -42.42 6.56
CA LEU A 795 -3.47 -43.14 5.31
C LEU A 795 -2.72 -44.46 5.50
N GLY A 796 -2.21 -44.75 6.70
CA GLY A 796 -1.44 -45.96 7.00
C GLY A 796 -0.07 -45.99 6.33
N ILE A 797 0.55 -44.82 6.13
CA ILE A 797 1.87 -44.65 5.50
C ILE A 797 2.96 -44.70 6.60
N PRO A 798 3.94 -45.61 6.52
CA PRO A 798 5.01 -45.69 7.51
C PRO A 798 6.06 -44.60 7.26
N ILE A 799 6.02 -43.52 8.04
CA ILE A 799 7.02 -42.44 7.99
C ILE A 799 8.05 -42.64 9.11
N ALA A 800 9.34 -42.45 8.80
CA ALA A 800 10.42 -42.54 9.78
C ALA A 800 11.49 -41.46 9.56
N TYR A 801 11.05 -40.19 9.57
CA TYR A 801 11.89 -39.01 9.28
C TYR A 801 13.14 -38.92 10.15
N ASP A 802 13.09 -39.33 11.42
CA ASP A 802 14.26 -39.34 12.32
C ASP A 802 15.40 -40.25 11.85
N LYS A 803 15.09 -41.27 11.03
CA LYS A 803 16.06 -42.25 10.52
C LYS A 803 16.48 -41.97 9.08
N SER A 804 15.65 -41.26 8.31
CA SER A 804 15.85 -40.99 6.89
C SER A 804 16.44 -39.59 6.62
N ILE A 805 16.26 -38.63 7.54
CA ILE A 805 16.64 -37.22 7.36
C ILE A 805 17.75 -36.80 8.34
N LYS A 806 18.77 -36.09 7.85
CA LYS A 806 19.78 -35.41 8.67
C LYS A 806 19.95 -33.97 8.20
N LYS A 807 19.96 -33.00 9.14
CA LYS A 807 20.07 -31.56 8.84
C LYS A 807 19.07 -31.08 7.76
N SER A 808 17.83 -31.56 7.84
CA SER A 808 16.73 -31.24 6.89
C SER A 808 16.99 -31.67 5.43
N ARG A 809 17.83 -32.70 5.23
CA ARG A 809 18.12 -33.32 3.93
C ARG A 809 17.94 -34.84 4.00
N LEU A 810 17.40 -35.45 2.95
CA LEU A 810 17.30 -36.91 2.81
C LEU A 810 18.71 -37.52 2.69
N ASP A 811 19.08 -38.44 3.58
CA ASP A 811 20.41 -39.05 3.61
C ASP A 811 20.64 -39.98 2.39
N ALA A 812 21.89 -40.16 1.98
CA ALA A 812 22.21 -40.97 0.80
C ALA A 812 21.89 -42.46 1.07
N GLY A 813 21.18 -43.12 0.14
CA GLY A 813 20.75 -44.51 0.30
C GLY A 813 19.53 -44.71 1.22
N LYS A 814 18.91 -43.62 1.71
CA LYS A 814 17.64 -43.66 2.44
C LYS A 814 16.47 -43.26 1.54
N ALA A 815 15.28 -43.71 1.91
CA ALA A 815 14.03 -43.40 1.24
C ALA A 815 12.91 -43.18 2.27
N ASP A 816 11.97 -42.30 1.96
CA ASP A 816 10.79 -42.03 2.78
C ASP A 816 9.66 -41.43 1.93
N PHE A 817 8.49 -41.22 2.52
CA PHE A 817 7.34 -40.59 1.86
C PHE A 817 7.34 -39.07 2.06
N PHE A 818 7.11 -38.32 0.99
CA PHE A 818 7.09 -36.86 0.98
C PHE A 818 5.93 -36.33 0.15
N ARG A 819 5.51 -35.09 0.44
CA ARG A 819 4.78 -34.28 -0.56
C ARG A 819 5.80 -33.72 -1.54
N VAL A 820 5.49 -33.78 -2.84
CA VAL A 820 6.39 -33.28 -3.89
C VAL A 820 5.64 -32.28 -4.77
N GLY A 821 6.26 -31.14 -5.02
CA GLY A 821 5.63 -30.08 -5.80
C GLY A 821 5.46 -30.48 -7.26
N LEU A 822 4.24 -30.32 -7.77
CA LEU A 822 3.90 -30.79 -9.12
C LEU A 822 4.36 -29.83 -10.22
N GLY A 823 4.40 -28.52 -9.96
CA GLY A 823 4.81 -27.52 -10.96
C GLY A 823 3.91 -27.53 -12.20
N ARG A 824 4.49 -27.62 -13.40
CA ARG A 824 3.74 -27.84 -14.66
C ARG A 824 3.52 -29.34 -14.90
N PRO A 825 2.29 -29.87 -14.76
CA PRO A 825 2.00 -31.30 -14.90
C PRO A 825 2.45 -31.91 -16.22
N SER A 826 2.39 -31.16 -17.33
CA SER A 826 2.84 -31.62 -18.66
C SER A 826 4.30 -32.07 -18.71
N LYS A 827 5.15 -31.49 -17.85
CA LYS A 827 6.58 -31.78 -17.80
C LYS A 827 6.93 -32.76 -16.68
N THR A 828 6.26 -32.68 -15.55
CA THR A 828 6.61 -33.44 -14.33
C THR A 828 5.96 -34.82 -14.27
N ILE A 829 4.69 -34.98 -14.71
CA ILE A 829 3.99 -36.27 -14.66
C ILE A 829 4.64 -37.35 -15.56
N PRO A 830 5.01 -37.07 -16.82
CA PRO A 830 5.70 -38.06 -17.65
C PRO A 830 7.03 -38.51 -17.03
N HIS A 831 7.74 -37.57 -16.38
CA HIS A 831 8.98 -37.84 -15.67
C HIS A 831 8.77 -38.73 -14.43
N PHE A 832 7.77 -38.43 -13.59
CA PHE A 832 7.47 -39.22 -12.40
C PHE A 832 6.94 -40.62 -12.71
N LEU A 833 6.14 -40.77 -13.77
CA LEU A 833 5.61 -42.07 -14.21
C LEU A 833 6.59 -42.88 -15.07
N LYS A 834 7.76 -42.30 -15.40
CA LYS A 834 8.76 -42.89 -16.32
C LYS A 834 8.13 -43.30 -17.67
N SER A 835 7.13 -42.55 -18.13
CA SER A 835 6.49 -42.78 -19.42
C SER A 835 7.34 -42.20 -20.55
N LYS A 836 7.38 -42.87 -21.70
CA LYS A 836 8.01 -42.34 -22.93
C LYS A 836 7.03 -41.55 -23.81
N GLU A 837 5.76 -41.52 -23.43
CA GLU A 837 4.72 -40.80 -24.17
C GLU A 837 4.87 -39.29 -23.96
N ALA A 838 5.07 -38.56 -25.06
CA ALA A 838 5.04 -37.10 -25.04
C ALA A 838 3.59 -36.63 -24.96
N VAL A 839 3.32 -35.68 -24.06
CA VAL A 839 2.00 -35.03 -23.99
C VAL A 839 1.86 -34.15 -25.24
N PRO A 840 0.87 -34.42 -26.14
CA PRO A 840 0.64 -33.59 -27.30
C PRO A 840 0.11 -32.21 -26.86
N ASP A 841 0.24 -31.24 -27.76
CA ASP A 841 -0.40 -29.93 -27.57
C ASP A 841 -1.94 -30.08 -27.68
N PRO A 842 -2.74 -29.33 -26.90
CA PRO A 842 -4.20 -29.33 -26.98
C PRO A 842 -4.78 -29.25 -28.41
N LYS A 843 -4.16 -28.48 -29.30
CA LYS A 843 -4.55 -28.36 -30.71
C LYS A 843 -4.47 -29.68 -31.50
N ASP A 844 -3.52 -30.55 -31.14
CA ASP A 844 -3.22 -31.80 -31.84
C ASP A 844 -4.04 -32.98 -31.25
N ALA A 845 -4.72 -32.75 -30.11
CA ALA A 845 -5.57 -33.74 -29.44
C ALA A 845 -6.93 -33.16 -29.00
N PRO A 846 -7.76 -32.61 -29.92
CA PRO A 846 -9.02 -31.95 -29.59
C PRO A 846 -10.01 -32.90 -28.90
N LYS A 847 -10.00 -34.18 -29.26
CA LYS A 847 -10.84 -35.21 -28.62
C LYS A 847 -10.54 -35.36 -27.13
N ASN A 848 -9.28 -35.24 -26.72
CA ASN A 848 -8.88 -35.35 -25.31
C ASN A 848 -9.21 -34.07 -24.54
N VAL A 849 -9.09 -32.90 -25.18
CA VAL A 849 -9.50 -31.61 -24.59
C VAL A 849 -11.00 -31.61 -24.30
N MET A 850 -11.82 -32.15 -25.20
CA MET A 850 -13.27 -32.23 -25.02
C MET A 850 -13.72 -33.20 -23.93
N LEU A 851 -12.84 -34.08 -23.45
CA LEU A 851 -13.09 -34.93 -22.28
C LEU A 851 -12.86 -34.19 -20.96
N CYS A 852 -12.11 -33.09 -20.98
CA CYS A 852 -11.81 -32.32 -19.78
C CYS A 852 -13.01 -31.48 -19.33
N SER A 853 -13.24 -31.44 -18.02
CA SER A 853 -14.35 -30.73 -17.39
C SER A 853 -14.32 -29.22 -17.67
N PHE A 854 -13.13 -28.61 -17.66
CA PHE A 854 -12.94 -27.17 -17.87
C PHE A 854 -13.22 -26.70 -19.31
N ALA A 855 -13.19 -27.60 -20.29
CA ALA A 855 -13.47 -27.25 -21.68
C ALA A 855 -14.90 -26.71 -21.88
N ARG A 856 -15.84 -27.10 -21.00
CA ARG A 856 -17.25 -26.63 -21.02
C ARG A 856 -17.42 -25.21 -20.49
N SER A 857 -16.56 -24.78 -19.56
CA SER A 857 -16.61 -23.46 -18.91
C SER A 857 -15.60 -22.49 -19.48
N TRP A 858 -14.96 -22.82 -20.60
CA TRP A 858 -13.89 -22.03 -21.19
C TRP A 858 -14.44 -20.81 -21.92
N THR A 859 -14.00 -19.61 -21.51
CA THR A 859 -14.51 -18.34 -22.03
C THR A 859 -13.55 -17.63 -22.99
N GLU A 860 -12.24 -17.91 -22.89
CA GLU A 860 -11.21 -17.32 -23.76
C GLU A 860 -11.17 -18.02 -25.12
N MET A 861 -11.95 -17.54 -26.09
CA MET A 861 -12.02 -18.11 -27.43
C MET A 861 -10.81 -17.70 -28.29
N GLY A 862 -10.18 -18.66 -28.97
CA GLY A 862 -9.13 -18.45 -29.97
C GLY A 862 -9.67 -18.38 -31.40
N GLU A 863 -8.76 -18.35 -32.38
CA GLU A 863 -9.11 -18.34 -33.81
C GLU A 863 -9.47 -19.76 -34.31
N GLY A 864 -10.57 -19.89 -35.06
CA GLY A 864 -11.05 -21.19 -35.54
C GLY A 864 -12.33 -21.10 -36.38
N VAL A 865 -12.55 -22.09 -37.25
CA VAL A 865 -13.72 -22.16 -38.13
C VAL A 865 -14.95 -22.65 -37.37
N THR A 866 -14.78 -23.65 -36.49
CA THR A 866 -15.82 -24.12 -35.58
C THR A 866 -15.59 -23.60 -34.16
N GLN A 867 -16.64 -23.51 -33.34
CA GLN A 867 -16.52 -23.07 -31.94
C GLN A 867 -15.66 -24.04 -31.11
N VAL A 868 -15.68 -25.33 -31.42
CA VAL A 868 -14.78 -26.33 -30.83
C VAL A 868 -13.32 -25.99 -31.16
N ASP A 869 -13.02 -25.62 -32.42
CA ASP A 869 -11.67 -25.19 -32.81
C ASP A 869 -11.26 -23.91 -32.08
N ARG A 870 -12.19 -22.97 -31.87
CA ARG A 870 -11.94 -21.73 -31.11
C ARG A 870 -11.66 -22.01 -29.64
N ILE A 871 -12.43 -22.89 -29.00
CA ILE A 871 -12.21 -23.31 -27.61
C ILE A 871 -10.87 -24.01 -27.50
N VAL A 872 -10.58 -24.98 -28.38
CA VAL A 872 -9.31 -25.70 -28.41
C VAL A 872 -8.14 -24.76 -28.68
N ALA A 873 -8.27 -23.77 -29.56
CA ALA A 873 -7.25 -22.76 -29.83
C ALA A 873 -7.04 -21.82 -28.63
N GLY A 874 -8.11 -21.45 -27.93
CA GLY A 874 -8.04 -20.68 -26.68
C GLY A 874 -7.32 -21.43 -25.57
N ILE A 875 -7.67 -22.70 -25.37
CA ILE A 875 -7.01 -23.61 -24.43
C ILE A 875 -5.55 -23.84 -24.83
N GLN A 876 -5.26 -23.98 -26.12
CA GLN A 876 -3.90 -24.09 -26.66
C GLN A 876 -3.06 -22.85 -26.30
N HIS A 877 -3.63 -21.65 -26.47
CA HIS A 877 -2.95 -20.41 -26.15
C HIS A 877 -2.61 -20.36 -24.64
N ALA A 878 -3.59 -20.65 -23.78
CA ALA A 878 -3.39 -20.73 -22.33
C ALA A 878 -2.40 -21.82 -21.91
N TYR A 879 -2.39 -22.98 -22.58
CA TYR A 879 -1.43 -24.06 -22.36
C TYR A 879 0.01 -23.63 -22.71
N SER A 880 0.19 -22.97 -23.86
CA SER A 880 1.51 -22.51 -24.33
C SER A 880 2.13 -21.45 -23.42
N GLU A 881 1.31 -20.51 -22.93
CA GLU A 881 1.74 -19.46 -22.01
C GLU A 881 1.84 -19.97 -20.55
N GLY A 882 1.23 -21.12 -20.24
CA GLY A 882 1.17 -21.70 -18.90
C GLY A 882 0.25 -20.93 -17.95
N ARG A 883 -0.87 -20.44 -18.48
CA ARG A 883 -1.95 -19.79 -17.73
C ARG A 883 -3.02 -20.77 -17.24
N LEU A 884 -2.98 -22.03 -17.67
CA LEU A 884 -3.86 -23.08 -17.14
C LEU A 884 -3.60 -23.32 -15.65
N THR A 885 -4.66 -23.63 -14.91
CA THR A 885 -4.49 -24.03 -13.51
C THR A 885 -3.83 -25.41 -13.42
N ILE A 886 -3.21 -25.72 -12.28
CA ILE A 886 -2.55 -27.02 -12.07
C ILE A 886 -3.55 -28.17 -12.23
N LEU A 887 -4.80 -27.98 -11.82
CA LEU A 887 -5.85 -28.99 -11.95
C LEU A 887 -6.29 -29.18 -13.41
N ASP A 888 -6.47 -28.10 -14.17
CA ASP A 888 -6.88 -28.18 -15.59
C ASP A 888 -5.78 -28.83 -16.44
N GLU A 889 -4.52 -28.42 -16.23
CA GLU A 889 -3.38 -29.02 -16.94
C GLU A 889 -3.19 -30.49 -16.53
N LEU A 890 -3.42 -30.84 -15.25
CA LEU A 890 -3.36 -32.22 -14.77
C LEU A 890 -4.48 -33.08 -15.36
N GLU A 891 -5.71 -32.57 -15.46
CA GLU A 891 -6.83 -33.28 -16.08
C GLU A 891 -6.54 -33.59 -17.56
N TYR A 892 -6.01 -32.61 -18.30
CA TYR A 892 -5.60 -32.83 -19.68
C TYR A 892 -4.47 -33.86 -19.80
N VAL A 893 -3.40 -33.72 -19.01
CA VAL A 893 -2.24 -34.62 -19.06
C VAL A 893 -2.61 -36.05 -18.66
N THR A 894 -3.48 -36.22 -17.66
CA THR A 894 -3.89 -37.55 -17.20
C THR A 894 -4.88 -38.23 -18.15
N SER A 895 -5.63 -37.47 -18.95
CA SER A 895 -6.41 -38.01 -20.07
C SER A 895 -5.51 -38.62 -21.15
N VAL A 896 -4.34 -38.03 -21.41
CA VAL A 896 -3.35 -38.51 -22.39
C VAL A 896 -2.56 -39.69 -21.85
N VAL A 897 -1.99 -39.57 -20.64
CA VAL A 897 -1.08 -40.58 -20.05
C VAL A 897 -1.84 -41.75 -19.40
N ARG A 898 -3.18 -41.70 -19.41
CA ARG A 898 -4.10 -42.71 -18.85
C ARG A 898 -3.75 -43.02 -17.40
N CYS A 899 -3.99 -42.05 -16.53
CA CYS A 899 -3.73 -42.16 -15.09
C CYS A 899 -4.96 -41.77 -14.29
N ASN A 900 -5.28 -42.54 -13.26
CA ASN A 900 -6.34 -42.19 -12.31
C ASN A 900 -5.79 -41.26 -11.23
N VAL A 901 -6.54 -40.21 -10.87
CA VAL A 901 -6.15 -39.23 -9.84
C VAL A 901 -7.11 -39.32 -8.67
N ILE A 902 -6.58 -39.54 -7.46
CA ILE A 902 -7.34 -39.43 -6.20
C ILE A 902 -6.95 -38.12 -5.52
N ARG A 903 -7.93 -37.32 -5.10
CA ARG A 903 -7.68 -36.04 -4.42
C ARG A 903 -7.84 -36.17 -2.92
N VAL A 904 -6.93 -35.59 -2.17
CA VAL A 904 -6.95 -35.54 -0.71
C VAL A 904 -6.73 -34.11 -0.26
N ASP A 905 -7.63 -33.63 0.59
CA ASP A 905 -7.54 -32.32 1.22
C ASP A 905 -6.71 -32.44 2.50
N THR A 906 -5.55 -31.77 2.55
CA THR A 906 -4.62 -31.95 3.67
C THR A 906 -5.08 -31.25 4.95
N ALA A 907 -5.91 -30.21 4.85
CA ALA A 907 -6.44 -29.46 5.98
C ALA A 907 -7.53 -30.24 6.73
N THR A 908 -8.39 -30.94 5.98
CA THR A 908 -9.50 -31.73 6.55
C THR A 908 -9.20 -33.23 6.65
N SER A 909 -8.10 -33.70 6.04
CA SER A 909 -7.77 -35.12 5.90
C SER A 909 -8.88 -35.95 5.24
N THR A 910 -9.65 -35.33 4.35
CA THR A 910 -10.76 -36.00 3.64
C THR A 910 -10.37 -36.31 2.20
N VAL A 911 -10.82 -37.47 1.70
CA VAL A 911 -10.68 -37.86 0.30
C VAL A 911 -11.81 -37.20 -0.48
N LYS A 912 -11.46 -36.40 -1.48
CA LYS A 912 -12.40 -35.80 -2.44
C LYS A 912 -12.49 -36.67 -3.69
N CYS A 913 -13.59 -36.54 -4.42
CA CYS A 913 -13.69 -37.19 -5.71
C CYS A 913 -12.60 -36.65 -6.64
N GLY A 914 -11.88 -37.56 -7.29
CA GLY A 914 -10.91 -37.22 -8.32
C GLY A 914 -11.49 -37.34 -9.72
N PHE A 915 -10.63 -37.39 -10.72
CA PHE A 915 -11.02 -37.59 -12.12
C PHE A 915 -10.30 -38.80 -12.70
N TRP A 916 -11.00 -39.54 -13.56
CA TRP A 916 -10.49 -40.73 -14.24
C TRP A 916 -10.67 -40.60 -15.75
N SER A 917 -9.80 -41.25 -16.52
CA SER A 917 -10.04 -41.54 -17.94
C SER A 917 -10.79 -42.86 -18.05
N GLU A 918 -11.94 -42.87 -18.75
CA GLU A 918 -12.81 -44.06 -18.88
C GLU A 918 -12.18 -45.24 -19.64
N GLN A 919 -10.98 -45.05 -20.20
CA GLN A 919 -10.25 -46.05 -20.97
C GLN A 919 -9.37 -47.00 -20.13
N LEU A 920 -9.44 -46.97 -18.79
CA LEU A 920 -8.49 -47.69 -17.94
C LEU A 920 -8.88 -49.17 -17.73
N SER A 921 -7.96 -50.08 -18.07
CA SER A 921 -8.05 -51.46 -17.59
C SER A 921 -7.74 -51.52 -16.07
N PRO A 922 -8.18 -52.56 -15.33
CA PRO A 922 -8.01 -52.68 -13.87
C PRO A 922 -6.56 -52.65 -13.34
N ARG A 923 -5.55 -52.56 -14.21
CA ARG A 923 -4.11 -52.63 -13.91
C ARG A 923 -3.34 -51.32 -14.13
N GLU A 924 -4.01 -50.21 -14.45
CA GLU A 924 -3.33 -48.97 -14.85
C GLU A 924 -3.19 -47.92 -13.73
N ARG A 925 -2.22 -47.02 -13.92
CA ARG A 925 -1.52 -46.17 -12.92
C ARG A 925 -2.49 -45.33 -12.07
N THR A 926 -2.23 -45.20 -10.77
CA THR A 926 -3.04 -44.37 -9.86
C THR A 926 -2.15 -43.45 -9.04
N ILE A 927 -2.45 -42.16 -9.02
CA ILE A 927 -1.70 -41.13 -8.28
C ILE A 927 -2.59 -40.45 -7.24
N VAL A 928 -1.97 -39.91 -6.20
CA VAL A 928 -2.67 -39.18 -5.12
C VAL A 928 -2.19 -37.73 -5.09
N LEU A 929 -3.13 -36.82 -5.30
CA LEU A 929 -2.94 -35.38 -5.23
C LEU A 929 -3.31 -34.89 -3.81
N LEU A 930 -2.35 -34.25 -3.15
CA LEU A 930 -2.44 -33.60 -1.84
C LEU A 930 -2.54 -32.09 -2.06
N ASP A 931 -3.76 -31.55 -2.11
CA ASP A 931 -4.03 -30.16 -2.56
C ASP A 931 -3.42 -29.85 -3.95
N ASP A 932 -2.26 -29.19 -4.00
CA ASP A 932 -1.50 -28.86 -5.23
C ASP A 932 -0.22 -29.71 -5.40
N ASP A 933 0.11 -30.56 -4.42
CA ASP A 933 1.30 -31.40 -4.38
C ASP A 933 0.96 -32.88 -4.66
N ILE A 934 1.96 -33.71 -5.01
CA ILE A 934 1.77 -35.15 -5.22
C ILE A 934 2.38 -35.97 -4.07
N LEU A 935 1.71 -37.04 -3.67
CA LEU A 935 2.28 -38.01 -2.74
C LEU A 935 3.33 -38.87 -3.47
N ALA A 936 4.58 -38.83 -3.02
CA ALA A 936 5.66 -39.59 -3.62
C ALA A 936 6.49 -40.33 -2.56
N HIS A 937 6.90 -41.54 -2.89
CA HIS A 937 8.02 -42.21 -2.22
C HIS A 937 9.32 -41.78 -2.92
N VAL A 938 10.23 -41.16 -2.18
CA VAL A 938 11.47 -40.59 -2.74
C VAL A 938 12.68 -41.30 -2.17
N ALA A 939 13.54 -41.82 -3.04
CA ALA A 939 14.79 -42.49 -2.69
C ALA A 939 16.00 -41.71 -3.21
N ARG A 940 17.04 -41.52 -2.39
CA ARG A 940 18.28 -40.86 -2.81
C ARG A 940 19.34 -41.89 -3.22
N GLY A 941 19.82 -41.79 -4.47
CA GLY A 941 20.88 -42.67 -5.00
C GLY A 941 22.25 -42.42 -4.34
N THR A 942 23.11 -43.44 -4.34
CA THR A 942 24.47 -43.39 -3.76
C THR A 942 25.58 -43.05 -4.78
N ASP A 943 25.27 -43.07 -6.07
CA ASP A 943 26.25 -42.90 -7.15
C ASP A 943 26.56 -41.42 -7.45
N LYS A 944 27.83 -41.03 -7.36
CA LYS A 944 28.31 -39.64 -7.56
C LYS A 944 28.45 -39.24 -9.05
N ALA A 945 28.19 -40.14 -10.00
CA ALA A 945 28.60 -40.00 -11.39
C ALA A 945 27.52 -39.56 -12.41
N LYS A 946 26.27 -39.30 -12.01
CA LYS A 946 25.24 -38.79 -12.93
C LYS A 946 24.56 -37.54 -12.39
N GLY A 947 24.72 -36.41 -13.10
CA GLY A 947 23.97 -35.18 -12.86
C GLY A 947 22.45 -35.36 -13.02
N PHE A 948 21.67 -34.43 -12.46
CA PHE A 948 20.19 -34.36 -12.39
C PHE A 948 19.41 -35.60 -11.89
N ALA A 949 20.04 -36.77 -11.70
CA ALA A 949 19.39 -38.02 -11.26
C ALA A 949 19.73 -38.42 -9.81
N LYS A 950 19.70 -37.45 -8.87
CA LYS A 950 20.04 -37.68 -7.46
C LYS A 950 18.91 -38.36 -6.66
N TYR A 951 17.67 -38.17 -7.09
CA TYR A 951 16.46 -38.69 -6.44
C TYR A 951 15.62 -39.53 -7.41
N THR A 952 15.11 -40.66 -6.94
CA THR A 952 14.15 -41.49 -7.66
C THR A 952 12.79 -41.32 -7.01
N TYR A 953 11.81 -40.88 -7.78
CA TYR A 953 10.43 -40.67 -7.35
C TYR A 953 9.57 -41.85 -7.80
N THR A 954 8.73 -42.34 -6.88
CA THR A 954 7.68 -43.32 -7.16
C THR A 954 6.35 -42.75 -6.68
N ILE A 955 5.42 -42.50 -7.60
CA ILE A 955 4.12 -41.84 -7.32
C ILE A 955 2.90 -42.75 -7.55
N ASN A 956 3.11 -43.92 -8.17
CA ASN A 956 2.02 -44.85 -8.44
C ASN A 956 1.68 -45.64 -7.17
N ILE A 957 0.51 -45.41 -6.57
CA ILE A 957 0.10 -46.06 -5.32
C ILE A 957 -0.16 -47.56 -5.44
N ARG A 958 -0.20 -48.08 -6.68
CA ARG A 958 -0.30 -49.51 -6.98
C ARG A 958 1.06 -50.23 -6.98
N ASP A 959 2.17 -49.47 -6.93
CA ASP A 959 3.50 -50.06 -6.86
C ASP A 959 3.75 -50.69 -5.47
N PRO A 960 4.54 -51.78 -5.39
CA PRO A 960 4.77 -52.51 -4.13
C PRO A 960 5.48 -51.69 -3.04
N LEU A 961 6.03 -50.53 -3.39
CA LEU A 961 6.61 -49.57 -2.45
C LEU A 961 5.55 -48.91 -1.56
N PHE A 962 4.28 -48.89 -1.98
CA PHE A 962 3.16 -48.41 -1.17
C PHE A 962 2.51 -49.57 -0.37
N PRO A 963 2.08 -49.33 0.88
CA PRO A 963 1.39 -50.35 1.68
C PRO A 963 0.08 -50.80 1.04
N LYS A 964 -0.17 -52.12 0.96
CA LYS A 964 -1.44 -52.68 0.44
C LYS A 964 -2.67 -52.16 1.20
N LYS A 965 -2.52 -51.91 2.51
CA LYS A 965 -3.58 -51.33 3.36
C LYS A 965 -4.00 -49.94 2.87
N MET A 966 -3.04 -49.10 2.49
CA MET A 966 -3.28 -47.75 1.98
C MET A 966 -4.06 -47.78 0.67
N LEU A 967 -3.70 -48.68 -0.26
CA LEU A 967 -4.41 -48.84 -1.53
C LEU A 967 -5.89 -49.22 -1.32
N VAL A 968 -6.18 -50.17 -0.42
CA VAL A 968 -7.55 -50.61 -0.12
C VAL A 968 -8.37 -49.49 0.53
N THR A 969 -7.79 -48.79 1.52
CA THR A 969 -8.43 -47.66 2.20
C THR A 969 -8.71 -46.49 1.25
N MET A 970 -7.74 -46.11 0.41
CA MET A 970 -7.90 -45.03 -0.56
C MET A 970 -8.92 -45.36 -1.64
N THR A 971 -8.90 -46.58 -2.18
CA THR A 971 -9.89 -46.99 -3.18
C THR A 971 -11.30 -46.97 -2.59
N THR A 972 -11.48 -47.41 -1.35
CA THR A 972 -12.79 -47.44 -0.68
C THR A 972 -13.33 -46.03 -0.40
N LEU A 973 -12.47 -45.13 0.12
CA LEU A 973 -12.83 -43.74 0.39
C LEU A 973 -13.08 -42.95 -0.89
N HIS A 974 -12.30 -43.20 -1.95
CA HIS A 974 -12.52 -42.62 -3.26
C HIS A 974 -13.85 -43.05 -3.87
N THR A 975 -14.18 -44.37 -3.85
CA THR A 975 -15.47 -44.87 -4.33
C THR A 975 -16.64 -44.26 -3.58
N ARG A 976 -16.51 -44.04 -2.26
CA ARG A 976 -17.54 -43.37 -1.45
C ARG A 976 -17.63 -41.87 -1.75
N ALA A 977 -16.51 -41.20 -2.00
CA ALA A 977 -16.45 -39.77 -2.32
C ALA A 977 -16.95 -39.46 -3.74
N CYS A 978 -16.79 -40.41 -4.68
CA CYS A 978 -17.25 -40.31 -6.07
C CYS A 978 -18.59 -40.99 -6.34
N ALA A 979 -19.26 -41.56 -5.33
CA ALA A 979 -20.57 -42.16 -5.52
C ALA A 979 -21.61 -41.08 -5.85
N SER A 980 -21.94 -40.92 -7.13
CA SER A 980 -23.10 -40.17 -7.58
C SER A 980 -24.22 -41.14 -7.95
N ASP A 981 -25.43 -40.96 -7.40
CA ASP A 981 -26.63 -41.73 -7.80
C ASP A 981 -27.18 -41.31 -9.18
N ARG A 982 -26.35 -40.66 -10.02
CA ARG A 982 -26.71 -40.19 -11.36
C ARG A 982 -26.55 -41.32 -12.38
N PRO A 983 -27.60 -41.62 -13.16
CA PRO A 983 -27.57 -42.72 -14.13
C PRO A 983 -26.66 -42.40 -15.33
N ARG A 984 -25.95 -43.43 -15.80
CA ARG A 984 -25.13 -43.38 -17.03
C ARG A 984 -25.84 -44.01 -18.23
N MET A 985 -25.24 -43.87 -19.41
CA MET A 985 -25.75 -44.50 -20.62
C MET A 985 -25.88 -46.02 -20.48
N SER A 986 -24.91 -46.68 -19.84
CA SER A 986 -24.96 -48.13 -19.57
C SER A 986 -26.15 -48.55 -18.72
N ASP A 987 -26.50 -47.74 -17.72
CA ASP A 987 -27.60 -48.02 -16.80
C ASP A 987 -28.94 -47.88 -17.53
N ALA A 988 -29.11 -46.81 -18.32
CA ALA A 988 -30.27 -46.64 -19.19
C ALA A 988 -30.44 -47.81 -20.17
N LEU A 989 -29.34 -48.26 -20.79
CA LEU A 989 -29.37 -49.40 -21.72
C LEU A 989 -29.69 -50.72 -21.01
N GLN A 990 -29.25 -50.91 -19.77
CA GLN A 990 -29.59 -52.10 -18.98
C GLN A 990 -31.09 -52.13 -18.64
N GLU A 991 -31.67 -50.99 -18.28
CA GLU A 991 -33.11 -50.82 -18.02
C GLU A 991 -33.97 -51.04 -19.28
N LEU A 992 -33.45 -50.68 -20.46
CA LEU A 992 -34.15 -50.86 -21.74
C LEU A 992 -34.01 -52.29 -22.29
N ARG A 993 -32.83 -52.92 -22.12
CA ARG A 993 -32.58 -54.31 -22.52
C ARG A 993 -33.41 -55.30 -21.70
N SER A 994 -33.60 -55.04 -20.41
CA SER A 994 -34.44 -55.88 -19.55
C SER A 994 -35.93 -55.84 -19.95
N LYS A 995 -36.35 -54.78 -20.66
CA LYS A 995 -37.74 -54.55 -21.10
C LYS A 995 -37.95 -54.72 -22.61
N GLY A 996 -36.91 -55.02 -23.39
CA GLY A 996 -37.01 -55.39 -24.81
C GLY A 996 -37.32 -54.25 -25.79
N HIS A 997 -36.98 -53.00 -25.47
CA HIS A 997 -37.27 -51.84 -26.33
C HIS A 997 -36.09 -51.43 -27.23
N THR A 998 -36.39 -51.02 -28.47
CA THR A 998 -35.45 -50.33 -29.37
C THR A 998 -35.37 -48.84 -28.99
N PHE A 999 -34.17 -48.27 -28.99
CA PHE A 999 -33.92 -46.91 -28.49
C PHE A 999 -33.25 -46.00 -29.52
N GLN A 1000 -33.41 -44.70 -29.31
CA GLN A 1000 -32.69 -43.60 -29.96
C GLN A 1000 -31.87 -42.87 -28.90
N VAL A 1001 -30.86 -42.09 -29.32
CA VAL A 1001 -30.08 -41.23 -28.42
C VAL A 1001 -30.35 -39.77 -28.71
N ILE A 1002 -30.35 -38.95 -27.66
CA ILE A 1002 -30.46 -37.50 -27.74
C ILE A 1002 -29.08 -36.94 -27.41
N LEU A 1003 -28.51 -36.20 -28.36
CA LEU A 1003 -27.21 -35.55 -28.21
C LEU A 1003 -27.36 -34.15 -27.61
N ASP A 1004 -26.33 -33.68 -26.92
CA ASP A 1004 -26.19 -32.30 -26.48
C ASP A 1004 -25.47 -31.45 -27.55
N PRO A 1005 -25.35 -30.12 -27.39
CA PRO A 1005 -24.66 -29.25 -28.35
C PRO A 1005 -23.17 -29.58 -28.58
N PHE A 1006 -22.59 -30.49 -27.81
CA PHE A 1006 -21.20 -30.94 -27.89
C PHE A 1006 -21.07 -32.41 -28.37
N ASP A 1007 -22.10 -32.96 -29.02
CA ASP A 1007 -22.16 -34.32 -29.56
C ASP A 1007 -22.03 -35.45 -28.51
N ARG A 1008 -22.44 -35.20 -27.27
CA ARG A 1008 -22.50 -36.22 -26.21
C ARG A 1008 -23.92 -36.72 -26.01
N VAL A 1009 -24.11 -38.00 -25.66
CA VAL A 1009 -25.44 -38.49 -25.30
C VAL A 1009 -25.85 -37.88 -23.98
N GLN A 1010 -26.96 -37.13 -23.97
CA GLN A 1010 -27.58 -36.59 -22.76
C GLN A 1010 -28.83 -37.36 -22.33
N ALA A 1011 -29.45 -38.11 -23.23
CA ALA A 1011 -30.59 -38.97 -22.91
C ALA A 1011 -30.77 -40.13 -23.89
N VAL A 1012 -31.43 -41.18 -23.40
CA VAL A 1012 -31.93 -42.28 -24.23
C VAL A 1012 -33.43 -42.15 -24.39
N PHE A 1013 -33.89 -42.23 -25.62
CA PHE A 1013 -35.27 -41.98 -25.98
C PHE A 1013 -35.92 -43.21 -26.59
N VAL A 1014 -37.09 -43.59 -26.08
CA VAL A 1014 -37.99 -44.54 -26.73
C VAL A 1014 -39.29 -43.81 -27.06
N PRO A 1015 -39.61 -43.60 -28.35
CA PRO A 1015 -40.80 -42.87 -28.77
C PRO A 1015 -42.07 -43.36 -28.07
N ARG A 1016 -42.83 -42.42 -27.49
CA ARG A 1016 -44.10 -42.63 -26.76
C ARG A 1016 -44.02 -43.46 -25.48
N VAL A 1017 -42.83 -43.92 -25.07
CA VAL A 1017 -42.68 -44.82 -23.92
C VAL A 1017 -41.94 -44.14 -22.77
N VAL A 1018 -40.72 -43.64 -22.99
CA VAL A 1018 -39.91 -43.02 -21.93
C VAL A 1018 -38.77 -42.19 -22.51
N ILE A 1019 -38.39 -41.12 -21.80
CA ILE A 1019 -37.08 -40.47 -21.93
C ILE A 1019 -36.29 -40.77 -20.66
N LEU A 1020 -35.06 -41.28 -20.83
CA LEU A 1020 -34.12 -41.57 -19.75
C LEU A 1020 -32.95 -40.60 -19.83
N PRO A 1021 -32.97 -39.50 -19.05
CA PRO A 1021 -31.84 -38.59 -18.95
C PRO A 1021 -30.64 -39.29 -18.31
N VAL A 1022 -29.48 -39.13 -18.90
CA VAL A 1022 -28.22 -39.72 -18.40
C VAL A 1022 -27.18 -38.64 -18.25
N GLN A 1023 -26.15 -38.93 -17.47
CA GLN A 1023 -24.98 -38.07 -17.41
C GLN A 1023 -24.38 -37.91 -18.83
N PRO A 1024 -24.10 -36.68 -19.30
CA PRO A 1024 -23.60 -36.47 -20.64
C PRO A 1024 -22.26 -37.17 -20.89
N GLU A 1025 -22.25 -38.13 -21.83
CA GLU A 1025 -21.11 -38.99 -22.14
C GLU A 1025 -20.78 -38.96 -23.65
N PRO A 1026 -19.50 -39.02 -24.06
CA PRO A 1026 -19.11 -39.05 -25.47
C PRO A 1026 -19.79 -40.21 -26.21
N TYR A 1027 -20.39 -39.93 -27.36
CA TYR A 1027 -21.09 -40.94 -28.15
C TYR A 1027 -20.24 -41.44 -29.32
N GLU A 1028 -19.98 -42.74 -29.37
CA GLU A 1028 -19.59 -43.39 -30.62
C GLU A 1028 -20.85 -43.92 -31.32
N GLN A 1029 -21.04 -43.53 -32.58
CA GLN A 1029 -22.24 -43.87 -33.33
C GLN A 1029 -22.39 -45.40 -33.45
N LEU A 1030 -23.41 -45.94 -32.78
CA LEU A 1030 -23.69 -47.37 -32.78
C LEU A 1030 -24.41 -47.78 -34.08
N PRO A 1031 -24.01 -48.89 -34.74
CA PRO A 1031 -24.67 -49.35 -35.95
C PRO A 1031 -26.16 -49.60 -35.73
N GLY A 1032 -27.02 -48.93 -36.49
CA GLY A 1032 -28.48 -49.10 -36.43
C GLY A 1032 -29.22 -48.29 -35.36
N VAL A 1033 -28.53 -47.44 -34.57
CA VAL A 1033 -29.15 -46.54 -33.58
C VAL A 1033 -29.26 -45.13 -34.18
N GLN A 1034 -30.46 -44.55 -34.15
CA GLN A 1034 -30.69 -43.17 -34.59
C GLN A 1034 -30.34 -42.17 -33.48
N ALA A 1035 -29.61 -41.11 -33.84
CA ALA A 1035 -29.25 -40.00 -32.95
C ALA A 1035 -30.04 -38.73 -33.30
N ARG A 1036 -30.54 -38.03 -32.28
CA ARG A 1036 -31.19 -36.71 -32.36
C ARG A 1036 -30.21 -35.63 -31.90
N SER A 1037 -30.21 -34.46 -32.53
CA SER A 1037 -29.23 -33.41 -32.22
C SER A 1037 -29.55 -32.63 -30.93
N GLY A 1038 -30.77 -32.77 -30.41
CA GLY A 1038 -31.20 -32.21 -29.13
C GLY A 1038 -32.67 -32.54 -28.81
N TYR A 1039 -33.15 -32.11 -27.64
CA TYR A 1039 -34.55 -32.29 -27.25
C TYR A 1039 -35.54 -31.59 -28.21
N ALA A 1040 -35.14 -30.47 -28.80
CA ALA A 1040 -35.94 -29.72 -29.76
C ALA A 1040 -36.30 -30.48 -31.06
N ASP A 1041 -35.54 -31.54 -31.39
CA ASP A 1041 -35.81 -32.40 -32.55
C ASP A 1041 -36.94 -33.41 -32.32
N ILE A 1042 -37.40 -33.55 -31.07
CA ILE A 1042 -38.45 -34.48 -30.68
C ILE A 1042 -39.80 -33.79 -30.85
N ARG A 1043 -40.70 -34.40 -31.60
CA ARG A 1043 -42.04 -33.81 -31.77
C ARG A 1043 -42.89 -34.07 -30.53
N PRO A 1044 -43.82 -33.15 -30.17
CA PRO A 1044 -44.74 -33.39 -29.05
C PRO A 1044 -45.51 -34.71 -29.12
N GLU A 1045 -45.84 -35.21 -30.33
CA GLU A 1045 -46.56 -36.48 -30.50
C GLU A 1045 -45.68 -37.74 -30.31
N GLU A 1046 -44.35 -37.55 -30.28
CA GLU A 1046 -43.35 -38.59 -30.03
C GLU A 1046 -42.98 -38.70 -28.53
N LEU A 1047 -43.29 -37.67 -27.73
CA LEU A 1047 -43.09 -37.69 -26.28
C LEU A 1047 -44.00 -38.73 -25.60
N PRO A 1048 -43.56 -39.34 -24.48
CA PRO A 1048 -44.42 -40.21 -23.69
C PRO A 1048 -45.54 -39.42 -23.00
N THR A 1049 -46.66 -40.08 -22.71
CA THR A 1049 -47.67 -39.50 -21.82
C THR A 1049 -47.17 -39.59 -20.38
N ARG A 1050 -47.57 -38.64 -19.52
CA ARG A 1050 -47.20 -38.63 -18.09
C ARG A 1050 -47.44 -39.98 -17.39
N GLN A 1051 -48.55 -40.64 -17.70
CA GLN A 1051 -48.87 -41.96 -17.13
C GLN A 1051 -47.93 -43.06 -17.63
N SER A 1052 -47.58 -43.06 -18.92
CA SER A 1052 -46.66 -44.05 -19.51
C SER A 1052 -45.24 -43.89 -18.97
N GLU A 1053 -44.76 -42.65 -18.86
CA GLU A 1053 -43.42 -42.35 -18.39
C GLU A 1053 -43.26 -42.68 -16.91
N ARG A 1054 -44.22 -42.26 -16.07
CA ARG A 1054 -44.23 -42.58 -14.64
C ARG A 1054 -44.27 -44.08 -14.38
N SER A 1055 -45.10 -44.80 -15.13
CA SER A 1055 -45.20 -46.28 -15.01
C SER A 1055 -43.87 -46.96 -15.36
N PHE A 1056 -43.14 -46.43 -16.34
CA PHE A 1056 -41.83 -46.97 -16.73
C PHE A 1056 -40.76 -46.67 -15.67
N LEU A 1057 -40.71 -45.42 -15.19
CA LEU A 1057 -39.72 -44.92 -14.22
C LEU A 1057 -39.90 -45.54 -12.82
N ASP A 1058 -41.14 -45.78 -12.38
CA ASP A 1058 -41.41 -46.46 -11.11
C ASP A 1058 -40.95 -47.93 -11.10
N GLN A 1059 -40.77 -48.54 -12.28
CA GLN A 1059 -40.31 -49.93 -12.43
C GLN A 1059 -38.81 -50.08 -12.67
N THR A 1060 -38.04 -48.98 -12.72
CA THR A 1060 -36.58 -49.06 -12.90
C THR A 1060 -35.87 -49.66 -11.68
N THR A 1061 -34.77 -50.37 -11.90
CA THR A 1061 -33.89 -50.85 -10.83
C THR A 1061 -32.94 -49.77 -10.30
N HIS A 1062 -32.50 -48.85 -11.17
CA HIS A 1062 -31.61 -47.75 -10.80
C HIS A 1062 -32.36 -46.64 -10.05
N LYS A 1063 -31.87 -46.28 -8.85
CA LYS A 1063 -32.51 -45.29 -7.96
C LYS A 1063 -32.65 -43.91 -8.59
N GLY A 1064 -31.67 -43.49 -9.39
CA GLY A 1064 -31.65 -42.17 -10.04
C GLY A 1064 -32.76 -41.92 -11.07
N PHE A 1065 -33.41 -42.96 -11.60
CA PHE A 1065 -34.53 -42.80 -12.54
C PHE A 1065 -35.90 -42.71 -11.86
N LYS A 1066 -35.98 -42.78 -10.52
CA LYS A 1066 -37.27 -42.69 -9.82
C LYS A 1066 -37.89 -41.31 -9.94
N TRP A 1067 -39.20 -41.27 -10.13
CA TRP A 1067 -40.00 -40.03 -10.21
C TRP A 1067 -40.07 -39.34 -8.84
N VAL A 1068 -39.85 -38.02 -8.79
CA VAL A 1068 -39.93 -37.22 -7.55
C VAL A 1068 -41.10 -36.23 -7.59
N GLU A 1069 -41.09 -35.29 -8.52
CA GLU A 1069 -42.12 -34.24 -8.64
C GLU A 1069 -42.43 -33.89 -10.10
N ASP A 1070 -43.62 -33.33 -10.36
CA ASP A 1070 -44.00 -32.75 -11.65
C ASP A 1070 -43.62 -31.26 -11.70
N LEU A 1071 -43.09 -30.79 -12.82
CA LEU A 1071 -42.72 -29.39 -13.06
C LEU A 1071 -43.75 -28.67 -13.94
N GLN A 1072 -44.09 -27.44 -13.54
CA GLN A 1072 -45.10 -26.59 -14.17
C GLN A 1072 -44.44 -25.48 -15.01
N ASP A 1073 -44.98 -25.20 -16.19
CA ASP A 1073 -44.52 -24.11 -17.06
C ASP A 1073 -45.23 -22.77 -16.77
N VAL A 1074 -44.83 -21.71 -17.49
CA VAL A 1074 -45.40 -20.35 -17.37
C VAL A 1074 -46.88 -20.29 -17.81
N ASN A 1075 -47.39 -21.33 -18.48
CA ASN A 1075 -48.78 -21.42 -18.95
C ASN A 1075 -49.65 -22.35 -18.07
N ASP A 1076 -49.21 -22.67 -16.86
CA ASP A 1076 -49.89 -23.58 -15.91
C ASP A 1076 -50.07 -25.03 -16.45
N MET A 1077 -49.14 -25.52 -17.26
CA MET A 1077 -49.13 -26.90 -17.78
C MET A 1077 -48.03 -27.72 -17.10
N PHE A 1078 -48.32 -28.98 -16.75
CA PHE A 1078 -47.29 -29.95 -16.41
C PHE A 1078 -46.56 -30.37 -17.69
N VAL A 1079 -45.24 -30.14 -17.75
CA VAL A 1079 -44.44 -30.36 -18.96
C VAL A 1079 -43.29 -31.35 -18.75
N GLU A 1080 -42.79 -31.48 -17.51
CA GLU A 1080 -41.59 -32.26 -17.19
C GLU A 1080 -41.71 -32.91 -15.81
N SER A 1081 -40.91 -33.97 -15.60
CA SER A 1081 -40.74 -34.62 -14.30
C SER A 1081 -39.34 -34.43 -13.76
N LEU A 1082 -39.23 -34.17 -12.46
CA LEU A 1082 -37.96 -34.23 -11.73
C LEU A 1082 -37.71 -35.66 -11.27
N LEU A 1083 -36.54 -36.20 -11.61
CA LEU A 1083 -36.09 -37.53 -11.19
C LEU A 1083 -35.24 -37.46 -9.92
N ALA A 1084 -35.06 -38.58 -9.23
CA ALA A 1084 -34.23 -38.68 -8.04
C ALA A 1084 -32.74 -38.40 -8.30
N SER A 1085 -32.31 -38.48 -9.56
CA SER A 1085 -31.00 -38.03 -10.04
C SER A 1085 -30.88 -36.52 -10.23
N GLU A 1086 -31.96 -35.76 -9.95
CA GLU A 1086 -32.14 -34.34 -10.24
C GLU A 1086 -32.24 -34.00 -11.74
N PHE A 1087 -32.22 -35.01 -12.62
CA PHE A 1087 -32.48 -34.79 -14.04
C PHE A 1087 -33.96 -34.58 -14.33
N ARG A 1088 -34.24 -33.93 -15.46
CA ARG A 1088 -35.59 -33.64 -15.94
C ARG A 1088 -35.94 -34.52 -17.13
N ALA A 1089 -37.09 -35.16 -17.09
CA ALA A 1089 -37.61 -35.95 -18.21
C ALA A 1089 -38.89 -35.30 -18.76
N PRO A 1090 -38.91 -34.87 -20.04
CA PRO A 1090 -40.08 -34.21 -20.63
C PRO A 1090 -41.15 -35.22 -21.08
N PHE A 1091 -42.42 -34.85 -20.88
CA PHE A 1091 -43.59 -35.61 -21.34
C PHE A 1091 -44.59 -34.70 -22.05
N GLN A 1092 -45.65 -35.30 -22.61
CA GLN A 1092 -46.73 -34.55 -23.27
C GLN A 1092 -47.42 -33.57 -22.31
N PRO A 1093 -47.51 -32.27 -22.63
CA PRO A 1093 -48.09 -31.27 -21.74
C PRO A 1093 -49.51 -31.61 -21.28
N GLU A 1094 -49.77 -31.55 -19.98
CA GLU A 1094 -51.07 -31.82 -19.35
C GLU A 1094 -51.50 -30.62 -18.48
N VAL A 1095 -52.79 -30.27 -18.46
CA VAL A 1095 -53.30 -29.13 -17.69
C VAL A 1095 -53.08 -29.36 -16.19
N ALA A 1096 -52.40 -28.43 -15.51
CA ALA A 1096 -52.16 -28.51 -14.08
C ALA A 1096 -53.26 -27.79 -13.26
N PRO A 1097 -53.60 -28.25 -12.04
CA PRO A 1097 -54.41 -27.48 -11.12
C PRO A 1097 -53.63 -26.25 -10.60
N HIS A 1098 -54.25 -25.07 -10.58
CA HIS A 1098 -53.64 -23.80 -10.17
C HIS A 1098 -52.93 -23.90 -8.81
N MET A 1099 -51.61 -23.96 -8.83
CA MET A 1099 -50.72 -23.80 -7.69
C MET A 1099 -49.64 -22.76 -8.02
N VAL A 1100 -48.92 -22.28 -7.01
CA VAL A 1100 -47.89 -21.24 -7.16
C VAL A 1100 -46.73 -21.80 -8.00
N ALA A 1101 -46.60 -21.34 -9.24
CA ALA A 1101 -45.56 -21.77 -10.17
C ALA A 1101 -44.15 -21.42 -9.66
N LYS A 1102 -43.24 -22.39 -9.68
CA LYS A 1102 -41.79 -22.12 -9.77
C LYS A 1102 -41.53 -21.86 -11.25
N GLU A 1103 -41.03 -20.69 -11.63
CA GLU A 1103 -40.70 -20.36 -13.03
C GLU A 1103 -39.78 -21.43 -13.64
N VAL A 1104 -40.32 -22.29 -14.52
CA VAL A 1104 -39.55 -23.28 -15.29
C VAL A 1104 -39.75 -23.01 -16.78
N LEU A 1105 -38.64 -22.74 -17.48
CA LEU A 1105 -38.60 -22.73 -18.95
C LEU A 1105 -38.62 -24.19 -19.43
N SER A 1106 -39.56 -24.54 -20.31
CA SER A 1106 -39.67 -25.89 -20.87
C SER A 1106 -38.44 -26.25 -21.72
N THR A 1107 -37.89 -27.45 -21.52
CA THR A 1107 -36.74 -28.06 -22.23
C THR A 1107 -37.05 -28.31 -23.72
N MET A 1108 -38.34 -28.30 -24.10
CA MET A 1108 -38.82 -28.51 -25.48
C MET A 1108 -39.13 -27.20 -26.23
N GLN A 1109 -38.60 -26.05 -25.78
CA GLN A 1109 -38.84 -24.76 -26.45
C GLN A 1109 -38.46 -24.77 -27.94
N ARG A 1110 -39.17 -23.96 -28.75
CA ARG A 1110 -38.94 -23.79 -30.20
C ARG A 1110 -37.52 -23.32 -30.54
N ASN A 1111 -36.86 -22.64 -29.62
CA ASN A 1111 -35.48 -22.23 -29.76
C ASN A 1111 -34.59 -23.35 -29.18
N PRO A 1112 -33.74 -24.00 -29.98
CA PRO A 1112 -32.84 -25.04 -29.49
C PRO A 1112 -31.96 -24.49 -28.37
N GLU A 1113 -31.56 -25.34 -27.43
CA GLU A 1113 -30.66 -24.98 -26.32
C GLU A 1113 -29.39 -24.28 -26.82
N ARG A 1114 -28.92 -24.66 -28.02
CA ARG A 1114 -27.84 -24.02 -28.77
C ARG A 1114 -28.06 -22.53 -29.02
N ASP A 1115 -29.28 -22.08 -29.33
CA ASP A 1115 -29.57 -20.66 -29.56
C ASP A 1115 -29.63 -19.86 -28.24
N LEU A 1116 -29.88 -20.53 -27.11
CA LEU A 1116 -29.85 -19.90 -25.78
C LEU A 1116 -28.42 -19.84 -25.20
N THR A 1117 -27.57 -20.80 -25.54
CA THR A 1117 -26.15 -20.85 -25.11
C THR A 1117 -25.19 -20.15 -26.07
N ASP A 1118 -25.45 -20.21 -27.38
CA ASP A 1118 -24.55 -19.75 -28.44
C ASP A 1118 -25.16 -18.67 -29.35
N GLY A 1119 -26.44 -18.31 -29.16
CA GLY A 1119 -27.11 -17.28 -29.96
C GLY A 1119 -26.71 -15.86 -29.59
N SER A 1120 -26.65 -14.97 -30.58
CA SER A 1120 -26.55 -13.53 -30.33
C SER A 1120 -27.80 -13.03 -29.60
N PRO A 1121 -27.68 -12.04 -28.68
CA PRO A 1121 -28.84 -11.47 -27.98
C PRO A 1121 -29.95 -11.12 -28.98
N ASN A 1122 -31.19 -11.52 -28.67
CA ASN A 1122 -32.33 -11.22 -29.52
C ASN A 1122 -32.40 -9.69 -29.73
N ALA A 1123 -32.28 -9.27 -30.99
CA ALA A 1123 -32.25 -7.86 -31.34
C ALA A 1123 -33.57 -7.14 -30.97
N GLU A 1124 -34.69 -7.86 -30.92
CA GLU A 1124 -35.97 -7.30 -30.47
C GLU A 1124 -36.00 -7.11 -28.95
N ASP A 1125 -35.49 -8.07 -28.19
CA ASP A 1125 -35.42 -7.98 -26.72
C ASP A 1125 -34.39 -6.95 -26.27
N ALA A 1126 -33.27 -6.83 -26.98
CA ALA A 1126 -32.28 -5.78 -26.76
C ALA A 1126 -32.89 -4.40 -27.03
N ARG A 1127 -33.65 -4.24 -28.14
CA ARG A 1127 -34.39 -2.99 -28.42
C ARG A 1127 -35.45 -2.71 -27.36
N LEU A 1128 -36.13 -3.73 -26.86
CA LEU A 1128 -37.13 -3.59 -25.80
C LEU A 1128 -36.45 -3.14 -24.50
N ALA A 1129 -35.35 -3.77 -24.10
CA ALA A 1129 -34.56 -3.39 -22.93
C ALA A 1129 -34.03 -1.96 -23.04
N ASP A 1130 -33.48 -1.58 -24.20
CA ASP A 1130 -33.02 -0.22 -24.49
C ASP A 1130 -34.17 0.79 -24.41
N SER A 1131 -35.35 0.44 -24.91
CA SER A 1131 -36.53 1.31 -24.86
C SER A 1131 -37.04 1.52 -23.43
N ILE A 1132 -37.04 0.47 -22.60
CA ILE A 1132 -37.45 0.53 -21.18
C ILE A 1132 -36.43 1.34 -20.37
N SER A 1133 -35.14 1.14 -20.66
CA SER A 1133 -34.04 1.88 -20.04
C SER A 1133 -34.14 3.37 -20.37
N TYR A 1134 -34.26 3.72 -21.66
CA TYR A 1134 -34.44 5.09 -22.13
C TYR A 1134 -35.68 5.77 -21.52
N ALA A 1135 -36.82 5.08 -21.48
CA ALA A 1135 -38.05 5.62 -20.88
C ALA A 1135 -37.89 5.92 -19.37
N SER A 1136 -37.08 5.13 -18.66
CA SER A 1136 -36.77 5.33 -17.25
C SER A 1136 -35.80 6.50 -17.04
N GLU A 1137 -34.79 6.65 -17.89
CA GLU A 1137 -33.85 7.78 -17.86
C GLU A 1137 -34.54 9.13 -18.13
N VAL A 1138 -35.44 9.18 -19.12
CA VAL A 1138 -36.23 10.38 -19.43
C VAL A 1138 -37.06 10.80 -18.21
N PHE A 1139 -37.64 9.84 -17.49
CA PHE A 1139 -38.40 10.11 -16.28
C PHE A 1139 -37.53 10.72 -15.17
N ASP A 1140 -36.38 10.12 -14.87
CA ASP A 1140 -35.47 10.60 -13.82
C ASP A 1140 -34.88 11.99 -14.17
N PHE A 1141 -34.56 12.22 -15.45
CA PHE A 1141 -34.10 13.53 -15.92
C PHE A 1141 -35.17 14.62 -15.82
N LEU A 1142 -36.43 14.29 -16.15
CA LEU A 1142 -37.55 15.21 -15.97
C LEU A 1142 -37.78 15.56 -14.50
N MET A 1143 -37.63 14.59 -13.59
CA MET A 1143 -37.71 14.83 -12.14
C MET A 1143 -36.58 15.75 -11.65
N PHE A 1144 -35.36 15.56 -12.16
CA PHE A 1144 -34.23 16.44 -11.88
C PHE A 1144 -34.46 17.86 -12.40
N SER A 1145 -34.84 18.04 -13.68
CA SER A 1145 -35.10 19.37 -14.25
C SER A 1145 -36.24 20.08 -13.52
N LEU A 1146 -37.31 19.35 -13.17
CA LEU A 1146 -38.42 19.89 -12.40
C LEU A 1146 -37.94 20.44 -11.05
N SER A 1147 -37.07 19.73 -10.32
CA SER A 1147 -36.55 20.18 -9.03
C SER A 1147 -35.79 21.51 -9.09
N LYS A 1148 -35.16 21.80 -10.23
CA LYS A 1148 -34.42 23.05 -10.48
C LYS A 1148 -35.35 24.16 -10.97
N ASP A 1149 -36.28 23.84 -11.85
CA ASP A 1149 -37.20 24.82 -12.43
C ASP A 1149 -38.15 25.39 -11.38
N ILE A 1150 -38.69 24.58 -10.46
CA ILE A 1150 -39.62 25.05 -9.44
C ILE A 1150 -39.01 26.03 -8.42
N GLN A 1151 -37.69 26.19 -8.38
CA GLN A 1151 -37.03 27.18 -7.53
C GLN A 1151 -37.07 28.60 -8.12
N LYS A 1152 -37.45 28.74 -9.38
CA LYS A 1152 -37.62 30.05 -10.03
C LYS A 1152 -38.99 30.63 -9.68
N ASP A 1153 -39.05 31.94 -9.46
CA ASP A 1153 -40.29 32.67 -9.12
C ASP A 1153 -41.44 32.42 -10.13
N GLU A 1154 -41.11 32.16 -11.40
CA GLU A 1154 -42.09 31.86 -12.46
C GLU A 1154 -42.88 30.55 -12.25
N TYR A 1155 -42.42 29.66 -11.36
CA TYR A 1155 -43.02 28.36 -11.09
C TYR A 1155 -43.55 28.19 -9.65
N GLU A 1156 -43.70 29.28 -8.89
CA GLU A 1156 -44.14 29.25 -7.49
C GLU A 1156 -45.51 28.56 -7.29
N GLN A 1157 -46.45 28.76 -8.23
CA GLN A 1157 -47.76 28.07 -8.18
C GLN A 1157 -47.66 26.55 -8.39
N LEU A 1158 -46.69 26.09 -9.18
CA LEU A 1158 -46.41 24.67 -9.38
C LEU A 1158 -45.71 24.08 -8.15
N ARG A 1159 -44.77 24.82 -7.55
CA ARG A 1159 -44.10 24.45 -6.30
C ARG A 1159 -45.10 24.25 -5.15
N GLN A 1160 -46.03 25.19 -4.99
CA GLN A 1160 -47.12 25.08 -4.00
C GLN A 1160 -48.08 23.92 -4.32
N GLY A 1161 -48.39 23.69 -5.60
CA GLY A 1161 -49.20 22.56 -6.04
C GLY A 1161 -48.57 21.21 -5.73
N ILE A 1162 -47.25 21.09 -5.88
CA ILE A 1162 -46.47 19.90 -5.48
C ILE A 1162 -46.51 19.74 -3.96
N ALA A 1163 -46.21 20.79 -3.20
CA ALA A 1163 -46.17 20.75 -1.73
C ALA A 1163 -47.52 20.34 -1.10
N THR A 1164 -48.63 20.83 -1.66
CA THR A 1164 -49.99 20.63 -1.13
C THR A 1164 -50.74 19.43 -1.73
N ARG A 1165 -50.12 18.68 -2.67
CA ARG A 1165 -50.77 17.60 -3.44
C ARG A 1165 -52.07 18.06 -4.12
N GLY A 1166 -52.05 19.27 -4.68
CA GLY A 1166 -53.24 19.92 -5.20
C GLY A 1166 -53.94 19.12 -6.31
N LYS A 1167 -55.28 19.15 -6.35
CA LYS A 1167 -56.09 18.47 -7.40
C LYS A 1167 -55.79 18.97 -8.83
N THR A 1168 -55.17 20.12 -8.95
CA THR A 1168 -54.75 20.76 -10.22
C THR A 1168 -53.31 20.41 -10.63
N LEU A 1169 -52.57 19.63 -9.84
CA LEU A 1169 -51.15 19.33 -10.06
C LEU A 1169 -50.90 18.71 -11.45
N TYR A 1170 -51.77 17.81 -11.91
CA TYR A 1170 -51.67 17.23 -13.26
C TYR A 1170 -51.69 18.31 -14.36
N LYS A 1171 -52.57 19.30 -14.25
CA LYS A 1171 -52.68 20.40 -15.22
C LYS A 1171 -51.47 21.34 -15.14
N GLN A 1172 -50.94 21.57 -13.94
CA GLN A 1172 -49.76 22.41 -13.74
C GLN A 1172 -48.49 21.74 -14.27
N LEU A 1173 -48.33 20.42 -14.05
CA LEU A 1173 -47.23 19.63 -14.61
C LEU A 1173 -47.32 19.53 -16.15
N ASP A 1174 -48.52 19.41 -16.72
CA ASP A 1174 -48.69 19.44 -18.18
C ASP A 1174 -48.29 20.80 -18.78
N ALA A 1175 -48.63 21.91 -18.11
CA ALA A 1175 -48.24 23.25 -18.53
C ALA A 1175 -46.72 23.44 -18.49
N TRP A 1176 -46.05 22.96 -17.43
CA TRP A 1176 -44.59 22.97 -17.33
C TRP A 1176 -43.94 22.08 -18.41
N LEU A 1177 -44.42 20.85 -18.60
CA LEU A 1177 -43.88 19.91 -19.58
C LEU A 1177 -44.02 20.44 -21.03
N LYS A 1178 -45.10 21.15 -21.35
CA LYS A 1178 -45.27 21.85 -22.66
C LYS A 1178 -44.25 22.97 -22.88
N LYS A 1179 -43.85 23.64 -21.79
CA LYS A 1179 -42.95 24.80 -21.85
C LYS A 1179 -41.50 24.34 -21.97
N GLU A 1180 -41.09 23.34 -21.19
CA GLU A 1180 -39.69 22.93 -21.01
C GLU A 1180 -39.26 21.71 -21.86
N ALA A 1181 -40.20 20.88 -22.35
CA ALA A 1181 -39.89 19.70 -23.16
C ALA A 1181 -40.55 19.71 -24.55
N HIS A 1182 -39.96 18.97 -25.50
CA HIS A 1182 -40.54 18.69 -26.81
C HIS A 1182 -40.24 17.26 -27.27
N TRP A 1183 -41.17 16.69 -28.03
CA TRP A 1183 -41.05 15.37 -28.63
C TRP A 1183 -40.60 15.50 -30.08
N ASP A 1184 -39.65 14.67 -30.49
CA ASP A 1184 -39.08 14.65 -31.85
C ASP A 1184 -39.11 13.24 -32.43
N ALA A 1185 -39.23 13.12 -33.76
CA ALA A 1185 -39.50 11.86 -34.46
C ALA A 1185 -38.22 11.16 -34.99
N THR A 1186 -37.03 11.61 -34.59
CA THR A 1186 -35.76 11.05 -35.07
C THR A 1186 -35.51 9.65 -34.49
N GLN A 1187 -35.46 8.63 -35.36
CA GLN A 1187 -35.36 7.20 -35.02
C GLN A 1187 -33.97 6.77 -34.53
N GLY A 1188 -33.90 6.17 -33.33
CA GLY A 1188 -32.84 5.24 -32.91
C GLY A 1188 -32.53 5.27 -31.41
N PRO A 1189 -32.45 4.11 -30.71
CA PRO A 1189 -32.10 4.07 -29.29
C PRO A 1189 -30.69 4.62 -29.09
N ARG A 1190 -30.53 5.55 -28.15
CA ARG A 1190 -29.22 6.09 -27.77
C ARG A 1190 -28.66 5.20 -26.66
N PRO A 1191 -27.43 4.68 -26.79
CA PRO A 1191 -26.79 3.92 -25.72
C PRO A 1191 -26.62 4.78 -24.45
N PHE A 1192 -26.63 4.10 -23.30
CA PHE A 1192 -26.47 4.59 -21.93
C PHE A 1192 -25.82 5.98 -21.80
N ILE A 1193 -26.60 6.97 -21.37
CA ILE A 1193 -26.24 8.39 -21.48
C ILE A 1193 -25.61 8.88 -20.18
N ASN A 1194 -24.34 8.55 -19.98
CA ASN A 1194 -23.61 8.83 -18.72
C ASN A 1194 -23.14 10.30 -18.55
N LYS A 1195 -23.75 11.28 -19.24
CA LYS A 1195 -23.33 12.70 -19.19
C LYS A 1195 -24.47 13.68 -19.47
N VAL A 1196 -25.21 14.11 -18.45
CA VAL A 1196 -25.86 15.44 -18.47
C VAL A 1196 -25.68 16.11 -17.11
N ARG A 1197 -24.90 17.20 -17.07
CA ARG A 1197 -24.58 17.96 -15.85
C ARG A 1197 -25.30 19.31 -15.74
N THR A 1198 -26.18 19.63 -16.69
CA THR A 1198 -26.78 20.98 -16.82
C THR A 1198 -28.22 20.87 -17.31
N PRO A 1199 -29.22 21.42 -16.58
CA PRO A 1199 -30.60 21.51 -17.08
C PRO A 1199 -30.63 22.23 -18.44
N CYS A 1200 -31.44 21.75 -19.37
CA CYS A 1200 -31.43 22.28 -20.74
C CYS A 1200 -31.63 23.80 -20.79
N GLY A 1201 -32.46 24.38 -19.92
CA GLY A 1201 -32.72 25.81 -19.86
C GLY A 1201 -31.53 26.71 -19.50
N GLN A 1202 -30.36 26.15 -19.11
CA GLN A 1202 -29.15 26.93 -18.80
C GLN A 1202 -28.20 27.07 -20.00
N PHE A 1203 -28.39 26.33 -21.09
CA PHE A 1203 -27.59 26.51 -22.30
C PHE A 1203 -28.05 27.76 -23.07
N GLN A 1204 -27.19 28.78 -23.12
CA GLN A 1204 -27.45 30.01 -23.87
C GLN A 1204 -26.96 29.96 -25.33
N GLN A 1205 -26.16 28.95 -25.69
CA GLN A 1205 -25.62 28.78 -27.04
C GLN A 1205 -26.20 27.54 -27.74
N LYS A 1206 -26.52 27.68 -29.03
CA LYS A 1206 -27.14 26.62 -29.85
C LYS A 1206 -26.25 25.38 -29.98
N ASP A 1207 -24.95 25.57 -30.17
CA ASP A 1207 -24.02 24.46 -30.39
C ASP A 1207 -23.84 23.63 -29.10
N ALA A 1208 -23.67 24.29 -27.95
CA ALA A 1208 -23.59 23.64 -26.64
C ALA A 1208 -24.88 22.88 -26.28
N CYS A 1209 -26.05 23.41 -26.67
CA CYS A 1209 -27.33 22.74 -26.47
C CYS A 1209 -27.49 21.47 -27.32
N ASN A 1210 -27.09 21.52 -28.59
CA ASN A 1210 -27.24 20.40 -29.52
C ASN A 1210 -26.19 19.30 -29.32
N THR A 1211 -25.06 19.60 -28.65
CA THR A 1211 -24.10 18.59 -28.17
C THR A 1211 -24.60 17.81 -26.96
N SER A 1212 -25.66 18.27 -26.27
CA SER A 1212 -26.28 17.54 -25.17
C SER A 1212 -27.22 16.45 -25.70
N SER A 1213 -27.18 15.29 -25.08
CA SER A 1213 -27.89 14.07 -25.49
C SER A 1213 -29.41 14.10 -25.26
N LEU A 1214 -29.89 14.85 -24.26
CA LEU A 1214 -31.31 14.99 -23.91
C LEU A 1214 -31.83 16.44 -24.07
N CYS A 1215 -31.01 17.34 -24.62
CA CYS A 1215 -31.42 18.71 -24.92
C CYS A 1215 -31.44 18.99 -26.43
N GLY A 1216 -32.28 19.92 -26.86
CA GLY A 1216 -32.37 20.36 -28.24
C GLY A 1216 -32.77 21.82 -28.33
N TRP A 1217 -32.20 22.54 -29.30
CA TRP A 1217 -32.48 23.95 -29.49
C TRP A 1217 -33.81 24.16 -30.22
N LYS A 1218 -34.81 24.77 -29.56
CA LYS A 1218 -36.13 25.02 -30.14
C LYS A 1218 -36.72 26.36 -29.68
N ALA A 1219 -37.17 27.16 -30.64
CA ALA A 1219 -37.75 28.50 -30.41
C ALA A 1219 -36.83 29.46 -29.63
N GLY A 1220 -35.54 29.50 -29.98
CA GLY A 1220 -34.56 30.42 -29.38
C GLY A 1220 -34.11 30.07 -27.96
N LYS A 1221 -34.54 28.92 -27.42
CA LYS A 1221 -34.13 28.40 -26.11
C LYS A 1221 -33.75 26.93 -26.22
N CYS A 1222 -32.88 26.48 -25.33
CA CYS A 1222 -32.53 25.07 -25.20
C CYS A 1222 -33.58 24.35 -24.33
N LYS A 1223 -34.22 23.31 -24.88
CA LYS A 1223 -35.32 22.56 -24.25
C LYS A 1223 -35.00 21.08 -24.14
N ILE A 1224 -35.70 20.35 -23.28
CA ILE A 1224 -35.57 18.89 -23.18
C ILE A 1224 -36.12 18.26 -24.47
N LYS A 1225 -35.34 17.38 -25.10
CA LYS A 1225 -35.70 16.63 -26.31
C LYS A 1225 -35.99 15.18 -25.92
N VAL A 1226 -37.21 14.72 -26.17
CA VAL A 1226 -37.67 13.35 -25.89
C VAL A 1226 -38.02 12.65 -27.21
N ASP A 1227 -37.67 11.38 -27.34
CA ASP A 1227 -38.02 10.55 -28.49
C ASP A 1227 -39.51 10.20 -28.51
N ALA A 1228 -40.08 10.01 -29.70
CA ALA A 1228 -41.48 9.61 -29.89
C ALA A 1228 -41.83 8.21 -29.35
N SER A 1229 -40.84 7.36 -29.11
CA SER A 1229 -41.01 6.04 -28.47
C SER A 1229 -41.53 6.11 -27.03
N VAL A 1230 -41.37 7.24 -26.35
CA VAL A 1230 -41.87 7.44 -24.98
C VAL A 1230 -43.21 8.17 -24.99
N ASP A 1231 -44.27 7.51 -24.54
CA ASP A 1231 -45.60 8.12 -24.42
C ASP A 1231 -45.59 9.25 -23.38
N ARG A 1232 -45.81 10.47 -23.87
CA ARG A 1232 -45.95 11.68 -23.07
C ARG A 1232 -47.03 11.56 -21.99
N ALA A 1233 -48.17 10.96 -22.31
CA ALA A 1233 -49.28 10.84 -21.36
C ALA A 1233 -48.91 9.89 -20.21
N GLN A 1234 -48.21 8.80 -20.52
CA GLN A 1234 -47.71 7.85 -19.54
C GLN A 1234 -46.66 8.48 -18.60
N VAL A 1235 -45.71 9.26 -19.15
CA VAL A 1235 -44.71 9.99 -18.34
C VAL A 1235 -45.37 11.01 -17.43
N LEU A 1236 -46.33 11.80 -17.94
CA LEU A 1236 -47.04 12.80 -17.15
C LEU A 1236 -47.86 12.15 -16.01
N ARG A 1237 -48.53 11.02 -16.29
CA ARG A 1237 -49.24 10.24 -15.25
C ARG A 1237 -48.27 9.71 -14.20
N ARG A 1238 -47.11 9.19 -14.61
CA ARG A 1238 -46.07 8.70 -13.70
C ARG A 1238 -45.52 9.82 -12.81
N LEU A 1239 -45.17 10.97 -13.38
CA LEU A 1239 -44.71 12.15 -12.63
C LEU A 1239 -45.74 12.60 -11.59
N THR A 1240 -46.99 12.72 -12.00
CA THR A 1240 -48.10 13.13 -11.11
C THR A 1240 -48.30 12.11 -9.99
N LYS A 1241 -48.36 10.81 -10.34
CA LYS A 1241 -48.53 9.72 -9.37
C LYS A 1241 -47.38 9.71 -8.36
N THR A 1242 -46.14 9.79 -8.83
CA THR A 1242 -44.94 9.84 -7.99
C THR A 1242 -44.96 11.02 -7.02
N LEU A 1243 -45.27 12.23 -7.48
CA LEU A 1243 -45.31 13.41 -6.61
C LEU A 1243 -46.47 13.37 -5.60
N VAL A 1244 -47.58 12.72 -5.93
CA VAL A 1244 -48.73 12.58 -5.01
C VAL A 1244 -48.52 11.47 -3.98
N GLU A 1245 -48.01 10.32 -4.40
CA GLU A 1245 -47.95 9.09 -3.59
C GLU A 1245 -46.59 8.88 -2.89
N ASN A 1246 -45.47 9.36 -3.47
CA ASN A 1246 -44.12 9.15 -2.92
C ASN A 1246 -43.61 10.38 -2.17
N ASP A 1247 -43.80 10.38 -0.86
CA ASP A 1247 -43.46 11.50 0.02
C ASP A 1247 -41.96 11.84 0.04
N LYS A 1248 -41.11 10.82 -0.12
CA LYS A 1248 -39.65 10.97 -0.12
C LYS A 1248 -39.16 11.63 -1.40
N GLN A 1249 -39.62 11.16 -2.56
CA GLN A 1249 -39.25 11.76 -3.84
C GLN A 1249 -39.81 13.17 -3.97
N ARG A 1250 -41.03 13.43 -3.47
CA ARG A 1250 -41.59 14.79 -3.43
C ARG A 1250 -40.74 15.76 -2.58
N ALA A 1251 -40.30 15.33 -1.39
CA ALA A 1251 -39.44 16.17 -0.54
C ALA A 1251 -38.10 16.49 -1.23
N LEU A 1252 -37.47 15.50 -1.87
CA LEU A 1252 -36.22 15.71 -2.61
C LEU A 1252 -36.34 16.72 -3.77
N VAL A 1253 -37.52 16.77 -4.41
CA VAL A 1253 -37.82 17.73 -5.48
C VAL A 1253 -37.97 19.13 -4.93
N LEU A 1254 -38.72 19.30 -3.84
CA LEU A 1254 -38.98 20.61 -3.22
C LEU A 1254 -37.71 21.23 -2.62
N ASP A 1255 -36.83 20.39 -2.07
CA ASP A 1255 -35.58 20.79 -1.43
C ASP A 1255 -34.41 20.97 -2.42
N GLU A 1256 -34.64 20.80 -3.73
CA GLU A 1256 -33.60 20.88 -4.77
C GLU A 1256 -32.45 19.84 -4.59
N ARG A 1257 -32.74 18.71 -3.94
CA ARG A 1257 -31.77 17.67 -3.55
C ARG A 1257 -31.69 16.49 -4.51
N LEU A 1258 -32.40 16.56 -5.63
CA LEU A 1258 -32.25 15.58 -6.71
C LEU A 1258 -30.96 15.89 -7.50
N SER A 1259 -30.13 14.87 -7.68
CA SER A 1259 -29.06 14.90 -8.69
C SER A 1259 -29.44 13.98 -9.85
N PRO A 1260 -28.87 14.16 -11.05
CA PRO A 1260 -29.16 13.33 -12.21
C PRO A 1260 -28.73 11.86 -12.05
N PHE A 1261 -28.22 11.45 -10.87
CA PHE A 1261 -27.64 10.13 -10.62
C PHE A 1261 -28.24 9.39 -9.39
N PHE A 1262 -29.29 9.92 -8.75
CA PHE A 1262 -29.62 9.55 -7.36
C PHE A 1262 -30.31 8.19 -7.13
N SER A 1263 -30.69 7.43 -8.16
CA SER A 1263 -31.43 6.17 -7.98
C SER A 1263 -30.63 4.91 -8.32
N THR A 1264 -29.59 4.97 -9.17
CA THR A 1264 -28.90 3.76 -9.68
C THR A 1264 -27.38 3.85 -9.81
N VAL A 1265 -26.76 5.03 -9.75
CA VAL A 1265 -25.34 5.22 -10.16
C VAL A 1265 -24.33 5.24 -9.01
N LEU A 1266 -24.77 5.24 -7.74
CA LEU A 1266 -23.84 5.20 -6.59
C LEU A 1266 -22.95 3.95 -6.51
N TYR A 1267 -23.15 2.96 -7.40
CA TYR A 1267 -22.38 1.72 -7.47
C TYR A 1267 -21.88 1.36 -8.88
N MET A 1268 -22.05 2.23 -9.89
CA MET A 1268 -21.57 1.95 -11.25
C MET A 1268 -20.20 2.57 -11.51
N GLU A 1269 -19.25 1.74 -11.93
CA GLU A 1269 -17.90 2.17 -12.34
C GLU A 1269 -17.97 2.99 -13.64
N MET A 1270 -17.40 4.21 -13.65
CA MET A 1270 -17.36 5.02 -14.89
C MET A 1270 -16.36 4.46 -15.91
N PRO A 1271 -16.49 4.76 -17.22
CA PRO A 1271 -15.61 4.23 -18.26
C PRO A 1271 -14.11 4.47 -17.99
N HIS A 1272 -13.75 5.66 -17.50
CA HIS A 1272 -12.37 6.05 -17.16
C HIS A 1272 -11.98 5.74 -15.71
N GLU A 1273 -12.75 4.91 -15.03
CA GLU A 1273 -12.49 4.52 -13.65
C GLU A 1273 -12.31 3.01 -13.59
N LEU A 1274 -11.46 2.55 -12.69
CA LEU A 1274 -11.35 1.16 -12.29
C LEU A 1274 -11.58 1.10 -10.79
N ILE A 1275 -12.64 0.43 -10.35
CA ILE A 1275 -12.93 0.22 -8.93
C ILE A 1275 -12.52 -1.20 -8.55
N THR A 1276 -11.59 -1.34 -7.61
CA THR A 1276 -11.13 -2.65 -7.15
C THR A 1276 -10.91 -2.70 -5.65
N THR A 1277 -11.00 -3.89 -5.08
CA THR A 1277 -10.62 -4.18 -3.68
C THR A 1277 -9.36 -5.03 -3.58
N THR A 1278 -8.79 -5.40 -4.73
CA THR A 1278 -7.60 -6.23 -4.87
C THR A 1278 -6.67 -5.58 -5.89
N VAL A 1279 -5.47 -5.21 -5.45
CA VAL A 1279 -4.43 -4.56 -6.26
C VAL A 1279 -3.13 -5.33 -6.17
#